data_AF-K7L4P8-F1
#
_entry.id   AF-K7L4P8-F1
#
_cell.length_a   1.000
_cell.length_b   1.000
_cell.length_c   1.000
_cell.angle_alpha   90.00
_cell.angle_beta   90.00
_cell.angle_gamma   90.00
#
_symmetry.space_group_name_H-M   'P 1'
#
loop_
_entity.id
_entity.type
_entity.pdbx_description
1 polymer ?
#
loop_
_entity_poly.entity_id
_entity_poly.type
_entity_poly.pdbx_seq_one_letter_code
_entity_poly.pdbx_strand_id
1 'polypeptide(L)'
;MAHTLHRPFSFSFFILLLYFTFSFASHHGFSILDSDFDALYADYTPPSPPPPPPLPHPPSLTCQEGLNGTGSLATTCDLNSSLIFSSDVYIEGSGSLNILPGVNLSCPVSGCVIFINVSIEFSLQSGAAIVAGTVLVASRNATLFGGSVINVTGLAGAPPAQTSGTPSGTQGAGGGHGGRGATCVSDNTKLPDDVWGGDAYSWSSLDEPWSYGSKGGTTSKEEKYGGEGGGRIKFEVLDSIDVSGDLLANGGDGGMKGGGGSGGSIFVKAHRMTGTGTISATGAGGFAGGGGGRVSINVFSRHDSTKFFIHGGISLGCSGNAGAAGTYYDAVPRSLTICNHNLSTQTDTLLLEFPKVPLWTNVYVQNQAKALFPLYWSRVQVGGLIRLTFGAALSFGLAHYGSSEFELMAEELLMSDSVVKIYGALRMSVKIHLMLNSKMLIDANGDRIVATSLLEASNLVVLKDSSVIHSNANLGVHGQGFLNLSGAGNLIEAQHLILSLFYSINVGPGSVLRGPLEASGDDMTPQLYCEVENCPVELLHPPEDCNVNSSLAFTLQICRVEDVIVEGTITGSVVHFHWIRNIDVSYSGVISVSGLGCTGGLGRARYFENGIGGGGGHGGYGGDGYYNGNFIEGGSTYGDVDLPCELGSGSGNNSLAGATAGGGIIVMGSLEHSLSSLTLNGSLRADGESFGDDPRGKDGGITSSIGPGGGSGGTVLLFIQTLALGDSSIISTAGGQGSPSGGGGGGGGRVHLHWSNIPVGDEYVPLASVKGSIITGGGFGGGQGLPGKNGSISGTACPRGLYGIFCEECPVGTYKNVSGSDRALCHDCPSDKLPHRAIYISVRGGVAETPCPYKCISDRYHMPNCHTAFEELVYTFGGPWLFGLLLLGLLVLLALVLSVARMKYVAGDDLPAVTPARNDTRLNHSFPFLESLNEIMETNRSEESPSHVHRLYFQGPNTFSEPWHLPHCPPEQVKDIVYEDAFNRFVDDINSLATYHWWEGSIYSILCIIAYPLAWSWLQMCRRKKLQKLREFVRSEYDHACLRSCRSRALYEGLKVGATSDLMLAYLDFFLGGDEKRPDLPPRLYQRFPMSIIFGGDGSYMSPFSLHSDNILTSIMSQSVPPTIWYRLVAGLNAQLRLVRRGHLKITFGPVISWLDVYANPKLATYGVCVDLAWFQPTASGYCQFGLVVYATENESMSSSCEGYDDSRITEKQTCLLSSPRNPVHHIRSNEHLMMPRRMSGGILHAKSLRTLKEKKTSYYPFAFIIYNTKPIGHQDLVGLVISIILLGDFILVLLTLLQMYSLSLLSFFLVLFVLPLGVLFPFPSGISALFSQGPRRSAGLARLYALWNLMSLVNVVVAFFCGFIHYTARSHKLSNFQSWNFSMDESEWWILPSGLALCKIIQARLVDCHVANQEIQDPSLYSSDTNVFWNS
;
A
#
# COMPACT_ATOMS: atom_id res chain seq x y z
N MET A 1 48.80 -36.95 11.58
CA MET A 1 49.45 -35.95 10.71
C MET A 1 49.49 -36.59 9.32
N ALA A 2 48.87 -36.09 8.25
CA ALA A 2 48.59 -34.70 7.88
C ALA A 2 47.29 -34.56 7.05
N HIS A 3 46.68 -33.36 7.13
CA HIS A 3 45.77 -32.67 6.19
C HIS A 3 44.48 -33.39 5.74
N THR A 4 43.26 -33.01 6.14
CA THR A 4 42.56 -31.72 5.92
C THR A 4 43.10 -30.91 4.74
N LEU A 5 42.52 -31.09 3.54
CA LEU A 5 42.16 -30.06 2.55
C LEU A 5 41.90 -30.69 1.16
N HIS A 6 40.62 -30.79 0.76
CA HIS A 6 40.12 -30.58 -0.61
C HIS A 6 38.60 -30.84 -0.60
N ARG A 7 37.84 -29.96 0.05
CA ARG A 7 37.16 -28.74 -0.46
C ARG A 7 35.76 -29.00 -1.03
N PRO A 8 34.73 -28.32 -0.49
CA PRO A 8 33.30 -28.55 -0.73
C PRO A 8 32.79 -27.76 -1.95
N PHE A 9 33.27 -28.12 -3.14
CA PHE A 9 32.76 -27.50 -4.37
C PHE A 9 31.43 -28.09 -4.86
N SER A 10 31.14 -29.36 -4.57
CA SER A 10 29.86 -29.98 -4.97
C SER A 10 28.69 -29.56 -4.06
N PHE A 11 28.91 -29.49 -2.74
CA PHE A 11 27.86 -29.15 -1.78
C PHE A 11 27.49 -27.66 -1.86
N SER A 12 28.46 -26.77 -2.07
CA SER A 12 28.19 -25.35 -2.26
C SER A 12 27.49 -25.08 -3.58
N PHE A 13 27.76 -25.82 -4.66
CA PHE A 13 27.05 -25.63 -5.94
C PHE A 13 25.59 -26.10 -5.86
N PHE A 14 25.32 -27.18 -5.11
CA PHE A 14 23.95 -27.66 -4.89
C PHE A 14 23.17 -26.80 -3.89
N ILE A 15 23.81 -26.32 -2.81
CA ILE A 15 23.21 -25.31 -1.94
C ILE A 15 23.02 -24.01 -2.69
N LEU A 16 23.93 -23.59 -3.60
CA LEU A 16 23.70 -22.42 -4.43
C LEU A 16 22.49 -22.62 -5.34
N LEU A 17 22.25 -23.82 -5.86
CA LEU A 17 21.06 -24.11 -6.67
C LEU A 17 19.77 -24.11 -5.83
N LEU A 18 19.82 -24.64 -4.60
CA LEU A 18 18.74 -24.53 -3.60
C LEU A 18 18.54 -23.08 -3.15
N TYR A 19 19.61 -22.31 -2.97
CA TYR A 19 19.53 -20.89 -2.64
C TYR A 19 19.11 -20.08 -3.85
N PHE A 20 19.42 -20.44 -5.09
CA PHE A 20 18.92 -19.73 -6.27
C PHE A 20 17.45 -20.04 -6.53
N THR A 21 16.97 -21.25 -6.23
CA THR A 21 15.54 -21.56 -6.28
C THR A 21 14.75 -20.96 -5.10
N PHE A 22 15.35 -20.84 -3.90
CA PHE A 22 14.71 -20.18 -2.75
C PHE A 22 14.93 -18.66 -2.68
N SER A 23 16.02 -18.10 -3.19
CA SER A 23 16.30 -16.65 -3.13
C SER A 23 15.48 -15.86 -4.14
N PHE A 24 15.16 -16.45 -5.31
CA PHE A 24 14.14 -15.88 -6.19
C PHE A 24 12.71 -16.00 -5.62
N ALA A 25 12.52 -16.70 -4.50
CA ALA A 25 11.26 -16.77 -3.77
C ALA A 25 11.15 -15.80 -2.59
N SER A 26 12.17 -14.97 -2.30
CA SER A 26 12.23 -14.17 -1.06
C SER A 26 12.21 -12.65 -1.24
N HIS A 27 11.73 -12.11 -2.36
CA HIS A 27 11.52 -10.65 -2.48
C HIS A 27 10.20 -10.18 -3.11
N HIS A 28 9.23 -11.08 -3.36
CA HIS A 28 7.83 -10.70 -3.51
C HIS A 28 6.99 -11.77 -2.83
N GLY A 29 6.13 -11.36 -1.90
CA GLY A 29 5.34 -12.25 -1.06
C GLY A 29 4.59 -13.30 -1.88
N PHE A 30 4.97 -14.57 -1.71
CA PHE A 30 4.17 -15.72 -2.09
C PHE A 30 3.00 -15.87 -1.08
N SER A 31 2.12 -14.87 -0.98
CA SER A 31 0.72 -15.12 -0.61
C SER A 31 0.02 -15.53 -1.90
N ILE A 32 -0.17 -16.82 -2.12
CA ILE A 32 -0.98 -17.33 -3.24
C ILE A 32 -2.47 -16.99 -3.03
N LEU A 33 -2.86 -16.35 -1.92
CA LEU A 33 -4.24 -16.00 -1.62
C LEU A 33 -4.58 -14.51 -1.71
N ASP A 34 -3.61 -13.60 -1.60
CA ASP A 34 -3.88 -12.16 -1.64
C ASP A 34 -3.24 -11.54 -2.88
N SER A 35 -3.86 -11.75 -4.04
CA SER A 35 -3.55 -11.00 -5.25
C SER A 35 -4.83 -10.35 -5.76
N ASP A 36 -5.03 -9.09 -5.36
CA ASP A 36 -5.70 -8.02 -6.10
C ASP A 36 -6.98 -8.40 -6.85
N PHE A 37 -7.93 -9.03 -6.16
CA PHE A 37 -9.32 -9.08 -6.65
C PHE A 37 -9.95 -7.68 -6.70
N ASP A 38 -9.45 -6.73 -5.89
CA ASP A 38 -9.98 -5.36 -5.82
C ASP A 38 -9.51 -4.43 -6.94
N ALA A 39 -8.39 -4.74 -7.63
CA ALA A 39 -7.92 -3.93 -8.76
C ALA A 39 -8.80 -4.08 -10.03
N LEU A 40 -9.73 -5.03 -10.04
CA LEU A 40 -10.68 -5.23 -11.14
C LEU A 40 -11.86 -4.24 -11.15
N TYR A 41 -12.10 -3.50 -10.06
CA TYR A 41 -13.31 -2.68 -9.88
C TYR A 41 -13.02 -1.21 -9.57
N ALA A 42 -12.11 -0.57 -10.31
CA ALA A 42 -11.97 0.90 -10.27
C ALA A 42 -13.20 1.60 -10.91
N ASP A 43 -13.83 2.47 -10.11
CA ASP A 43 -15.06 3.23 -10.37
C ASP A 43 -15.08 4.03 -11.69
N TYR A 44 -16.23 3.97 -12.37
CA TYR A 44 -16.57 4.75 -13.58
C TYR A 44 -17.28 6.06 -13.19
N THR A 45 -16.65 7.23 -13.36
CA THR A 45 -17.37 8.51 -13.39
C THR A 45 -17.25 9.17 -14.78
N PRO A 46 -18.37 9.52 -15.44
CA PRO A 46 -18.36 10.14 -16.77
C PRO A 46 -17.95 11.63 -16.73
N PRO A 47 -17.32 12.17 -17.80
CA PRO A 47 -16.81 13.55 -17.83
C PRO A 47 -17.91 14.62 -17.94
N SER A 48 -17.62 15.80 -17.38
CA SER A 48 -18.55 16.93 -17.26
C SER A 48 -18.92 17.62 -18.60
N PRO A 49 -20.16 18.12 -18.76
CA PRO A 49 -20.67 18.74 -20.00
C PRO A 49 -20.02 20.09 -20.37
N PRO A 50 -20.05 20.49 -21.65
CA PRO A 50 -19.33 21.67 -22.15
C PRO A 50 -19.96 23.01 -21.70
N PRO A 51 -19.13 24.04 -21.43
CA PRO A 51 -19.58 25.35 -20.94
C PRO A 51 -20.34 26.20 -21.99
N PRO A 52 -21.18 27.16 -21.56
CA PRO A 52 -22.02 28.00 -22.43
C PRO A 52 -21.22 28.95 -23.34
N PRO A 53 -21.75 29.31 -24.53
CA PRO A 53 -21.05 30.17 -25.48
C PRO A 53 -20.91 31.62 -24.97
N PRO A 54 -19.74 32.27 -25.20
CA PRO A 54 -19.46 33.63 -24.74
C PRO A 54 -20.30 34.70 -25.46
N LEU A 55 -20.46 35.88 -24.82
CA LEU A 55 -21.20 37.04 -25.33
C LEU A 55 -20.62 37.54 -26.67
N PRO A 56 -21.46 37.96 -27.64
CA PRO A 56 -20.99 38.43 -28.95
C PRO A 56 -20.13 39.69 -28.83
N HIS A 57 -18.96 39.68 -29.49
CA HIS A 57 -18.00 40.78 -29.48
C HIS A 57 -18.44 41.93 -30.41
N PRO A 58 -18.04 43.19 -30.13
CA PRO A 58 -18.18 44.33 -31.05
C PRO A 58 -17.47 44.08 -32.40
N PRO A 59 -17.79 44.86 -33.46
CA PRO A 59 -17.13 44.70 -34.76
C PRO A 59 -15.62 44.87 -34.64
N SER A 60 -14.87 43.96 -35.28
CA SER A 60 -13.41 43.96 -35.25
C SER A 60 -12.82 45.10 -36.09
N LEU A 61 -11.72 45.69 -35.61
CA LEU A 61 -10.97 46.72 -36.31
C LEU A 61 -10.16 46.11 -37.45
N THR A 62 -10.18 46.76 -38.62
CA THR A 62 -9.36 46.36 -39.76
C THR A 62 -7.93 46.91 -39.63
N CYS A 63 -6.95 46.24 -40.25
CA CYS A 63 -5.55 46.66 -40.20
C CYS A 63 -5.35 48.12 -40.68
N GLN A 64 -6.03 48.50 -41.77
CA GLN A 64 -5.76 49.77 -42.45
C GLN A 64 -6.62 50.94 -41.93
N GLU A 65 -7.94 50.75 -41.75
CA GLU A 65 -8.83 51.84 -41.26
C GLU A 65 -8.83 51.94 -39.73
N GLY A 66 -8.66 50.82 -39.03
CA GLY A 66 -8.74 50.75 -37.58
C GLY A 66 -7.39 50.90 -36.85
N LEU A 67 -6.33 50.30 -37.39
CA LEU A 67 -5.02 50.22 -36.74
C LEU A 67 -3.91 51.03 -37.43
N ASN A 68 -4.22 51.79 -38.49
CA ASN A 68 -3.22 52.53 -39.28
C ASN A 68 -1.98 51.69 -39.67
N GLY A 69 -2.18 50.38 -39.86
CA GLY A 69 -1.15 49.41 -40.19
C GLY A 69 -0.97 49.23 -41.69
N THR A 70 0.13 48.57 -42.06
CA THR A 70 0.39 48.13 -43.42
C THR A 70 0.07 46.64 -43.56
N GLY A 71 -0.72 46.28 -44.58
CA GLY A 71 -1.09 44.90 -44.87
C GLY A 71 -2.53 44.57 -44.50
N SER A 72 -2.78 43.30 -44.15
CA SER A 72 -4.12 42.79 -43.84
C SER A 72 -4.05 41.78 -42.70
N LEU A 73 -5.02 41.85 -41.78
CA LEU A 73 -5.20 40.85 -40.71
C LEU A 73 -5.46 39.43 -41.24
N ALA A 74 -5.77 39.28 -42.53
CA ALA A 74 -5.90 37.97 -43.16
C ALA A 74 -4.55 37.30 -43.48
N THR A 75 -3.50 38.10 -43.71
CA THR A 75 -2.14 37.64 -44.06
C THR A 75 -1.12 38.07 -43.02
N THR A 76 -0.70 39.34 -43.07
CA THR A 76 0.23 39.97 -42.14
C THR A 76 -0.16 41.43 -42.00
N CYS A 77 -0.37 41.89 -40.76
CA CYS A 77 -0.63 43.28 -40.42
C CYS A 77 0.54 43.80 -39.59
N ASP A 78 1.32 44.73 -40.16
CA ASP A 78 2.44 45.37 -39.48
C ASP A 78 2.00 46.76 -39.00
N LEU A 79 2.06 46.99 -37.69
CA LEU A 79 1.72 48.27 -37.08
C LEU A 79 2.97 49.12 -36.93
N ASN A 80 2.98 50.29 -37.57
CA ASN A 80 4.12 51.23 -37.57
C ASN A 80 3.84 52.54 -36.81
N SER A 81 2.59 52.77 -36.38
CA SER A 81 2.15 53.99 -35.73
C SER A 81 1.53 53.69 -34.38
N SER A 82 1.84 54.53 -33.39
CA SER A 82 1.26 54.42 -32.05
C SER A 82 -0.17 54.93 -32.04
N LEU A 83 -1.05 54.26 -31.30
CA LEU A 83 -2.49 54.56 -31.24
C LEU A 83 -2.97 54.71 -29.80
N ILE A 84 -3.90 55.65 -29.61
CA ILE A 84 -4.56 55.90 -28.34
C ILE A 84 -6.06 55.67 -28.53
N PHE A 85 -6.62 54.70 -27.81
CA PHE A 85 -8.04 54.35 -27.84
C PHE A 85 -8.76 54.90 -26.61
N SER A 86 -10.05 55.20 -26.77
CA SER A 86 -10.93 55.68 -25.68
C SER A 86 -11.99 54.67 -25.25
N SER A 87 -12.09 53.54 -25.95
CA SER A 87 -13.08 52.48 -25.74
C SER A 87 -12.46 51.12 -26.04
N ASP A 88 -13.17 50.05 -25.71
CA ASP A 88 -12.71 48.68 -25.93
C ASP A 88 -12.43 48.39 -27.42
N VAL A 89 -11.35 47.65 -27.66
CA VAL A 89 -10.77 47.36 -28.97
C VAL A 89 -10.76 45.86 -29.20
N TYR A 90 -11.28 45.43 -30.34
CA TYR A 90 -11.34 44.02 -30.76
C TYR A 90 -10.65 43.87 -32.11
N ILE A 91 -9.64 43.02 -32.20
CA ILE A 91 -8.83 42.77 -33.39
C ILE A 91 -8.95 41.28 -33.69
N GLU A 92 -9.57 40.93 -34.83
CA GLU A 92 -9.76 39.54 -35.24
C GLU A 92 -9.17 39.32 -36.64
N GLY A 93 -8.40 38.25 -36.83
CA GLY A 93 -7.74 37.96 -38.10
C GLY A 93 -7.33 36.50 -38.31
N SER A 94 -7.33 36.05 -39.56
CA SER A 94 -6.82 34.73 -39.93
C SER A 94 -5.29 34.68 -40.10
N GLY A 95 -4.62 35.84 -40.08
CA GLY A 95 -3.20 36.01 -40.34
C GLY A 95 -2.35 36.29 -39.10
N SER A 96 -1.30 37.10 -39.28
CA SER A 96 -0.37 37.51 -38.22
C SER A 96 -0.45 39.02 -37.92
N LEU A 97 -0.23 39.39 -36.66
CA LEU A 97 -0.17 40.78 -36.20
C LEU A 97 1.21 41.06 -35.61
N ASN A 98 1.95 41.98 -36.23
CA ASN A 98 3.27 42.39 -35.77
C ASN A 98 3.24 43.85 -35.34
N ILE A 99 3.57 44.11 -34.08
CA ILE A 99 3.76 45.46 -33.56
C ILE A 99 5.25 45.78 -33.67
N LEU A 100 5.59 46.70 -34.57
CA LEU A 100 6.97 47.08 -34.87
C LEU A 100 7.63 47.79 -33.66
N PRO A 101 8.97 47.92 -33.65
CA PRO A 101 9.72 48.42 -32.50
C PRO A 101 9.29 49.86 -32.16
N GLY A 102 9.11 50.14 -30.87
CA GLY A 102 8.73 51.48 -30.39
C GLY A 102 7.27 51.88 -30.62
N VAL A 103 6.41 50.99 -31.12
CA VAL A 103 4.99 51.27 -31.32
C VAL A 103 4.21 51.03 -30.02
N ASN A 104 3.40 52.01 -29.62
CA ASN A 104 2.59 51.96 -28.41
C ASN A 104 1.09 51.91 -28.74
N LEU A 105 0.42 50.85 -28.32
CA LEU A 105 -1.04 50.71 -28.36
C LEU A 105 -1.58 50.97 -26.96
N SER A 106 -2.18 52.13 -26.74
CA SER A 106 -2.64 52.54 -25.41
C SER A 106 -4.15 52.76 -25.36
N CYS A 107 -4.82 52.22 -24.36
CA CYS A 107 -6.15 52.61 -23.94
C CYS A 107 -6.08 53.00 -22.46
N PRO A 108 -5.75 54.26 -22.14
CA PRO A 108 -5.46 54.71 -20.77
C PRO A 108 -6.73 54.92 -19.92
N VAL A 109 -7.82 54.22 -20.22
CA VAL A 109 -9.07 54.25 -19.46
C VAL A 109 -9.10 53.03 -18.53
N SER A 110 -9.36 53.25 -17.24
CA SER A 110 -9.48 52.19 -16.25
C SER A 110 -10.52 51.14 -16.68
N GLY A 111 -10.08 49.87 -16.76
CA GLY A 111 -10.91 48.75 -17.19
C GLY A 111 -11.10 48.59 -18.70
N CYS A 112 -10.48 49.44 -19.54
CA CYS A 112 -10.54 49.31 -21.01
C CYS A 112 -9.91 48.00 -21.50
N VAL A 113 -10.53 47.37 -22.50
CA VAL A 113 -10.17 46.05 -23.01
C VAL A 113 -9.50 46.16 -24.39
N ILE A 114 -8.34 45.52 -24.56
CA ILE A 114 -7.75 45.21 -25.86
C ILE A 114 -7.78 43.69 -26.06
N PHE A 115 -8.58 43.26 -27.02
CA PHE A 115 -8.74 41.86 -27.42
C PHE A 115 -8.10 41.62 -28.79
N ILE A 116 -7.14 40.70 -28.86
CA ILE A 116 -6.41 40.32 -30.07
C ILE A 116 -6.66 38.84 -30.31
N ASN A 117 -7.25 38.48 -31.44
CA ASN A 117 -7.48 37.11 -31.86
C ASN A 117 -6.93 36.91 -33.28
N VAL A 118 -5.72 36.34 -33.39
CA VAL A 118 -5.03 36.12 -34.67
C VAL A 118 -4.63 34.67 -34.86
N SER A 119 -4.99 34.06 -35.98
CA SER A 119 -4.85 32.60 -36.14
C SER A 119 -3.42 32.08 -36.30
N ILE A 120 -2.43 32.92 -36.66
CA ILE A 120 -1.05 32.49 -36.96
C ILE A 120 -0.05 32.97 -35.90
N GLU A 121 0.32 34.25 -35.91
CA GLU A 121 1.39 34.76 -35.06
C GLU A 121 1.06 36.15 -34.53
N PHE A 122 1.32 36.36 -33.25
CA PHE A 122 1.31 37.67 -32.61
C PHE A 122 2.74 38.01 -32.20
N SER A 123 3.29 39.14 -32.67
CA SER A 123 4.62 39.57 -32.28
C SER A 123 4.63 41.00 -31.73
N LEU A 124 5.29 41.18 -30.59
CA LEU A 124 5.53 42.47 -29.94
C LEU A 124 7.04 42.73 -29.94
N GLN A 125 7.51 43.57 -30.87
CA GLN A 125 8.94 43.78 -31.09
C GLN A 125 9.58 44.67 -30.01
N SER A 126 10.91 44.77 -30.02
CA SER A 126 11.67 45.47 -28.98
C SER A 126 11.21 46.93 -28.79
N GLY A 127 10.93 47.33 -27.56
CA GLY A 127 10.44 48.67 -27.23
C GLY A 127 8.97 48.94 -27.60
N ALA A 128 8.25 47.98 -28.19
CA ALA A 128 6.82 48.09 -28.38
C ALA A 128 6.06 47.92 -27.06
N ALA A 129 4.95 48.64 -26.91
CA ALA A 129 4.17 48.65 -25.68
C ALA A 129 2.67 48.47 -25.93
N ILE A 130 1.99 47.73 -25.07
CA ILE A 130 0.53 47.66 -25.00
C ILE A 130 0.11 48.11 -23.61
N VAL A 131 -0.70 49.16 -23.51
CA VAL A 131 -1.16 49.73 -22.24
C VAL A 131 -2.69 49.71 -22.21
N ALA A 132 -3.31 48.95 -21.32
CA ALA A 132 -4.77 48.90 -21.18
C ALA A 132 -5.19 48.42 -19.79
N GLY A 133 -6.49 48.44 -19.47
CA GLY A 133 -6.99 47.81 -18.25
C GLY A 133 -7.04 46.28 -18.35
N THR A 134 -7.40 45.74 -19.51
CA THR A 134 -7.39 44.31 -19.83
C THR A 134 -6.72 44.09 -21.19
N VAL A 135 -5.81 43.13 -21.27
CA VAL A 135 -5.20 42.67 -22.52
C VAL A 135 -5.44 41.18 -22.65
N LEU A 136 -6.09 40.76 -23.73
CA LEU A 136 -6.34 39.35 -24.04
C LEU A 136 -5.83 39.05 -25.45
N VAL A 137 -4.91 38.09 -25.56
CA VAL A 137 -4.29 37.67 -26.81
C VAL A 137 -4.55 36.18 -27.04
N ALA A 138 -5.24 35.86 -28.12
CA ALA A 138 -5.45 34.51 -28.62
C ALA A 138 -4.69 34.34 -29.94
N SER A 139 -3.76 33.38 -30.02
CA SER A 139 -3.03 33.11 -31.25
C SER A 139 -2.50 31.68 -31.36
N ARG A 140 -1.96 31.30 -32.52
CA ARG A 140 -1.22 30.04 -32.63
C ARG A 140 0.18 30.16 -32.03
N ASN A 141 0.93 31.20 -32.38
CA ASN A 141 2.23 31.54 -31.78
C ASN A 141 2.24 32.98 -31.26
N ALA A 142 2.98 33.25 -30.19
CA ALA A 142 3.15 34.59 -29.64
C ALA A 142 4.62 34.85 -29.28
N THR A 143 5.17 35.99 -29.72
CA THR A 143 6.58 36.36 -29.49
C THR A 143 6.67 37.77 -28.90
N LEU A 144 7.15 37.87 -27.66
CA LEU A 144 7.43 39.14 -26.98
C LEU A 144 8.94 39.33 -26.92
N PHE A 145 9.47 40.20 -27.78
CA PHE A 145 10.90 40.45 -27.86
C PHE A 145 11.42 41.20 -26.63
N GLY A 146 12.72 41.10 -26.37
CA GLY A 146 13.38 41.81 -25.27
C GLY A 146 13.12 43.32 -25.30
N GLY A 147 12.69 43.87 -24.16
CA GLY A 147 12.33 45.28 -24.00
C GLY A 147 10.91 45.65 -24.46
N SER A 148 10.12 44.69 -24.94
CA SER A 148 8.68 44.89 -25.15
C SER A 148 7.92 44.84 -23.81
N VAL A 149 6.83 45.60 -23.67
CA VAL A 149 6.10 45.71 -22.40
C VAL A 149 4.59 45.68 -22.60
N ILE A 150 3.89 44.78 -21.91
CA ILE A 150 2.44 44.85 -21.75
C ILE A 150 2.16 45.34 -20.33
N ASN A 151 1.64 46.56 -20.22
CA ASN A 151 1.46 47.24 -18.95
C ASN A 151 -0.02 47.52 -18.66
N VAL A 152 -0.56 46.84 -17.66
CA VAL A 152 -1.90 47.05 -17.12
C VAL A 152 -1.86 47.57 -15.67
N THR A 153 -0.74 48.16 -15.27
CA THR A 153 -0.49 48.64 -13.90
C THR A 153 -1.41 49.80 -13.54
N GLY A 154 -2.13 49.70 -12.41
CA GLY A 154 -3.01 50.78 -11.93
C GLY A 154 -4.20 51.11 -12.84
N LEU A 155 -4.51 50.26 -13.83
CA LEU A 155 -5.59 50.47 -14.81
C LEU A 155 -6.76 49.51 -14.59
N ALA A 156 -6.92 48.96 -13.39
CA ALA A 156 -8.05 48.10 -13.03
C ALA A 156 -9.41 48.74 -13.32
N GLY A 157 -10.36 47.92 -13.76
CA GLY A 157 -11.78 48.26 -13.68
C GLY A 157 -12.33 48.03 -12.27
N ALA A 158 -13.66 48.03 -12.13
CA ALA A 158 -14.29 47.67 -10.86
C ALA A 158 -13.96 46.20 -10.50
N PRO A 159 -13.53 45.90 -9.27
CA PRO A 159 -13.43 44.52 -8.81
C PRO A 159 -14.83 43.86 -8.77
N PRO A 160 -14.91 42.52 -8.65
CA PRO A 160 -16.20 41.83 -8.56
C PRO A 160 -17.09 42.44 -7.47
N ALA A 161 -18.39 42.49 -7.72
CA ALA A 161 -19.36 43.04 -6.77
C ALA A 161 -19.30 42.27 -5.43
N GLN A 162 -19.58 42.97 -4.32
CA GLN A 162 -19.60 42.42 -2.96
C GLN A 162 -18.25 41.88 -2.45
N THR A 163 -17.12 42.33 -3.03
CA THR A 163 -15.79 42.01 -2.51
C THR A 163 -15.34 43.03 -1.45
N SER A 164 -14.66 42.55 -0.40
CA SER A 164 -14.05 43.37 0.67
C SER A 164 -12.61 43.81 0.34
N GLY A 165 -12.23 43.77 -0.95
CA GLY A 165 -10.87 44.06 -1.38
C GLY A 165 -10.47 45.53 -1.26
N THR A 166 -11.40 46.46 -1.43
CA THR A 166 -11.15 47.88 -1.16
C THR A 166 -11.46 48.16 0.31
N PRO A 167 -10.48 48.57 1.14
CA PRO A 167 -10.72 48.79 2.56
C PRO A 167 -11.68 49.97 2.78
N SER A 168 -12.53 49.83 3.79
CA SER A 168 -13.46 50.88 4.21
C SER A 168 -12.84 51.80 5.27
N GLY A 169 -13.18 53.08 5.26
CA GLY A 169 -12.67 54.08 6.21
C GLY A 169 -11.53 54.97 5.67
N THR A 170 -10.97 55.79 6.56
CA THR A 170 -9.93 56.79 6.23
C THR A 170 -8.56 56.47 6.85
N GLN A 171 -8.21 55.19 6.97
CA GLN A 171 -6.98 54.75 7.62
C GLN A 171 -5.78 54.66 6.66
N GLY A 172 -5.99 54.85 5.35
CA GLY A 172 -4.94 54.64 4.35
C GLY A 172 -4.48 53.18 4.23
N ALA A 173 -5.36 52.21 4.50
CA ALA A 173 -5.05 50.78 4.40
C ALA A 173 -4.87 50.33 2.94
N GLY A 174 -4.05 49.30 2.69
CA GLY A 174 -3.78 48.79 1.34
C GLY A 174 -4.95 47.98 0.76
N GLY A 175 -5.09 47.94 -0.57
CA GLY A 175 -6.05 47.07 -1.25
C GLY A 175 -5.65 45.59 -1.19
N GLY A 176 -6.62 44.67 -1.23
CA GLY A 176 -6.39 43.22 -1.25
C GLY A 176 -6.85 42.58 -2.56
N HIS A 177 -6.08 41.62 -3.10
CA HIS A 177 -6.44 40.74 -4.21
C HIS A 177 -5.32 39.69 -4.30
N GLY A 178 -5.60 38.40 -4.15
CA GLY A 178 -4.54 37.38 -3.98
C GLY A 178 -4.04 37.37 -2.54
N GLY A 179 -3.25 38.37 -2.15
CA GLY A 179 -2.89 38.67 -0.76
C GLY A 179 -3.78 39.74 -0.12
N ARG A 180 -3.84 39.76 1.21
CA ARG A 180 -4.43 40.86 1.99
C ARG A 180 -3.57 42.13 1.92
N GLY A 181 -4.22 43.28 1.93
CA GLY A 181 -3.54 44.57 2.07
C GLY A 181 -3.10 44.83 3.52
N ALA A 182 -2.01 45.57 3.70
CA ALA A 182 -1.53 45.94 5.03
C ALA A 182 -2.35 47.08 5.65
N THR A 183 -2.17 47.27 6.96
CA THR A 183 -2.67 48.43 7.71
C THR A 183 -1.67 48.81 8.80
N CYS A 184 -1.52 50.11 9.04
CA CYS A 184 -0.58 50.64 10.03
C CYS A 184 -1.24 51.10 11.33
N VAL A 185 -2.56 50.96 11.43
CA VAL A 185 -3.28 51.34 12.64
C VAL A 185 -3.18 50.17 13.64
N SER A 186 -2.32 50.32 14.64
CA SER A 186 -2.26 49.41 15.78
C SER A 186 -3.40 49.73 16.72
N ASP A 187 -4.49 48.96 16.67
CA ASP A 187 -5.48 48.93 17.73
C ASP A 187 -4.91 48.09 18.88
N ASN A 188 -4.56 48.71 20.02
CA ASN A 188 -3.99 47.98 21.17
C ASN A 188 -4.94 46.92 21.74
N THR A 189 -6.22 46.92 21.34
CA THR A 189 -7.19 45.89 21.75
C THR A 189 -7.12 44.61 20.92
N LYS A 190 -6.46 44.63 19.75
CA LYS A 190 -6.40 43.50 18.81
C LYS A 190 -4.97 43.03 18.61
N LEU A 191 -4.82 41.73 18.32
CA LEU A 191 -3.53 41.19 17.92
C LEU A 191 -3.11 41.75 16.56
N PRO A 192 -1.81 42.00 16.31
CA PRO A 192 -1.33 42.50 15.03
C PRO A 192 -1.75 41.65 13.82
N ASP A 193 -1.86 40.33 13.99
CA ASP A 193 -2.26 39.38 12.94
C ASP A 193 -3.76 39.52 12.55
N ASP A 194 -4.59 40.10 13.42
CA ASP A 194 -6.04 40.28 13.19
C ASP A 194 -6.41 41.62 12.55
N VAL A 195 -5.42 42.45 12.21
CA VAL A 195 -5.64 43.77 11.60
C VAL A 195 -5.08 43.77 10.19
N TRP A 196 -5.96 43.87 9.19
CA TRP A 196 -5.61 43.96 7.77
C TRP A 196 -6.38 45.10 7.08
N GLY A 197 -5.94 45.43 5.86
CA GLY A 197 -6.60 46.39 4.98
C GLY A 197 -7.70 45.72 4.14
N GLY A 198 -7.50 45.70 2.83
CA GLY A 198 -8.37 45.00 1.90
C GLY A 198 -8.21 43.48 1.98
N ASP A 199 -9.32 42.75 1.87
CA ASP A 199 -9.30 41.28 1.93
C ASP A 199 -8.98 40.65 0.56
N ALA A 200 -8.54 39.40 0.56
CA ALA A 200 -8.34 38.64 -0.66
C ALA A 200 -9.67 38.10 -1.21
N TYR A 201 -9.86 38.15 -2.54
CA TYR A 201 -11.05 37.60 -3.21
C TYR A 201 -10.67 36.78 -4.45
N SER A 202 -11.69 36.20 -5.10
CA SER A 202 -11.56 35.34 -6.28
C SER A 202 -10.65 34.13 -6.08
N TRP A 203 -10.81 33.45 -4.94
CA TRP A 203 -10.09 32.20 -4.63
C TRP A 203 -10.48 31.05 -5.56
N SER A 204 -11.76 30.94 -5.91
CA SER A 204 -12.29 29.88 -6.77
C SER A 204 -11.75 29.89 -8.21
N SER A 205 -11.18 31.01 -8.66
CA SER A 205 -10.56 31.15 -9.98
C SER A 205 -9.04 31.25 -9.87
N LEU A 206 -8.41 30.49 -8.97
CA LEU A 206 -6.95 30.53 -8.77
C LEU A 206 -6.18 29.94 -9.95
N ASP A 207 -6.75 28.91 -10.58
CA ASP A 207 -6.24 28.23 -11.76
C ASP A 207 -6.38 29.07 -13.04
N GLU A 208 -7.46 29.85 -13.16
CA GLU A 208 -7.70 30.80 -14.24
C GLU A 208 -8.06 32.20 -13.69
N PRO A 209 -7.08 32.95 -13.15
CA PRO A 209 -7.33 34.24 -12.51
C PRO A 209 -7.79 35.28 -13.53
N TRP A 210 -8.98 35.84 -13.31
CA TRP A 210 -9.61 36.78 -14.24
C TRP A 210 -10.20 38.04 -13.58
N SER A 211 -9.84 38.30 -12.32
CA SER A 211 -10.34 39.46 -11.57
C SER A 211 -9.41 40.66 -11.63
N TYR A 212 -9.97 41.86 -11.62
CA TYR A 212 -9.18 43.08 -11.42
C TYR A 212 -8.67 43.16 -9.99
N GLY A 213 -7.52 43.81 -9.81
CA GLY A 213 -7.05 44.24 -8.49
C GLY A 213 -7.96 45.33 -7.90
N SER A 214 -7.89 45.50 -6.58
CA SER A 214 -8.70 46.47 -5.85
C SER A 214 -7.92 47.75 -5.55
N LYS A 215 -8.68 48.83 -5.34
CA LYS A 215 -8.15 50.13 -4.96
C LYS A 215 -7.74 50.12 -3.48
N GLY A 216 -6.68 50.85 -3.13
CA GLY A 216 -6.32 51.12 -1.74
C GLY A 216 -7.30 52.08 -1.05
N GLY A 217 -7.21 52.14 0.28
CA GLY A 217 -7.96 53.07 1.11
C GLY A 217 -7.41 54.50 1.01
N THR A 218 -8.20 55.48 1.39
CA THR A 218 -7.76 56.89 1.48
C THR A 218 -7.50 57.27 2.93
N THR A 219 -6.76 58.36 3.17
CA THR A 219 -6.64 59.00 4.50
C THR A 219 -7.59 60.20 4.66
N SER A 220 -8.26 60.64 3.58
CA SER A 220 -9.20 61.77 3.56
C SER A 220 -10.61 61.33 3.16
N LYS A 221 -11.65 61.95 3.74
CA LYS A 221 -13.04 61.72 3.33
C LYS A 221 -13.41 62.43 2.01
N GLU A 222 -12.66 63.48 1.65
CA GLU A 222 -13.00 64.39 0.55
C GLU A 222 -12.40 63.91 -0.79
N GLU A 223 -11.16 63.42 -0.76
CA GLU A 223 -10.45 62.91 -1.93
C GLU A 223 -10.08 61.43 -1.77
N LYS A 224 -10.18 60.67 -2.87
CA LYS A 224 -9.84 59.24 -2.91
C LYS A 224 -8.38 59.04 -3.33
N TYR A 225 -7.45 59.19 -2.40
CA TYR A 225 -6.01 59.05 -2.62
C TYR A 225 -5.49 57.61 -2.73
N GLY A 226 -6.33 56.60 -2.53
CA GLY A 226 -5.91 55.20 -2.65
C GLY A 226 -5.35 54.90 -4.04
N GLY A 227 -4.30 54.10 -4.10
CA GLY A 227 -3.73 53.62 -5.36
C GLY A 227 -4.72 52.70 -6.09
N GLU A 228 -4.81 52.84 -7.41
CA GLU A 228 -5.71 52.02 -8.25
C GLU A 228 -5.23 50.56 -8.34
N GLY A 229 -6.14 49.62 -8.57
CA GLY A 229 -5.79 48.20 -8.68
C GLY A 229 -5.05 47.86 -9.99
N GLY A 230 -4.38 46.70 -10.01
CA GLY A 230 -3.80 46.14 -11.23
C GLY A 230 -4.83 45.56 -12.21
N GLY A 231 -4.55 45.68 -13.50
CA GLY A 231 -5.39 45.18 -14.59
C GLY A 231 -5.33 43.67 -14.80
N ARG A 232 -5.75 43.21 -15.98
CA ARG A 232 -5.80 41.78 -16.35
C ARG A 232 -5.05 41.49 -17.63
N ILE A 233 -4.22 40.45 -17.64
CA ILE A 233 -3.53 39.97 -18.84
C ILE A 233 -3.91 38.51 -19.06
N LYS A 234 -4.32 38.14 -20.26
CA LYS A 234 -4.58 36.75 -20.61
C LYS A 234 -3.99 36.40 -21.98
N PHE A 235 -3.27 35.28 -22.04
CA PHE A 235 -2.74 34.69 -23.27
C PHE A 235 -3.34 33.31 -23.48
N GLU A 236 -3.92 33.07 -24.64
CA GLU A 236 -4.40 31.78 -25.12
C GLU A 236 -3.68 31.42 -26.41
N VAL A 237 -2.49 30.83 -26.27
CA VAL A 237 -1.64 30.45 -27.38
C VAL A 237 -1.79 28.96 -27.65
N LEU A 238 -1.95 28.54 -28.90
CA LEU A 238 -2.14 27.11 -29.20
C LEU A 238 -0.81 26.33 -29.17
N ASP A 239 0.23 26.85 -29.82
CA ASP A 239 1.50 26.14 -30.03
C ASP A 239 2.61 26.67 -29.11
N SER A 240 3.21 27.84 -29.38
CA SER A 240 4.34 28.33 -28.59
C SER A 240 4.34 29.83 -28.28
N ILE A 241 4.70 30.17 -27.04
CA ILE A 241 4.88 31.54 -26.56
C ILE A 241 6.33 31.80 -26.15
N ASP A 242 6.94 32.88 -26.64
CA ASP A 242 8.24 33.35 -26.20
C ASP A 242 8.08 34.66 -25.41
N VAL A 243 8.29 34.60 -24.10
CA VAL A 243 8.14 35.74 -23.18
C VAL A 243 9.52 36.29 -22.82
N SER A 244 10.10 37.08 -23.72
CA SER A 244 11.34 37.82 -23.46
C SER A 244 11.10 39.29 -23.07
N GLY A 245 9.86 39.78 -23.16
CA GLY A 245 9.41 41.08 -22.66
C GLY A 245 8.81 41.05 -21.25
N ASP A 246 8.22 42.17 -20.82
CA ASP A 246 7.64 42.33 -19.48
C ASP A 246 6.09 42.35 -19.52
N LEU A 247 5.46 41.51 -18.70
CA LEU A 247 4.02 41.50 -18.45
C LEU A 247 3.75 42.08 -17.06
N LEU A 248 3.21 43.30 -17.00
CA LEU A 248 3.07 44.07 -15.76
C LEU A 248 1.60 44.32 -15.42
N ALA A 249 1.09 43.69 -14.38
CA ALA A 249 -0.23 43.90 -13.79
C ALA A 249 -0.12 44.37 -12.32
N ASN A 250 0.75 45.34 -12.06
CA ASN A 250 1.01 45.82 -10.71
C ASN A 250 -0.10 46.77 -10.20
N GLY A 251 -0.18 46.96 -8.90
CA GLY A 251 -1.01 48.01 -8.31
C GLY A 251 -0.48 49.42 -8.62
N GLY A 252 -1.33 50.44 -8.45
CA GLY A 252 -0.95 51.85 -8.46
C GLY A 252 -0.50 52.33 -7.08
N ASP A 253 0.47 53.24 -7.04
CA ASP A 253 1.01 53.81 -5.79
C ASP A 253 0.00 54.78 -5.13
N GLY A 254 -0.23 54.61 -3.83
CA GLY A 254 -1.10 55.48 -3.02
C GLY A 254 -0.37 56.61 -2.29
N GLY A 255 0.97 56.56 -2.24
CA GLY A 255 1.80 57.52 -1.51
C GLY A 255 1.48 57.61 -0.01
N MET A 256 1.85 58.71 0.66
CA MET A 256 1.59 58.90 2.11
C MET A 256 0.12 59.21 2.45
N LYS A 257 -0.72 59.53 1.46
CA LYS A 257 -2.11 59.97 1.66
C LYS A 257 -3.15 58.88 1.35
N GLY A 258 -2.74 57.75 0.80
CA GLY A 258 -3.60 56.61 0.52
C GLY A 258 -2.84 55.30 0.65
N GLY A 259 -3.56 54.19 0.79
CA GLY A 259 -2.96 52.86 0.72
C GLY A 259 -2.66 52.48 -0.72
N GLY A 260 -1.69 51.58 -0.90
CA GLY A 260 -1.33 51.06 -2.20
C GLY A 260 -2.42 50.19 -2.81
N GLY A 261 -2.54 50.24 -4.14
CA GLY A 261 -3.41 49.34 -4.89
C GLY A 261 -2.87 47.91 -4.91
N SER A 262 -3.76 46.92 -5.00
CA SER A 262 -3.35 45.52 -5.10
C SER A 262 -2.89 45.15 -6.51
N GLY A 263 -2.11 44.07 -6.62
CA GLY A 263 -1.80 43.46 -7.91
C GLY A 263 -3.05 42.95 -8.63
N GLY A 264 -2.95 42.79 -9.94
CA GLY A 264 -4.00 42.31 -10.83
C GLY A 264 -3.97 40.80 -11.06
N SER A 265 -4.51 40.37 -12.21
CA SER A 265 -4.53 38.96 -12.63
C SER A 265 -3.77 38.75 -13.94
N ILE A 266 -2.93 37.71 -14.01
CA ILE A 266 -2.25 37.28 -15.24
C ILE A 266 -2.52 35.79 -15.46
N PHE A 267 -2.98 35.41 -16.66
CA PHE A 267 -3.18 34.02 -17.05
C PHE A 267 -2.52 33.72 -18.39
N VAL A 268 -1.63 32.73 -18.45
CA VAL A 268 -0.95 32.33 -19.69
C VAL A 268 -1.22 30.87 -19.98
N LYS A 269 -1.80 30.56 -21.14
CA LYS A 269 -2.06 29.21 -21.63
C LYS A 269 -1.32 28.99 -22.94
N ALA A 270 -0.46 27.98 -23.01
CA ALA A 270 0.28 27.61 -24.22
C ALA A 270 0.69 26.13 -24.22
N HIS A 271 1.08 25.56 -25.36
CA HIS A 271 1.70 24.23 -25.36
C HIS A 271 3.19 24.30 -24.97
N ARG A 272 3.95 25.29 -25.47
CA ARG A 272 5.37 25.52 -25.14
C ARG A 272 5.66 26.97 -24.74
N MET A 273 6.47 27.19 -23.70
CA MET A 273 6.93 28.52 -23.26
C MET A 273 8.46 28.60 -23.19
N THR A 274 9.01 29.67 -23.77
CA THR A 274 10.42 30.06 -23.70
C THR A 274 10.54 31.53 -23.27
N GLY A 275 11.76 31.99 -22.98
CA GLY A 275 12.06 33.40 -22.73
C GLY A 275 12.74 33.68 -21.38
N THR A 276 13.15 34.92 -21.20
CA THR A 276 13.88 35.44 -20.02
C THR A 276 13.21 36.67 -19.39
N GLY A 277 11.98 36.97 -19.82
CA GLY A 277 11.24 38.17 -19.43
C GLY A 277 10.70 38.15 -18.00
N THR A 278 9.91 39.18 -17.68
CA THR A 278 9.36 39.39 -16.33
C THR A 278 7.84 39.32 -16.34
N ILE A 279 7.26 38.55 -15.42
CA ILE A 279 5.80 38.50 -15.19
C ILE A 279 5.55 39.00 -13.77
N SER A 280 4.87 40.14 -13.64
CA SER A 280 4.73 40.86 -12.39
C SER A 280 3.28 41.25 -12.11
N ALA A 281 2.75 40.84 -10.97
CA ALA A 281 1.45 41.24 -10.45
C ALA A 281 1.60 41.67 -8.97
N THR A 282 2.52 42.60 -8.71
CA THR A 282 2.89 43.03 -7.36
C THR A 282 1.91 44.06 -6.79
N GLY A 283 1.78 44.08 -5.46
CA GLY A 283 1.11 45.16 -4.77
C GLY A 283 1.95 46.43 -4.78
N ALA A 284 1.31 47.60 -4.79
CA ALA A 284 2.02 48.88 -4.79
C ALA A 284 2.21 49.46 -3.39
N GLY A 285 3.14 50.41 -3.29
CA GLY A 285 3.38 51.16 -2.07
C GLY A 285 2.24 52.11 -1.73
N GLY A 286 2.22 52.53 -0.47
CA GLY A 286 1.30 53.53 0.06
C GLY A 286 1.50 53.69 1.56
N PHE A 287 0.62 54.43 2.23
CA PHE A 287 0.63 54.55 3.69
C PHE A 287 0.63 53.14 4.31
N ALA A 288 -0.25 52.26 3.85
CA ALA A 288 -0.08 50.82 3.96
C ALA A 288 0.04 50.16 2.58
N GLY A 289 0.83 49.10 2.50
CA GLY A 289 1.13 48.40 1.25
C GLY A 289 -0.04 47.57 0.73
N GLY A 290 -0.25 47.57 -0.59
CA GLY A 290 -1.26 46.73 -1.25
C GLY A 290 -0.85 45.25 -1.30
N GLY A 291 -1.81 44.34 -1.35
CA GLY A 291 -1.56 42.90 -1.51
C GLY A 291 -1.07 42.53 -2.91
N GLY A 292 -0.25 41.49 -3.01
CA GLY A 292 0.20 40.93 -4.30
C GLY A 292 -0.90 40.16 -5.01
N GLY A 293 -0.96 40.24 -6.34
CA GLY A 293 -2.01 39.73 -7.21
C GLY A 293 -1.99 38.21 -7.48
N ARG A 294 -2.64 37.77 -8.55
CA ARG A 294 -2.71 36.34 -8.94
C ARG A 294 -2.10 36.12 -10.32
N VAL A 295 -1.20 35.16 -10.43
CA VAL A 295 -0.60 34.74 -11.70
C VAL A 295 -0.85 33.25 -11.87
N SER A 296 -1.33 32.83 -13.04
CA SER A 296 -1.43 31.41 -13.39
C SER A 296 -0.82 31.13 -14.75
N ILE A 297 -0.06 30.03 -14.83
CA ILE A 297 0.54 29.53 -16.06
C ILE A 297 0.04 28.12 -16.31
N ASN A 298 -0.52 27.90 -17.48
CA ASN A 298 -0.94 26.59 -17.98
C ASN A 298 -0.15 26.28 -19.25
N VAL A 299 1.10 25.81 -19.06
CA VAL A 299 2.00 25.48 -20.16
C VAL A 299 2.60 24.10 -19.99
N PHE A 300 2.36 23.22 -20.97
CA PHE A 300 2.79 21.83 -20.92
C PHE A 300 4.32 21.66 -20.98
N SER A 301 4.98 22.40 -21.88
CA SER A 301 6.43 22.33 -22.09
C SER A 301 7.11 23.65 -21.76
N ARG A 302 7.83 23.71 -20.64
CA ARG A 302 8.52 24.92 -20.18
C ARG A 302 10.03 24.79 -20.30
N HIS A 303 10.64 25.71 -21.05
CA HIS A 303 12.10 25.88 -21.17
C HIS A 303 12.50 27.33 -20.89
N ASP A 304 11.69 28.04 -20.12
CA ASP A 304 11.86 29.45 -19.83
C ASP A 304 12.70 29.68 -18.56
N SER A 305 13.18 30.92 -18.42
CA SER A 305 13.83 31.43 -17.21
C SER A 305 13.15 32.73 -16.76
N THR A 306 11.84 32.81 -16.97
CA THR A 306 11.07 34.01 -16.63
C THR A 306 11.02 34.24 -15.13
N LYS A 307 11.00 35.52 -14.74
CA LYS A 307 10.96 35.94 -13.33
C LYS A 307 9.53 36.30 -12.93
N PHE A 308 9.08 35.74 -11.81
CA PHE A 308 7.73 35.96 -11.27
C PHE A 308 7.78 36.87 -10.04
N PHE A 309 7.10 38.01 -10.10
CA PHE A 309 6.95 38.93 -8.98
C PHE A 309 5.49 39.02 -8.55
N ILE A 310 5.19 38.48 -7.38
CA ILE A 310 3.85 38.44 -6.78
C ILE A 310 3.86 38.95 -5.33
N HIS A 311 4.92 39.63 -4.89
CA HIS A 311 5.00 40.12 -3.52
C HIS A 311 4.03 41.28 -3.26
N GLY A 312 3.74 41.54 -1.98
CA GLY A 312 2.98 42.72 -1.59
C GLY A 312 3.78 44.01 -1.74
N GLY A 313 3.10 45.13 -1.55
CA GLY A 313 3.67 46.47 -1.61
C GLY A 313 4.29 46.91 -0.29
N ILE A 314 5.26 47.82 -0.37
CA ILE A 314 5.93 48.40 0.80
C ILE A 314 4.98 49.34 1.53
N SER A 315 4.88 49.20 2.85
CA SER A 315 4.17 50.19 3.68
C SER A 315 5.11 51.32 4.09
N LEU A 316 4.70 52.55 3.83
CA LEU A 316 5.42 53.76 4.22
C LEU A 316 5.11 54.20 5.66
N GLY A 317 3.91 53.88 6.18
CA GLY A 317 3.48 54.21 7.54
C GLY A 317 4.01 53.22 8.59
N CYS A 318 4.27 51.97 8.22
CA CYS A 318 4.73 50.91 9.11
C CYS A 318 5.71 49.98 8.38
N SER A 319 7.02 50.27 8.49
CA SER A 319 8.08 49.60 7.73
C SER A 319 8.18 48.08 7.94
N GLY A 320 7.64 47.55 9.04
CA GLY A 320 7.62 46.11 9.33
C GLY A 320 6.39 45.35 8.80
N ASN A 321 5.41 46.03 8.18
CA ASN A 321 4.17 45.42 7.72
C ASN A 321 3.87 45.76 6.25
N ALA A 322 4.60 45.13 5.33
CA ALA A 322 4.27 45.16 3.90
C ALA A 322 2.96 44.41 3.63
N GLY A 323 2.36 44.63 2.46
CA GLY A 323 1.21 43.84 2.02
C GLY A 323 1.56 42.34 1.93
N ALA A 324 0.56 41.48 2.05
CA ALA A 324 0.76 40.04 1.91
C ALA A 324 1.10 39.67 0.46
N ALA A 325 1.82 38.56 0.30
CA ALA A 325 2.14 38.04 -1.01
C ALA A 325 0.88 37.57 -1.74
N GLY A 326 0.93 37.66 -3.06
CA GLY A 326 -0.03 37.08 -3.98
C GLY A 326 0.18 35.59 -4.18
N THR A 327 -0.42 35.07 -5.24
CA THR A 327 -0.36 33.63 -5.57
C THR A 327 0.13 33.44 -6.99
N TYR A 328 1.11 32.56 -7.16
CA TYR A 328 1.57 32.08 -8.45
C TYR A 328 1.22 30.60 -8.58
N TYR A 329 0.38 30.25 -9.55
CA TYR A 329 -0.06 28.88 -9.79
C TYR A 329 0.47 28.37 -11.13
N ASP A 330 1.12 27.20 -11.14
CA ASP A 330 1.47 26.50 -12.37
C ASP A 330 0.54 25.28 -12.52
N ALA A 331 -0.35 25.34 -13.52
CA ALA A 331 -1.46 24.40 -13.68
C ALA A 331 -1.03 23.00 -14.12
N VAL A 332 0.14 22.87 -14.76
CA VAL A 332 0.65 21.58 -15.25
C VAL A 332 1.26 20.73 -14.13
N PRO A 333 2.25 21.22 -13.36
CA PRO A 333 2.70 20.54 -12.14
C PRO A 333 1.70 20.68 -10.99
N ARG A 334 0.67 21.55 -11.13
CA ARG A 334 -0.32 21.89 -10.09
C ARG A 334 0.38 22.39 -8.82
N SER A 335 1.28 23.34 -9.00
CA SER A 335 2.07 23.92 -7.91
C SER A 335 1.62 25.34 -7.58
N LEU A 336 1.49 25.63 -6.30
CA LEU A 336 1.19 26.97 -5.78
C LEU A 336 2.45 27.54 -5.12
N THR A 337 2.85 28.76 -5.50
CA THR A 337 3.97 29.48 -4.91
C THR A 337 3.50 30.81 -4.34
N ILE A 338 3.90 31.08 -3.10
CA ILE A 338 3.64 32.30 -2.36
C ILE A 338 4.99 32.85 -1.91
N CYS A 339 5.36 34.02 -2.42
CA CYS A 339 6.70 34.58 -2.20
C CYS A 339 6.63 36.09 -1.96
N ASN A 340 7.07 36.53 -0.77
CA ASN A 340 7.06 37.95 -0.42
C ASN A 340 8.40 38.67 -0.64
N HIS A 341 9.37 38.01 -1.30
CA HIS A 341 10.65 38.62 -1.69
C HIS A 341 11.39 39.32 -0.53
N ASN A 342 11.40 38.71 0.67
CA ASN A 342 12.02 39.22 1.89
C ASN A 342 11.39 40.52 2.44
N LEU A 343 10.19 40.87 2.00
CA LEU A 343 9.41 41.91 2.64
C LEU A 343 8.73 41.32 3.87
N SER A 344 8.99 41.89 5.04
CA SER A 344 8.33 41.48 6.27
C SER A 344 6.86 41.91 6.22
N THR A 345 5.97 41.00 6.54
CA THR A 345 4.53 41.26 6.61
C THR A 345 3.95 40.66 7.87
N GLN A 346 2.97 41.34 8.45
CA GLN A 346 2.11 40.78 9.51
C GLN A 346 0.81 40.24 8.92
N THR A 347 0.44 40.68 7.71
CA THR A 347 -0.77 40.24 7.01
C THR A 347 -0.55 38.94 6.23
N ASP A 348 -1.61 38.13 6.14
CA ASP A 348 -1.52 36.79 5.55
C ASP A 348 -2.13 36.70 4.14
N THR A 349 -1.57 35.80 3.32
CA THR A 349 -2.22 35.27 2.12
C THR A 349 -3.21 34.19 2.54
N LEU A 350 -4.50 34.38 2.23
CA LEU A 350 -5.53 33.43 2.63
C LEU A 350 -5.53 32.20 1.74
N LEU A 351 -5.44 31.03 2.37
CA LEU A 351 -5.65 29.72 1.77
C LEU A 351 -7.01 29.18 2.23
N LEU A 352 -7.98 29.17 1.31
CA LEU A 352 -9.35 28.76 1.61
C LEU A 352 -9.55 27.29 1.20
N GLU A 353 -10.55 26.98 0.37
CA GLU A 353 -10.88 25.61 -0.02
C GLU A 353 -9.82 25.00 -0.95
N PHE A 354 -9.36 23.78 -0.63
CA PHE A 354 -8.46 23.00 -1.49
C PHE A 354 -9.26 22.12 -2.45
N PRO A 355 -8.84 21.98 -3.73
CA PRO A 355 -9.54 21.13 -4.68
C PRO A 355 -9.40 19.66 -4.29
N LYS A 356 -10.50 18.90 -4.33
CA LYS A 356 -10.50 17.46 -4.05
C LYS A 356 -10.01 16.62 -5.25
N VAL A 357 -10.35 17.05 -6.47
CA VAL A 357 -9.97 16.39 -7.73
C VAL A 357 -9.81 17.44 -8.83
N PRO A 358 -8.64 17.56 -9.49
CA PRO A 358 -7.36 16.97 -9.14
C PRO A 358 -6.73 17.69 -7.93
N LEU A 359 -6.01 16.94 -7.08
CA LEU A 359 -5.23 17.51 -5.98
C LEU A 359 -4.08 18.38 -6.52
N TRP A 360 -3.72 19.42 -5.77
CA TRP A 360 -2.46 20.13 -5.97
C TRP A 360 -1.28 19.24 -5.63
N THR A 361 -0.20 19.35 -6.38
CA THR A 361 0.99 18.52 -6.16
C THR A 361 1.94 19.20 -5.19
N ASN A 362 2.20 20.51 -5.34
CA ASN A 362 3.23 21.19 -4.55
C ASN A 362 2.76 22.55 -4.04
N VAL A 363 3.12 22.90 -2.80
CA VAL A 363 2.86 24.22 -2.21
C VAL A 363 4.16 24.79 -1.65
N TYR A 364 4.55 25.96 -2.13
CA TYR A 364 5.78 26.65 -1.75
C TYR A 364 5.44 27.97 -1.06
N VAL A 365 5.89 28.17 0.17
CA VAL A 365 5.82 29.45 0.89
C VAL A 365 7.23 29.90 1.22
N GLN A 366 7.62 31.07 0.71
CA GLN A 366 9.03 31.47 0.66
C GLN A 366 9.24 32.95 0.99
N ASN A 367 10.44 33.29 1.47
CA ASN A 367 10.96 34.65 1.56
C ASN A 367 10.03 35.61 2.34
N GLN A 368 9.79 35.31 3.61
CA GLN A 368 8.93 36.07 4.54
C GLN A 368 7.44 36.14 4.14
N ALA A 369 6.98 35.22 3.29
CA ALA A 369 5.55 35.06 3.05
C ALA A 369 4.86 34.44 4.28
N LYS A 370 3.72 35.02 4.67
CA LYS A 370 2.81 34.44 5.66
C LYS A 370 1.53 33.94 4.97
N ALA A 371 1.18 32.69 5.18
CA ALA A 371 -0.05 32.08 4.68
C ALA A 371 -0.93 31.60 5.84
N LEU A 372 -2.24 31.77 5.72
CA LEU A 372 -3.21 31.48 6.79
C LEU A 372 -4.38 30.65 6.25
N PHE A 373 -4.76 29.63 7.01
CA PHE A 373 -6.02 28.88 6.85
C PHE A 373 -7.03 29.39 7.88
N PRO A 374 -7.95 30.31 7.51
CA PRO A 374 -8.79 31.01 8.47
C PRO A 374 -10.07 30.25 8.88
N LEU A 375 -10.36 29.10 8.26
CA LEU A 375 -11.59 28.34 8.51
C LEU A 375 -11.52 27.62 9.86
N TYR A 376 -12.65 27.49 10.57
CA TYR A 376 -12.75 26.74 11.84
C TYR A 376 -12.44 25.24 11.71
N TRP A 377 -12.56 24.72 10.49
CA TRP A 377 -12.12 23.39 10.11
C TRP A 377 -11.61 23.49 8.68
N SER A 378 -10.41 22.96 8.43
CA SER A 378 -9.89 22.86 7.06
C SER A 378 -9.12 21.57 6.88
N ARG A 379 -9.30 20.97 5.71
CA ARG A 379 -8.55 19.82 5.24
C ARG A 379 -7.66 20.23 4.08
N VAL A 380 -6.36 20.22 4.32
CA VAL A 380 -5.32 20.54 3.35
C VAL A 380 -4.77 19.22 2.83
N GLN A 381 -5.10 18.87 1.59
CA GLN A 381 -4.61 17.65 0.96
C GLN A 381 -3.78 18.00 -0.28
N VAL A 382 -2.48 17.68 -0.22
CA VAL A 382 -1.50 17.94 -1.26
C VAL A 382 -0.90 16.61 -1.71
N GLY A 383 -0.90 16.34 -3.01
CA GLY A 383 -0.43 15.08 -3.59
C GLY A 383 1.09 14.90 -3.62
N GLY A 384 1.86 15.90 -3.17
CA GLY A 384 3.32 15.91 -3.19
C GLY A 384 3.89 16.74 -2.02
N LEU A 385 4.59 17.83 -2.33
CA LEU A 385 5.46 18.54 -1.39
C LEU A 385 4.87 19.86 -0.86
N ILE A 386 4.89 20.06 0.45
CA ILE A 386 4.73 21.36 1.11
C ILE A 386 6.10 21.83 1.59
N ARG A 387 6.56 22.99 1.09
CA ARG A 387 7.88 23.52 1.41
C ARG A 387 7.82 24.95 1.93
N LEU A 388 8.40 25.17 3.11
CA LEU A 388 8.47 26.46 3.81
C LEU A 388 9.94 26.89 3.94
N THR A 389 10.32 28.03 3.36
CA THR A 389 11.72 28.50 3.33
C THR A 389 11.88 29.98 3.68
N PHE A 390 13.04 30.35 4.24
CA PHE A 390 13.49 31.75 4.42
C PHE A 390 12.47 32.66 5.13
N GLY A 391 12.13 32.35 6.38
CA GLY A 391 11.23 33.14 7.21
C GLY A 391 9.75 32.98 6.87
N ALA A 392 9.39 31.97 6.05
CA ALA A 392 8.01 31.66 5.75
C ALA A 392 7.23 31.25 7.01
N ALA A 393 5.98 31.70 7.10
CA ALA A 393 5.06 31.32 8.17
C ALA A 393 3.78 30.69 7.61
N LEU A 394 3.37 29.56 8.17
CA LEU A 394 2.12 28.90 7.82
C LEU A 394 1.25 28.77 9.08
N SER A 395 0.08 29.37 9.07
CA SER A 395 -0.80 29.40 10.25
C SER A 395 -2.13 28.69 9.99
N PHE A 396 -2.56 27.86 10.94
CA PHE A 396 -3.86 27.19 10.92
C PHE A 396 -4.73 27.76 12.03
N GLY A 397 -5.94 28.23 11.68
CA GLY A 397 -6.84 28.85 12.62
C GLY A 397 -6.44 30.26 13.02
N LEU A 398 -7.19 30.82 13.96
CA LEU A 398 -7.01 32.19 14.46
C LEU A 398 -6.69 32.13 15.95
N ALA A 399 -5.80 33.01 16.43
CA ALA A 399 -5.30 32.98 17.81
C ALA A 399 -6.40 33.07 18.88
N HIS A 400 -7.51 33.75 18.59
CA HIS A 400 -8.64 33.87 19.51
C HIS A 400 -9.55 32.63 19.58
N TYR A 401 -9.44 31.71 18.62
CA TYR A 401 -10.31 30.54 18.49
C TYR A 401 -9.49 29.24 18.57
N GLY A 402 -8.97 28.93 19.76
CA GLY A 402 -8.16 27.72 19.99
C GLY A 402 -8.92 26.38 19.98
N SER A 403 -10.19 26.35 19.56
CA SER A 403 -11.03 25.14 19.58
C SER A 403 -11.21 24.46 18.22
N SER A 404 -10.50 24.90 17.18
CA SER A 404 -10.58 24.35 15.82
C SER A 404 -9.78 23.05 15.64
N GLU A 405 -10.23 22.19 14.73
CA GLU A 405 -9.51 20.99 14.30
C GLU A 405 -9.10 21.12 12.82
N PHE A 406 -7.87 20.74 12.51
CA PHE A 406 -7.29 20.82 11.17
C PHE A 406 -6.81 19.46 10.69
N GLU A 407 -6.95 19.19 9.40
CA GLU A 407 -6.37 18.02 8.75
C GLU A 407 -5.33 18.47 7.71
N LEU A 408 -4.11 17.92 7.78
CA LEU A 408 -3.02 18.19 6.83
C LEU A 408 -2.49 16.87 6.27
N MET A 409 -2.67 16.64 4.98
CA MET A 409 -2.20 15.45 4.29
C MET A 409 -1.25 15.84 3.16
N ALA A 410 -0.01 15.32 3.17
CA ALA A 410 0.96 15.54 2.10
C ALA A 410 1.89 14.33 1.91
N GLU A 411 2.64 14.25 0.81
CA GLU A 411 3.74 13.29 0.76
C GLU A 411 4.93 13.78 1.58
N GLU A 412 5.31 15.05 1.42
CA GLU A 412 6.48 15.62 2.08
C GLU A 412 6.16 16.99 2.70
N LEU A 413 6.62 17.23 3.94
CA LEU A 413 6.62 18.53 4.59
C LEU A 413 8.05 18.93 4.93
N LEU A 414 8.59 19.88 4.14
CA LEU A 414 9.94 20.41 4.29
C LEU A 414 9.91 21.81 4.89
N MET A 415 10.54 21.98 6.04
CA MET A 415 10.63 23.24 6.76
C MET A 415 12.10 23.63 6.91
N SER A 416 12.45 24.83 6.42
CA SER A 416 13.78 25.43 6.60
C SER A 416 13.65 26.90 6.98
N ASP A 417 14.23 27.31 8.10
CA ASP A 417 14.15 28.69 8.62
C ASP A 417 12.71 29.22 8.66
N SER A 418 11.76 28.39 9.12
CA SER A 418 10.33 28.65 8.97
C SER A 418 9.52 28.30 10.22
N VAL A 419 8.32 28.86 10.30
CA VAL A 419 7.43 28.67 11.45
C VAL A 419 6.07 28.17 11.00
N VAL A 420 5.60 27.07 11.58
CA VAL A 420 4.21 26.64 11.48
C VAL A 420 3.52 26.95 12.80
N LYS A 421 2.40 27.65 12.76
CA LYS A 421 1.56 27.95 13.93
C LYS A 421 0.21 27.28 13.78
N ILE A 422 -0.27 26.63 14.83
CA ILE A 422 -1.59 26.00 14.86
C ILE A 422 -2.31 26.52 16.08
N TYR A 423 -3.50 27.09 15.87
CA TYR A 423 -4.40 27.50 16.93
C TYR A 423 -5.55 26.49 17.03
N GLY A 424 -5.42 25.51 17.92
CA GLY A 424 -6.30 24.35 18.03
C GLY A 424 -5.58 23.02 17.80
N ALA A 425 -6.32 21.99 17.38
CA ALA A 425 -5.80 20.65 17.16
C ALA A 425 -5.42 20.43 15.69
N LEU A 426 -4.26 19.81 15.43
CA LEU A 426 -3.82 19.42 14.09
C LEU A 426 -3.76 17.90 13.96
N ARG A 427 -4.37 17.35 12.93
CA ARG A 427 -4.18 15.98 12.44
C ARG A 427 -3.38 16.01 11.15
N MET A 428 -2.07 15.80 11.26
CA MET A 428 -1.15 15.74 10.14
C MET A 428 -0.89 14.29 9.75
N SER A 429 -0.93 13.97 8.46
CA SER A 429 -0.44 12.71 7.88
C SER A 429 0.47 12.99 6.70
N VAL A 430 1.77 12.74 6.89
CA VAL A 430 2.81 12.94 5.87
C VAL A 430 3.62 11.67 5.68
N LYS A 431 4.30 11.50 4.54
CA LYS A 431 5.28 10.41 4.41
C LYS A 431 6.62 10.83 5.01
N ILE A 432 7.06 12.05 4.70
CA ILE A 432 8.34 12.59 5.16
C ILE A 432 8.14 13.96 5.81
N HIS A 433 8.63 14.12 7.04
CA HIS A 433 8.66 15.39 7.76
C HIS A 433 10.12 15.79 8.06
N LEU A 434 10.59 16.88 7.46
CA LEU A 434 11.95 17.38 7.63
C LEU A 434 11.91 18.82 8.13
N MET A 435 12.55 19.07 9.28
CA MET A 435 12.69 20.40 9.88
C MET A 435 14.16 20.78 10.02
N LEU A 436 14.54 21.95 9.51
CA LEU A 436 15.86 22.54 9.61
C LEU A 436 15.75 23.97 10.15
N ASN A 437 16.27 24.24 11.35
CA ASN A 437 16.16 25.55 12.01
C ASN A 437 14.73 26.12 11.98
N SER A 438 13.74 25.24 12.21
CA SER A 438 12.31 25.57 12.08
C SER A 438 11.54 25.26 13.35
N LYS A 439 10.40 25.95 13.53
CA LYS A 439 9.54 25.79 14.70
C LYS A 439 8.12 25.41 14.30
N MET A 440 7.55 24.41 14.96
CA MET A 440 6.14 24.07 14.89
C MET A 440 5.53 24.35 16.27
N LEU A 441 4.58 25.28 16.31
CA LEU A 441 3.95 25.77 17.54
C LEU A 441 2.47 25.41 17.51
N ILE A 442 2.03 24.58 18.45
CA ILE A 442 0.63 24.17 18.63
C ILE A 442 0.12 24.84 19.91
N ASP A 443 -0.88 25.69 19.77
CA ASP A 443 -1.50 26.44 20.85
C ASP A 443 -3.00 26.12 20.94
N ALA A 444 -3.40 25.45 22.02
CA ALA A 444 -4.77 25.09 22.33
C ALA A 444 -5.49 26.11 23.24
N ASN A 445 -4.92 27.30 23.48
CA ASN A 445 -5.43 28.37 24.34
C ASN A 445 -5.92 27.89 25.74
N GLY A 446 -5.32 26.81 26.25
CA GLY A 446 -5.63 26.20 27.54
C GLY A 446 -6.99 25.51 27.68
N ASP A 447 -7.75 25.37 26.58
CA ASP A 447 -9.09 24.78 26.64
C ASP A 447 -9.01 23.24 26.69
N ARG A 448 -9.56 22.64 27.76
CA ARG A 448 -9.52 21.18 27.99
C ARG A 448 -10.35 20.39 26.98
N ILE A 449 -11.19 21.07 26.20
CA ILE A 449 -12.06 20.47 25.18
C ILE A 449 -11.30 20.20 23.88
N VAL A 450 -10.14 20.84 23.65
CA VAL A 450 -9.39 20.70 22.39
C VAL A 450 -8.86 19.28 22.25
N ALA A 451 -9.13 18.68 21.09
CA ALA A 451 -8.65 17.35 20.76
C ALA A 451 -7.11 17.28 20.74
N THR A 452 -6.59 16.07 20.90
CA THR A 452 -5.15 15.81 20.85
C THR A 452 -4.62 16.12 19.45
N SER A 453 -3.49 16.83 19.38
CA SER A 453 -2.81 17.05 18.10
C SER A 453 -2.06 15.79 17.71
N LEU A 454 -2.26 15.33 16.49
CA LEU A 454 -1.71 14.10 15.93
C LEU A 454 -0.78 14.41 14.75
N LEU A 455 0.48 14.03 14.87
CA LEU A 455 1.49 14.16 13.81
C LEU A 455 1.89 12.78 13.32
N GLU A 456 1.23 12.28 12.28
CA GLU A 456 1.52 11.01 11.64
C GLU A 456 2.53 11.19 10.49
N ALA A 457 3.61 10.41 10.52
CA ALA A 457 4.66 10.42 9.51
C ALA A 457 5.04 8.98 9.10
N SER A 458 4.58 8.51 7.94
CA SER A 458 4.70 7.09 7.61
C SER A 458 6.15 6.60 7.46
N ASN A 459 7.08 7.40 6.94
CA ASN A 459 8.44 6.94 6.64
C ASN A 459 9.54 7.60 7.49
N LEU A 460 9.53 8.93 7.63
CA LEU A 460 10.70 9.63 8.18
C LEU A 460 10.33 10.95 8.84
N VAL A 461 10.75 11.15 10.08
CA VAL A 461 10.72 12.43 10.79
C VAL A 461 12.13 12.80 11.20
N VAL A 462 12.63 13.94 10.72
CA VAL A 462 13.98 14.40 11.04
C VAL A 462 13.96 15.87 11.48
N LEU A 463 14.49 16.11 12.67
CA LEU A 463 14.74 17.45 13.20
C LEU A 463 16.25 17.74 13.14
N LYS A 464 16.60 18.92 12.63
CA LYS A 464 17.99 19.37 12.47
C LYS A 464 18.13 20.86 12.78
N ASP A 465 19.35 21.27 13.13
CA ASP A 465 19.77 22.67 13.29
C ASP A 465 18.88 23.45 14.28
N SER A 466 18.64 22.89 15.48
CA SER A 466 17.80 23.49 16.53
C SER A 466 16.30 23.63 16.17
N SER A 467 15.74 22.58 15.58
CA SER A 467 14.30 22.54 15.25
C SER A 467 13.45 22.18 16.47
N VAL A 468 12.30 22.84 16.62
CA VAL A 468 11.44 22.69 17.80
C VAL A 468 10.01 22.35 17.41
N ILE A 469 9.45 21.30 18.01
CA ILE A 469 8.00 21.02 18.02
C ILE A 469 7.51 21.27 19.44
N HIS A 470 6.66 22.27 19.61
CA HIS A 470 6.17 22.72 20.90
C HIS A 470 4.64 22.70 20.90
N SER A 471 4.06 22.04 21.90
CA SER A 471 2.62 21.98 22.13
C SER A 471 2.30 22.33 23.58
N ASN A 472 1.40 23.28 23.82
CA ASN A 472 0.88 23.54 25.18
C ASN A 472 -0.24 22.57 25.61
N ALA A 473 -0.63 21.64 24.72
CA ALA A 473 -1.60 20.60 24.96
C ALA A 473 -1.04 19.21 24.63
N ASN A 474 -1.92 18.21 24.53
CA ASN A 474 -1.57 16.82 24.22
C ASN A 474 -1.09 16.67 22.78
N LEU A 475 0.08 16.07 22.59
CA LEU A 475 0.71 15.81 21.30
C LEU A 475 1.00 14.32 21.13
N GLY A 476 0.38 13.71 20.13
CA GLY A 476 0.72 12.39 19.61
C GLY A 476 1.58 12.53 18.36
N VAL A 477 2.75 11.91 18.33
CA VAL A 477 3.56 11.75 17.12
C VAL A 477 3.56 10.27 16.75
N HIS A 478 3.03 9.96 15.58
CA HIS A 478 2.90 8.61 15.06
C HIS A 478 3.74 8.46 13.80
N GLY A 479 4.20 7.26 13.51
CA GLY A 479 4.83 7.02 12.22
C GLY A 479 5.34 5.60 12.10
N GLN A 480 5.42 5.02 10.90
CA GLN A 480 5.84 3.62 10.73
C GLN A 480 7.35 3.48 10.52
N GLY A 481 8.07 4.59 10.34
CA GLY A 481 9.48 4.58 9.97
C GLY A 481 10.39 5.11 11.06
N PHE A 482 11.25 6.07 10.73
CA PHE A 482 12.34 6.52 11.59
C PHE A 482 12.12 7.94 12.12
N LEU A 483 12.16 8.12 13.45
CA LEU A 483 12.16 9.43 14.10
C LEU A 483 13.59 9.77 14.54
N ASN A 484 14.17 10.86 14.03
CA ASN A 484 15.57 11.21 14.26
C ASN A 484 15.74 12.67 14.68
N LEU A 485 16.18 12.88 15.92
CA LEU A 485 16.63 14.19 16.39
C LEU A 485 18.15 14.25 16.24
N SER A 486 18.63 14.93 15.21
CA SER A 486 20.03 14.77 14.77
C SER A 486 21.12 15.42 15.65
N GLY A 487 20.79 16.38 16.52
CA GLY A 487 21.79 17.07 17.34
C GLY A 487 21.21 18.12 18.30
N ALA A 488 22.11 18.93 18.85
CA ALA A 488 21.81 19.90 19.91
C ALA A 488 20.78 20.96 19.50
N GLY A 489 19.91 21.31 20.45
CA GLY A 489 18.84 22.30 20.28
C GLY A 489 17.57 21.74 19.63
N ASN A 490 17.57 20.50 19.15
CA ASN A 490 16.36 19.85 18.68
C ASN A 490 15.49 19.45 19.88
N LEU A 491 14.23 19.87 19.89
CA LEU A 491 13.33 19.71 21.03
C LEU A 491 11.93 19.30 20.55
N ILE A 492 11.38 18.24 21.15
CA ILE A 492 9.95 17.93 21.06
C ILE A 492 9.41 18.00 22.48
N GLU A 493 8.52 18.95 22.73
CA GLU A 493 7.89 19.13 24.03
C GLU A 493 6.38 19.31 23.93
N ALA A 494 5.68 18.68 24.86
CA ALA A 494 4.25 18.78 25.00
C ALA A 494 3.84 18.63 26.46
N GLN A 495 2.60 19.00 26.79
CA GLN A 495 2.04 18.73 28.11
C GLN A 495 1.92 17.22 28.38
N HIS A 496 1.36 16.49 27.42
CA HIS A 496 1.44 15.04 27.32
C HIS A 496 2.00 14.69 25.95
N LEU A 497 3.16 14.01 25.93
CA LEU A 497 3.83 13.59 24.71
C LEU A 497 3.70 12.08 24.52
N ILE A 498 3.12 11.66 23.41
CA ILE A 498 3.04 10.25 23.04
C ILE A 498 3.74 10.04 21.71
N LEU A 499 4.76 9.18 21.68
CA LEU A 499 5.43 8.76 20.46
C LEU A 499 5.03 7.31 20.20
N SER A 500 4.46 7.00 19.03
CA SER A 500 4.10 5.60 18.76
C SER A 500 4.22 5.15 17.31
N LEU A 501 4.21 3.82 17.14
CA LEU A 501 4.24 3.09 15.87
C LEU A 501 5.57 3.13 15.10
N PHE A 502 6.59 3.84 15.60
CA PHE A 502 7.87 4.00 14.90
C PHE A 502 8.65 2.69 14.85
N TYR A 503 9.29 2.40 13.71
CA TYR A 503 10.27 1.33 13.64
C TYR A 503 11.45 1.62 14.58
N SER A 504 12.00 2.84 14.51
CA SER A 504 13.07 3.27 15.40
C SER A 504 13.01 4.75 15.75
N ILE A 505 13.34 5.08 17.00
CA ILE A 505 13.44 6.44 17.53
C ILE A 505 14.90 6.69 17.93
N ASN A 506 15.53 7.70 17.35
CA ASN A 506 16.88 8.14 17.68
C ASN A 506 16.85 9.56 18.26
N VAL A 507 17.23 9.67 19.53
CA VAL A 507 17.41 10.94 20.24
C VAL A 507 18.90 11.25 20.23
N GLY A 508 19.38 12.00 19.24
CA GLY A 508 20.79 12.33 19.08
C GLY A 508 21.36 13.24 20.18
N PRO A 509 22.66 13.54 20.15
CA PRO A 509 23.36 14.17 21.26
C PRO A 509 22.89 15.62 21.45
N GLY A 510 22.50 15.95 22.68
CA GLY A 510 21.97 17.27 23.04
C GLY A 510 20.54 17.56 22.54
N SER A 511 19.86 16.58 21.93
CA SER A 511 18.43 16.68 21.64
C SER A 511 17.59 16.30 22.86
N VAL A 512 16.38 16.83 22.93
CA VAL A 512 15.51 16.73 24.11
C VAL A 512 14.11 16.25 23.71
N LEU A 513 13.63 15.21 24.37
CA LEU A 513 12.22 14.83 24.40
C LEU A 513 11.66 15.13 25.77
N ARG A 514 10.59 15.93 25.86
CA ARG A 514 10.10 16.44 27.13
C ARG A 514 8.58 16.37 27.26
N GLY A 515 8.12 15.92 28.42
CA GLY A 515 6.74 16.12 28.87
C GLY A 515 6.63 15.91 30.38
N PRO A 516 6.12 16.87 31.18
CA PRO A 516 5.37 18.06 30.77
C PRO A 516 6.27 19.24 30.37
N LEU A 517 5.66 20.35 29.95
CA LEU A 517 6.35 21.58 29.58
C LEU A 517 7.12 22.20 30.77
N GLU A 518 8.23 22.90 30.50
CA GLU A 518 8.86 23.78 31.51
C GLU A 518 7.91 24.92 31.87
N ALA A 519 7.52 25.01 33.14
CA ALA A 519 6.51 25.96 33.61
C ALA A 519 6.94 27.42 33.41
N SER A 520 6.34 28.10 32.42
CA SER A 520 6.40 29.55 32.27
C SER A 520 5.28 30.25 33.07
N GLY A 521 5.20 29.99 34.38
CA GLY A 521 4.21 30.62 35.28
C GLY A 521 2.77 30.11 35.13
N ASP A 522 2.19 29.68 36.25
CA ASP A 522 0.77 29.34 36.48
C ASP A 522 0.16 28.04 35.89
N ASP A 523 -0.44 27.26 36.80
CA ASP A 523 -1.56 26.31 36.68
C ASP A 523 -1.56 25.12 35.69
N MET A 524 -0.50 24.87 34.92
CA MET A 524 -0.43 23.72 33.99
C MET A 524 0.32 22.48 34.54
N THR A 525 0.52 22.34 35.86
CA THR A 525 1.03 21.07 36.41
C THR A 525 -0.09 20.03 36.38
N PRO A 526 0.11 18.83 35.80
CA PRO A 526 -0.89 17.77 35.90
C PRO A 526 -1.20 17.53 37.38
N GLN A 527 -2.49 17.34 37.74
CA GLN A 527 -2.88 16.85 39.06
C GLN A 527 -2.37 15.40 39.20
N LEU A 528 -1.09 15.27 39.50
CA LEU A 528 -0.42 13.99 39.72
C LEU A 528 -1.05 13.28 40.93
N TYR A 529 -1.05 11.94 40.91
CA TYR A 529 -1.51 11.06 41.99
C TYR A 529 -0.59 11.14 43.22
N CYS A 530 -0.47 12.32 43.83
CA CYS A 530 0.42 12.56 44.96
C CYS A 530 -0.22 12.24 46.31
N GLU A 531 -1.55 12.32 46.40
CA GLU A 531 -2.29 12.12 47.66
C GLU A 531 -2.84 10.69 47.84
N VAL A 532 -2.76 9.84 46.81
CA VAL A 532 -3.36 8.51 46.80
C VAL A 532 -2.27 7.45 46.68
N GLU A 533 -2.26 6.45 47.56
CA GLU A 533 -1.33 5.30 47.50
C GLU A 533 -1.74 4.25 46.44
N ASN A 534 -2.72 4.56 45.59
CA ASN A 534 -3.18 3.64 44.57
C ASN A 534 -2.31 3.74 43.33
N CYS A 535 -1.75 2.61 42.93
CA CYS A 535 -1.14 2.41 41.63
C CYS A 535 -2.14 2.72 40.50
N PRO A 536 -1.84 3.63 39.55
CA PRO A 536 -2.59 3.72 38.31
C PRO A 536 -2.58 2.37 37.61
N VAL A 537 -3.76 1.77 37.37
CA VAL A 537 -3.88 0.46 36.72
C VAL A 537 -3.24 0.50 35.34
N GLU A 538 -3.25 1.67 34.69
CA GLU A 538 -2.69 1.92 33.36
C GLU A 538 -1.17 1.72 33.31
N LEU A 539 -0.42 1.92 34.41
CA LEU A 539 1.03 1.64 34.45
C LEU A 539 1.34 0.15 34.29
N LEU A 540 0.43 -0.71 34.76
CA LEU A 540 0.57 -2.17 34.76
C LEU A 540 -0.13 -2.82 33.56
N HIS A 541 -1.33 -2.31 33.23
CA HIS A 541 -2.20 -2.69 32.12
C HIS A 541 -2.49 -1.46 31.24
N PRO A 542 -1.50 -0.99 30.45
CA PRO A 542 -1.70 0.11 29.52
C PRO A 542 -2.68 -0.30 28.40
N PRO A 543 -3.45 0.65 27.83
CA PRO A 543 -4.35 0.35 26.72
C PRO A 543 -3.58 -0.07 25.46
N GLU A 544 -4.00 -1.17 24.83
CA GLU A 544 -3.34 -1.72 23.63
C GLU A 544 -3.28 -0.73 22.45
N ASP A 545 -4.23 0.21 22.38
CA ASP A 545 -4.43 1.10 21.24
C ASP A 545 -3.42 2.27 21.15
N CYS A 546 -2.49 2.42 22.10
CA CYS A 546 -1.54 3.56 22.17
C CYS A 546 -2.19 4.95 21.99
N ASN A 547 -3.49 5.10 22.30
CA ASN A 547 -4.25 6.32 22.04
C ASN A 547 -3.96 7.42 23.06
N VAL A 548 -3.98 8.67 22.59
CA VAL A 548 -3.76 9.85 23.42
C VAL A 548 -5.04 10.21 24.18
N ASN A 549 -5.14 9.77 25.44
CA ASN A 549 -6.20 10.18 26.35
C ASN A 549 -5.64 11.11 27.44
N SER A 550 -6.32 12.22 27.69
CA SER A 550 -5.98 13.18 28.76
C SER A 550 -6.12 12.62 30.17
N SER A 551 -6.80 11.47 30.34
CA SER A 551 -6.98 10.80 31.63
C SER A 551 -5.81 9.88 32.02
N LEU A 552 -4.84 9.66 31.11
CA LEU A 552 -3.70 8.79 31.37
C LEU A 552 -2.72 9.45 32.35
N ALA A 553 -2.14 8.66 33.25
CA ALA A 553 -1.17 9.13 34.24
C ALA A 553 0.21 9.50 33.64
N PHE A 554 0.48 9.15 32.39
CA PHE A 554 1.77 9.35 31.73
C PHE A 554 1.94 10.77 31.21
N THR A 555 3.11 11.37 31.42
CA THR A 555 3.47 12.65 30.79
C THR A 555 4.27 12.45 29.51
N LEU A 556 5.04 11.35 29.43
CA LEU A 556 5.74 10.93 28.23
C LEU A 556 5.56 9.42 28.04
N GLN A 557 5.00 9.00 26.91
CA GLN A 557 4.84 7.60 26.57
C GLN A 557 5.45 7.29 25.21
N ILE A 558 6.26 6.24 25.14
CA ILE A 558 6.77 5.68 23.88
C ILE A 558 6.15 4.31 23.72
N CYS A 559 5.35 4.12 22.67
CA CYS A 559 4.47 2.96 22.49
C CYS A 559 4.68 2.28 21.14
N ARG A 560 4.75 0.95 21.06
CA ARG A 560 4.92 0.20 19.78
C ARG A 560 6.14 0.68 18.98
N VAL A 561 7.33 0.45 19.52
CA VAL A 561 8.60 0.79 18.84
C VAL A 561 9.53 -0.42 18.83
N GLU A 562 10.25 -0.68 17.73
CA GLU A 562 11.22 -1.77 17.77
C GLU A 562 12.49 -1.35 18.52
N ASP A 563 13.14 -0.27 18.08
CA ASP A 563 14.42 0.18 18.65
C ASP A 563 14.39 1.66 19.09
N VAL A 564 14.66 1.93 20.38
CA VAL A 564 14.83 3.29 20.90
C VAL A 564 16.29 3.53 21.26
N ILE A 565 16.95 4.45 20.56
CA ILE A 565 18.35 4.84 20.76
C ILE A 565 18.39 6.23 21.41
N VAL A 566 19.03 6.33 22.57
CA VAL A 566 19.09 7.56 23.36
C VAL A 566 20.54 8.01 23.55
N GLU A 567 20.93 9.05 22.82
CA GLU A 567 22.19 9.81 23.01
C GLU A 567 21.95 11.20 23.63
N GLY A 568 20.72 11.70 23.56
CA GLY A 568 20.28 12.97 24.17
C GLY A 568 19.53 12.77 25.49
N THR A 569 18.57 13.64 25.79
CA THR A 569 17.85 13.63 27.07
C THR A 569 16.36 13.37 26.89
N ILE A 570 15.81 12.40 27.63
CA ILE A 570 14.37 12.16 27.75
C ILE A 570 13.96 12.57 29.16
N THR A 571 13.04 13.52 29.27
CA THR A 571 12.60 14.05 30.56
C THR A 571 11.09 14.01 30.74
N GLY A 572 10.61 13.58 31.90
CA GLY A 572 9.20 13.68 32.25
C GLY A 572 8.87 13.30 33.69
N SER A 573 7.62 13.51 34.13
CA SER A 573 7.18 13.11 35.47
C SER A 573 6.88 11.61 35.55
N VAL A 574 6.20 11.08 34.53
CA VAL A 574 5.91 9.65 34.39
C VAL A 574 6.27 9.26 32.96
N VAL A 575 7.39 8.56 32.82
CA VAL A 575 7.94 8.09 31.54
C VAL A 575 7.63 6.60 31.38
N HIS A 576 6.87 6.25 30.34
CA HIS A 576 6.49 4.87 30.07
C HIS A 576 6.94 4.40 28.70
N PHE A 577 7.71 3.33 28.66
CA PHE A 577 8.10 2.64 27.44
C PHE A 577 7.24 1.39 27.28
N HIS A 578 6.16 1.48 26.50
CA HIS A 578 5.22 0.38 26.30
C HIS A 578 5.46 -0.34 24.97
N TRP A 579 5.42 -1.67 24.99
CA TRP A 579 5.50 -2.48 23.78
C TRP A 579 6.71 -2.12 22.90
N ILE A 580 7.88 -2.14 23.53
CA ILE A 580 9.17 -1.89 22.88
C ILE A 580 9.98 -3.18 22.83
N ARG A 581 10.78 -3.39 21.78
CA ARG A 581 11.71 -4.53 21.74
C ARG A 581 13.03 -4.18 22.41
N ASN A 582 13.75 -3.17 21.93
CA ASN A 582 15.08 -2.83 22.41
C ASN A 582 15.19 -1.35 22.77
N ILE A 583 15.83 -1.07 23.91
CA ILE A 583 16.19 0.29 24.32
C ILE A 583 17.70 0.32 24.51
N ASP A 584 18.38 1.20 23.76
CA ASP A 584 19.81 1.44 23.87
C ASP A 584 20.10 2.88 24.32
N VAL A 585 20.59 3.02 25.54
CA VAL A 585 21.00 4.32 26.09
C VAL A 585 22.52 4.42 25.99
N SER A 586 22.98 5.22 25.05
CA SER A 586 24.40 5.51 24.84
C SER A 586 25.01 6.30 26.00
N TYR A 587 26.35 6.42 26.03
CA TYR A 587 27.09 7.07 27.12
C TYR A 587 26.70 8.53 27.39
N SER A 588 26.23 9.27 26.38
CA SER A 588 25.71 10.64 26.53
C SER A 588 24.22 10.69 26.85
N GLY A 589 23.52 9.55 26.73
CA GLY A 589 22.08 9.44 26.92
C GLY A 589 21.69 9.56 28.39
N VAL A 590 20.65 10.36 28.64
CA VAL A 590 20.08 10.54 29.98
C VAL A 590 18.57 10.43 29.91
N ILE A 591 18.00 9.45 30.61
CA ILE A 591 16.56 9.38 30.85
C ILE A 591 16.36 9.85 32.30
N SER A 592 15.77 11.04 32.48
CA SER A 592 15.63 11.66 33.79
C SER A 592 14.19 12.01 34.12
N VAL A 593 13.72 11.55 35.26
CA VAL A 593 12.48 11.97 35.90
C VAL A 593 12.78 12.65 37.25
N SER A 594 13.99 13.18 37.39
CA SER A 594 14.50 13.68 38.68
C SER A 594 13.85 15.02 39.02
N GLY A 595 13.38 15.19 40.26
CA GLY A 595 12.67 16.40 40.69
C GLY A 595 11.35 16.68 39.97
N LEU A 596 10.80 15.70 39.22
CA LEU A 596 9.52 15.82 38.50
C LEU A 596 8.39 15.02 39.16
N GLY A 597 8.61 14.54 40.38
CA GLY A 597 7.62 13.87 41.22
C GLY A 597 6.78 14.87 42.01
N CYS A 598 6.31 14.45 43.18
CA CYS A 598 5.43 15.26 44.00
C CYS A 598 6.22 16.28 44.82
N THR A 599 5.80 17.54 44.80
CA THR A 599 6.29 18.61 45.70
C THR A 599 5.79 18.43 47.14
N GLY A 600 4.63 17.80 47.29
CA GLY A 600 4.12 17.19 48.52
C GLY A 600 4.11 15.66 48.42
N GLY A 601 3.17 14.99 49.09
CA GLY A 601 2.90 13.56 48.88
C GLY A 601 2.67 12.74 50.15
N LEU A 602 2.52 11.43 49.96
CA LEU A 602 2.30 10.43 51.03
C LEU A 602 3.45 10.40 52.05
N GLY A 603 4.69 10.48 51.59
CA GLY A 603 5.89 10.57 52.41
C GLY A 603 6.39 11.99 52.58
N ARG A 604 5.51 12.99 52.57
CA ARG A 604 5.87 14.37 52.87
C ARG A 604 6.51 14.46 54.25
N ALA A 605 7.57 15.24 54.37
CA ALA A 605 8.21 15.49 55.65
C ALA A 605 7.44 16.52 56.49
N ARG A 606 7.76 16.57 57.78
CA ARG A 606 7.26 17.62 58.67
C ARG A 606 8.06 18.91 58.45
N TYR A 607 7.39 20.06 58.50
CA TYR A 607 8.02 21.38 58.36
C TYR A 607 7.51 22.35 59.44
N PHE A 608 8.30 23.39 59.75
CA PHE A 608 7.88 24.53 60.57
C PHE A 608 7.55 25.75 59.70
N GLU A 609 6.76 26.70 60.22
CA GLU A 609 6.42 27.97 59.54
C GLU A 609 7.65 28.79 59.11
N ASN A 610 8.80 28.59 59.77
CA ASN A 610 10.08 29.20 59.41
C ASN A 610 10.72 28.62 58.12
N GLY A 611 10.07 27.64 57.47
CA GLY A 611 10.53 27.03 56.22
C GLY A 611 11.60 25.94 56.37
N ILE A 612 11.87 25.47 57.59
CA ILE A 612 12.82 24.37 57.84
C ILE A 612 12.06 23.06 58.02
N GLY A 613 12.49 21.99 57.33
CA GLY A 613 11.79 20.70 57.32
C GLY A 613 12.70 19.48 57.17
N GLY A 614 12.13 18.31 57.43
CA GLY A 614 12.77 17.02 57.13
C GLY A 614 12.80 16.71 55.64
N GLY A 615 13.52 15.66 55.24
CA GLY A 615 13.53 15.17 53.86
C GLY A 615 12.33 14.28 53.56
N GLY A 616 11.88 14.25 52.30
CA GLY A 616 10.81 13.35 51.86
C GLY A 616 11.20 11.88 52.02
N GLY A 617 10.22 11.00 52.27
CA GLY A 617 10.37 9.55 52.28
C GLY A 617 9.83 8.92 51.01
N HIS A 618 10.46 7.85 50.51
CA HIS A 618 9.97 6.91 49.48
C HIS A 618 11.02 5.81 49.38
N GLY A 619 10.67 4.52 49.50
CA GLY A 619 11.66 3.42 49.57
C GLY A 619 12.47 3.38 50.87
N GLY A 620 13.18 4.47 51.20
CA GLY A 620 13.87 4.74 52.46
C GLY A 620 13.23 5.88 53.26
N TYR A 621 13.44 5.87 54.58
CA TYR A 621 13.01 6.93 55.49
C TYR A 621 13.77 8.23 55.21
N GLY A 622 13.06 9.35 55.10
CA GLY A 622 13.65 10.67 54.94
C GLY A 622 14.47 11.09 56.16
N GLY A 623 15.56 11.80 55.97
CA GLY A 623 16.40 12.30 57.05
C GLY A 623 15.71 13.40 57.85
N ASP A 624 15.91 13.39 59.17
CA ASP A 624 15.33 14.41 60.04
C ASP A 624 16.03 15.76 59.85
N GLY A 625 15.25 16.84 59.74
CA GLY A 625 15.76 18.20 59.78
C GLY A 625 16.21 18.60 61.19
N TYR A 626 17.01 19.65 61.32
CA TYR A 626 17.49 20.15 62.60
C TYR A 626 17.30 21.66 62.71
N TYR A 627 16.52 22.11 63.69
CA TYR A 627 16.35 23.53 64.00
C TYR A 627 16.39 23.77 65.51
N ASN A 628 17.32 24.64 65.94
CA ASN A 628 17.39 25.17 67.31
C ASN A 628 17.31 24.10 68.42
N GLY A 629 18.02 22.97 68.28
CA GLY A 629 18.06 21.88 69.24
C GLY A 629 17.04 20.75 69.03
N ASN A 630 16.06 20.93 68.15
CA ASN A 630 15.02 19.94 67.88
C ASN A 630 15.18 19.31 66.50
N PHE A 631 15.02 17.99 66.43
CA PHE A 631 14.89 17.26 65.17
C PHE A 631 13.46 17.35 64.64
N ILE A 632 13.32 17.47 63.32
CA ILE A 632 12.05 17.53 62.59
C ILE A 632 11.95 16.24 61.79
N GLU A 633 10.95 15.42 62.12
CA GLU A 633 10.74 14.09 61.51
C GLU A 633 10.72 14.16 59.97
N GLY A 634 11.56 13.32 59.35
CA GLY A 634 11.52 13.05 57.92
C GLY A 634 10.29 12.23 57.51
N GLY A 635 10.09 12.13 56.21
CA GLY A 635 8.98 11.38 55.62
C GLY A 635 9.10 9.86 55.79
N SER A 636 7.97 9.18 55.98
CA SER A 636 7.90 7.71 56.06
C SER A 636 8.03 7.03 54.69
N THR A 637 8.43 5.77 54.68
CA THR A 637 8.39 4.88 53.50
C THR A 637 6.96 4.45 53.21
N TYR A 638 6.54 4.45 51.94
CA TYR A 638 5.24 3.98 51.47
C TYR A 638 5.38 3.18 50.16
N GLY A 639 4.28 2.60 49.68
CA GLY A 639 4.24 1.84 48.43
C GLY A 639 4.82 0.42 48.51
N ASP A 640 4.57 -0.37 47.46
CA ASP A 640 4.97 -1.77 47.39
C ASP A 640 6.47 -1.94 47.02
N VAL A 641 7.15 -2.90 47.66
CA VAL A 641 8.55 -3.27 47.36
C VAL A 641 8.63 -4.16 46.12
N ASP A 642 7.66 -5.06 45.94
CA ASP A 642 7.67 -6.09 44.89
C ASP A 642 7.01 -5.62 43.59
N LEU A 643 6.33 -4.46 43.61
CA LEU A 643 5.78 -3.81 42.41
C LEU A 643 5.59 -2.29 42.63
N PRO A 644 6.69 -1.51 42.71
CA PRO A 644 6.62 -0.09 43.03
C PRO A 644 6.02 0.71 41.86
N CYS A 645 5.12 1.63 42.14
CA CYS A 645 4.49 2.49 41.12
C CYS A 645 4.08 3.87 41.61
N GLU A 646 4.58 4.28 42.77
CA GLU A 646 4.29 5.55 43.38
C GLU A 646 5.38 6.59 43.03
N LEU A 647 4.98 7.86 42.95
CA LEU A 647 5.92 8.98 42.79
C LEU A 647 6.69 9.21 44.08
N GLY A 648 7.90 9.76 44.00
CA GLY A 648 8.62 10.29 45.15
C GLY A 648 7.91 11.51 45.75
N SER A 649 8.05 11.69 47.06
CA SER A 649 7.46 12.79 47.83
C SER A 649 8.45 13.92 48.08
N GLY A 650 7.94 15.14 48.16
CA GLY A 650 8.74 16.33 48.46
C GLY A 650 8.95 16.57 49.96
N SER A 651 9.74 17.60 50.28
CA SER A 651 10.12 17.95 51.66
C SER A 651 9.07 18.75 52.44
N GLY A 652 7.95 19.14 51.82
CA GLY A 652 6.96 19.99 52.48
C GLY A 652 5.71 20.29 51.66
N ASN A 653 5.12 21.47 51.89
CA ASN A 653 3.89 21.91 51.22
C ASN A 653 4.21 22.76 49.98
N ASN A 654 3.41 22.59 48.92
CA ASN A 654 3.55 23.30 47.64
C ASN A 654 3.48 24.84 47.76
N SER A 655 2.93 25.36 48.85
CA SER A 655 2.78 26.81 49.09
C SER A 655 4.05 27.51 49.57
N LEU A 656 5.08 26.77 50.01
CA LEU A 656 6.36 27.38 50.41
C LEU A 656 7.27 27.60 49.20
N ALA A 657 7.77 28.83 49.07
CA ALA A 657 8.87 29.14 48.15
C ALA A 657 10.11 28.31 48.53
N GLY A 658 10.56 27.43 47.63
CA GLY A 658 11.71 26.55 47.83
C GLY A 658 11.39 25.09 48.21
N ALA A 659 10.14 24.65 48.24
CA ALA A 659 9.80 23.24 48.44
C ALA A 659 10.40 22.36 47.32
N THR A 660 11.13 21.31 47.68
CA THR A 660 11.79 20.38 46.73
C THR A 660 10.84 19.25 46.34
N ALA A 661 10.77 18.89 45.07
CA ALA A 661 9.99 17.77 44.54
C ALA A 661 10.72 16.42 44.69
N GLY A 662 9.94 15.35 44.87
CA GLY A 662 10.46 13.99 44.77
C GLY A 662 10.80 13.59 43.33
N GLY A 663 11.36 12.39 43.15
CA GLY A 663 11.58 11.79 41.84
C GLY A 663 10.29 11.26 41.19
N GLY A 664 10.26 11.25 39.86
CA GLY A 664 9.15 10.70 39.07
C GLY A 664 9.16 9.18 38.96
N ILE A 665 8.38 8.64 38.01
CA ILE A 665 8.29 7.21 37.72
C ILE A 665 8.85 6.93 36.32
N ILE A 666 9.71 5.92 36.22
CA ILE A 666 10.11 5.31 34.94
C ILE A 666 9.59 3.89 34.91
N VAL A 667 8.74 3.59 33.93
CA VAL A 667 8.26 2.23 33.66
C VAL A 667 8.75 1.80 32.27
N MET A 668 9.42 0.65 32.19
CA MET A 668 9.77 0.03 30.92
C MET A 668 9.08 -1.32 30.79
N GLY A 669 8.23 -1.47 29.77
CA GLY A 669 7.35 -2.61 29.56
C GLY A 669 6.05 -2.56 30.39
N SER A 670 5.31 -3.67 30.38
CA SER A 670 4.12 -3.91 31.19
C SER A 670 4.03 -5.40 31.55
N LEU A 671 3.04 -5.79 32.37
CA LEU A 671 2.80 -7.20 32.71
C LEU A 671 2.45 -8.05 31.48
N GLU A 672 1.73 -7.46 30.52
CA GLU A 672 1.30 -8.11 29.28
C GLU A 672 2.41 -8.09 28.21
N HIS A 673 3.17 -6.99 28.15
CA HIS A 673 4.20 -6.75 27.13
C HIS A 673 5.52 -6.30 27.76
N SER A 674 6.37 -7.26 28.08
CA SER A 674 7.74 -7.00 28.56
C SER A 674 8.68 -6.55 27.43
N LEU A 675 9.61 -5.65 27.75
CA LEU A 675 10.72 -5.26 26.88
C LEU A 675 11.67 -6.46 26.62
N SER A 676 12.08 -6.69 25.38
CA SER A 676 12.99 -7.82 25.09
C SER A 676 14.44 -7.57 25.51
N SER A 677 14.98 -6.36 25.30
CA SER A 677 16.33 -6.02 25.78
C SER A 677 16.49 -4.56 26.18
N LEU A 678 17.24 -4.33 27.26
CA LEU A 678 17.69 -3.01 27.71
C LEU A 678 19.21 -2.98 27.77
N THR A 679 19.85 -2.17 26.91
CA THR A 679 21.27 -1.88 26.94
C THR A 679 21.49 -0.47 27.48
N LEU A 680 22.12 -0.36 28.65
CA LEU A 680 22.39 0.92 29.30
C LEU A 680 23.90 1.14 29.38
N ASN A 681 24.39 2.19 28.72
CA ASN A 681 25.74 2.74 28.87
C ASN A 681 25.73 4.16 29.46
N GLY A 682 24.60 4.88 29.32
CA GLY A 682 24.35 6.20 29.90
C GLY A 682 23.72 6.15 31.30
N SER A 683 22.82 7.10 31.59
CA SER A 683 22.19 7.19 32.92
C SER A 683 20.66 7.22 32.91
N LEU A 684 20.08 6.50 33.87
CA LEU A 684 18.67 6.45 34.18
C LEU A 684 18.49 7.06 35.57
N ARG A 685 17.84 8.23 35.69
CA ARG A 685 17.79 9.00 36.93
C ARG A 685 16.36 9.32 37.35
N ALA A 686 15.96 8.84 38.52
CA ALA A 686 14.74 9.25 39.21
C ALA A 686 15.12 9.78 40.61
N ASP A 687 16.06 10.73 40.65
CA ASP A 687 16.55 11.30 41.89
C ASP A 687 15.58 12.35 42.45
N GLY A 688 15.59 12.54 43.77
CA GLY A 688 14.87 13.64 44.41
C GLY A 688 15.56 14.98 44.18
N GLU A 689 14.78 16.07 44.15
CA GLU A 689 15.33 17.43 43.99
C GLU A 689 16.13 17.84 45.23
N SER A 690 17.32 18.44 45.00
CA SER A 690 18.16 19.00 46.05
C SER A 690 17.87 20.49 46.25
N PHE A 691 18.01 20.97 47.47
CA PHE A 691 17.84 22.40 47.76
C PHE A 691 18.86 23.26 47.01
N GLY A 692 18.38 24.23 46.23
CA GLY A 692 19.21 25.16 45.45
C GLY A 692 19.33 24.84 43.96
N ASP A 693 18.77 23.72 43.49
CA ASP A 693 18.78 23.34 42.08
C ASP A 693 17.66 24.01 41.24
N ASP A 694 16.75 24.78 41.85
CA ASP A 694 15.65 25.45 41.11
C ASP A 694 16.19 26.62 40.26
N PRO A 695 16.08 26.59 38.91
CA PRO A 695 16.47 27.70 38.06
C PRO A 695 15.63 28.98 38.29
N ARG A 696 14.48 28.91 38.98
CA ARG A 696 13.68 30.09 39.37
C ARG A 696 14.43 31.08 40.29
N GLY A 697 15.51 30.67 40.94
CA GLY A 697 16.25 31.47 41.92
C GLY A 697 17.39 32.35 41.39
N LYS A 698 17.48 32.63 40.08
CA LYS A 698 18.54 33.53 39.55
C LYS A 698 18.24 35.02 39.72
N ASP A 699 17.02 35.42 40.07
CA ASP A 699 16.80 36.77 40.54
C ASP A 699 17.40 36.88 41.95
N GLY A 700 18.42 37.71 42.11
CA GLY A 700 19.22 37.93 43.32
C GLY A 700 18.46 38.49 44.53
N GLY A 701 17.20 38.10 44.72
CA GLY A 701 16.44 38.31 45.93
C GLY A 701 17.04 37.48 47.05
N ILE A 702 17.76 38.16 47.94
CA ILE A 702 18.14 37.81 49.31
C ILE A 702 17.52 36.46 49.72
N THR A 703 18.33 35.40 49.68
CA THR A 703 18.05 34.09 50.25
C THR A 703 17.66 34.27 51.71
N SER A 704 16.35 34.40 51.96
CA SER A 704 15.80 34.27 53.30
C SER A 704 16.15 32.87 53.80
N SER A 705 16.32 32.75 55.11
CA SER A 705 16.75 31.55 55.84
C SER A 705 15.72 30.41 55.81
N ILE A 706 15.21 30.05 54.63
CA ILE A 706 14.31 28.93 54.38
C ILE A 706 15.20 27.70 54.21
N GLY A 707 14.98 26.67 55.03
CA GLY A 707 15.81 25.46 55.08
C GLY A 707 15.03 24.18 54.77
N PRO A 708 14.42 24.04 53.58
CA PRO A 708 13.63 22.85 53.24
C PRO A 708 14.54 21.62 53.19
N GLY A 709 13.97 20.45 53.48
CA GLY A 709 14.66 19.17 53.26
C GLY A 709 14.77 18.84 51.77
N GLY A 710 15.46 17.75 51.44
CA GLY A 710 15.54 17.23 50.07
C GLY A 710 14.33 16.37 49.70
N GLY A 711 14.02 16.28 48.40
CA GLY A 711 12.99 15.36 47.88
C GLY A 711 13.45 13.90 47.96
N SER A 712 12.52 12.95 48.10
CA SER A 712 12.87 11.53 48.00
C SER A 712 13.14 11.10 46.55
N GLY A 713 13.92 10.03 46.39
CA GLY A 713 14.05 9.37 45.10
C GLY A 713 12.69 8.87 44.59
N GLY A 714 12.59 8.59 43.30
CA GLY A 714 11.41 8.10 42.61
C GLY A 714 11.39 6.58 42.44
N THR A 715 10.70 6.13 41.39
CA THR A 715 10.49 4.71 41.10
C THR A 715 11.02 4.33 39.72
N VAL A 716 11.75 3.22 39.65
CA VAL A 716 12.18 2.58 38.40
C VAL A 716 11.61 1.15 38.37
N LEU A 717 10.66 0.91 37.49
CA LEU A 717 9.97 -0.36 37.31
C LEU A 717 10.26 -0.93 35.92
N LEU A 718 10.95 -2.07 35.86
CA LEU A 718 11.45 -2.64 34.60
C LEU A 718 10.84 -4.04 34.36
N PHE A 719 9.90 -4.15 33.41
CA PHE A 719 9.39 -5.41 32.86
C PHE A 719 10.22 -5.82 31.64
N ILE A 720 11.20 -6.68 31.83
CA ILE A 720 12.24 -6.95 30.84
C ILE A 720 12.58 -8.44 30.72
N GLN A 721 13.07 -8.87 29.56
CA GLN A 721 13.61 -10.21 29.35
C GLN A 721 15.13 -10.25 29.53
N THR A 722 15.84 -9.25 28.98
CA THR A 722 17.30 -9.16 29.09
C THR A 722 17.79 -7.75 29.47
N LEU A 723 18.84 -7.68 30.30
CA LEU A 723 19.45 -6.45 30.80
C LEU A 723 20.97 -6.45 30.59
N ALA A 724 21.53 -5.40 30.00
CA ALA A 724 22.97 -5.21 29.89
C ALA A 724 23.36 -3.81 30.40
N LEU A 725 24.01 -3.75 31.55
CA LEU A 725 24.56 -2.53 32.13
C LEU A 725 26.06 -2.47 31.82
N GLY A 726 26.47 -1.51 30.99
CA GLY A 726 27.87 -1.24 30.67
C GLY A 726 28.63 -0.61 31.84
N ASP A 727 29.97 -0.52 31.72
CA ASP A 727 30.86 -0.11 32.81
C ASP A 727 30.57 1.31 33.35
N SER A 728 30.13 2.23 32.49
CA SER A 728 29.80 3.63 32.82
C SER A 728 28.33 3.87 33.14
N SER A 729 27.52 2.83 33.19
CA SER A 729 26.07 2.98 33.32
C SER A 729 25.63 3.24 34.77
N ILE A 730 24.63 4.10 34.93
CA ILE A 730 24.13 4.52 36.25
C ILE A 730 22.60 4.45 36.25
N ILE A 731 22.03 3.61 37.12
CA ILE A 731 20.62 3.68 37.50
C ILE A 731 20.55 4.33 38.88
N SER A 732 20.00 5.53 39.00
CA SER A 732 19.96 6.30 40.25
C SER A 732 18.53 6.61 40.65
N THR A 733 18.20 6.29 41.90
CA THR A 733 16.97 6.70 42.59
C THR A 733 17.34 7.36 43.93
N ALA A 734 18.39 8.18 43.94
CA ALA A 734 18.94 8.76 45.16
C ALA A 734 18.03 9.87 45.72
N GLY A 735 18.05 10.02 47.04
CA GLY A 735 17.39 11.16 47.70
C GLY A 735 18.15 12.47 47.46
N GLY A 736 17.41 13.58 47.38
CA GLY A 736 17.97 14.93 47.23
C GLY A 736 18.64 15.45 48.51
N GLN A 737 19.55 16.41 48.36
CA GLN A 737 20.24 17.06 49.48
C GLN A 737 19.37 18.13 50.14
N GLY A 738 19.29 18.10 51.47
CA GLY A 738 18.60 19.13 52.25
C GLY A 738 19.36 20.45 52.33
N SER A 739 18.66 21.54 52.66
CA SER A 739 19.26 22.87 52.78
C SER A 739 20.40 22.93 53.82
N PRO A 740 21.49 23.68 53.57
CA PRO A 740 22.57 23.89 54.54
C PRO A 740 22.11 24.44 55.89
N SER A 741 20.92 25.07 55.95
CA SER A 741 20.32 25.65 57.16
C SER A 741 19.74 24.63 58.15
N GLY A 742 20.00 23.33 57.98
CA GLY A 742 19.46 22.27 58.83
C GLY A 742 18.42 21.37 58.15
N GLY A 743 18.27 21.40 56.83
CA GLY A 743 17.30 20.56 56.12
C GLY A 743 17.69 19.07 56.12
N GLY A 744 16.73 18.18 56.32
CA GLY A 744 16.96 16.73 56.25
C GLY A 744 17.17 16.22 54.82
N GLY A 745 17.98 15.18 54.63
CA GLY A 745 18.21 14.58 53.31
C GLY A 745 17.06 13.68 52.86
N GLY A 746 16.74 13.61 51.57
CA GLY A 746 15.66 12.75 51.07
C GLY A 746 15.95 11.26 51.21
N GLY A 747 14.92 10.41 51.35
CA GLY A 747 15.06 8.96 51.29
C GLY A 747 15.38 8.47 49.87
N GLY A 748 16.12 7.36 49.74
CA GLY A 748 16.38 6.73 48.44
C GLY A 748 15.18 5.91 47.95
N GLY A 749 14.87 5.98 46.66
CA GLY A 749 13.66 5.42 46.03
C GLY A 749 13.70 3.91 45.76
N ARG A 750 12.91 3.45 44.79
CA ARG A 750 12.71 2.00 44.53
C ARG A 750 13.13 1.59 43.12
N VAL A 751 13.80 0.45 43.00
CA VAL A 751 14.15 -0.20 41.73
C VAL A 751 13.62 -1.64 41.74
N HIS A 752 12.76 -2.00 40.79
CA HIS A 752 12.22 -3.36 40.66
C HIS A 752 12.48 -3.94 39.27
N LEU A 753 13.04 -5.16 39.23
CA LEU A 753 13.33 -5.92 38.01
C LEU A 753 12.34 -7.07 37.85
N HIS A 754 11.33 -6.87 37.00
CA HIS A 754 10.30 -7.86 36.71
C HIS A 754 10.67 -8.70 35.48
N TRP A 755 11.29 -9.85 35.69
CA TRP A 755 11.69 -10.75 34.59
C TRP A 755 10.49 -11.49 34.00
N SER A 756 10.29 -11.39 32.68
CA SER A 756 9.32 -12.19 31.94
C SER A 756 9.98 -13.36 31.21
N ASN A 757 9.21 -14.43 30.97
CA ASN A 757 9.64 -15.60 30.20
C ASN A 757 11.03 -16.13 30.57
N ILE A 758 11.34 -16.27 31.87
CA ILE A 758 12.63 -16.82 32.33
C ILE A 758 12.78 -18.22 31.70
N PRO A 759 13.67 -18.40 30.71
CA PRO A 759 13.79 -19.68 30.05
C PRO A 759 14.37 -20.69 31.04
N VAL A 760 13.72 -21.84 31.20
CA VAL A 760 14.14 -22.91 32.12
C VAL A 760 14.59 -24.13 31.34
N GLY A 761 15.47 -24.93 31.93
CA GLY A 761 16.07 -26.09 31.25
C GLY A 761 16.94 -25.66 30.06
N ASP A 762 16.91 -26.44 28.98
CA ASP A 762 17.84 -26.30 27.84
C ASP A 762 17.82 -24.93 27.13
N GLU A 763 16.73 -24.17 27.28
CA GLU A 763 16.56 -22.83 26.70
C GLU A 763 17.20 -21.72 27.54
N TYR A 764 17.72 -22.01 28.73
CA TYR A 764 18.23 -20.98 29.63
C TYR A 764 19.40 -20.18 29.02
N VAL A 765 19.27 -18.85 29.12
CA VAL A 765 20.27 -17.84 28.76
C VAL A 765 20.34 -16.85 29.93
N PRO A 766 21.54 -16.38 30.34
CA PRO A 766 21.66 -15.39 31.43
C PRO A 766 20.86 -14.13 31.11
N LEU A 767 19.98 -13.75 32.04
CA LEU A 767 19.03 -12.64 31.88
C LEU A 767 19.73 -11.27 31.95
N ALA A 768 20.79 -11.14 32.77
CA ALA A 768 21.44 -9.85 33.02
C ALA A 768 22.97 -9.93 32.95
N SER A 769 23.60 -8.90 32.37
CA SER A 769 25.03 -8.60 32.50
C SER A 769 25.18 -7.25 33.21
N VAL A 770 25.55 -7.27 34.48
CA VAL A 770 25.67 -6.06 35.31
C VAL A 770 27.14 -5.69 35.51
N LYS A 771 27.61 -4.64 34.82
CA LYS A 771 28.94 -4.05 35.04
C LYS A 771 28.89 -2.61 35.59
N GLY A 772 27.77 -1.91 35.42
CA GLY A 772 27.54 -0.55 35.92
C GLY A 772 27.06 -0.49 37.38
N SER A 773 26.55 0.68 37.79
CA SER A 773 26.13 0.96 39.18
C SER A 773 24.63 1.23 39.31
N ILE A 774 24.01 0.65 40.35
CA ILE A 774 22.64 0.94 40.78
C ILE A 774 22.71 1.65 42.13
N ILE A 775 22.31 2.91 42.16
CA ILE A 775 22.42 3.81 43.32
C ILE A 775 21.02 4.07 43.87
N THR A 776 20.75 3.53 45.06
CA THR A 776 19.49 3.75 45.80
C THR A 776 19.77 4.46 47.14
N GLY A 777 20.84 5.25 47.23
CA GLY A 777 21.29 5.89 48.48
C GLY A 777 20.34 7.01 48.95
N GLY A 778 20.26 7.21 50.27
CA GLY A 778 19.61 8.40 50.82
C GLY A 778 20.44 9.67 50.60
N GLY A 779 19.77 10.81 50.49
CA GLY A 779 20.39 12.13 50.34
C GLY A 779 21.05 12.63 51.63
N PHE A 780 22.01 13.54 51.51
CA PHE A 780 22.69 14.13 52.65
C PHE A 780 21.83 15.21 53.32
N GLY A 781 21.80 15.22 54.66
CA GLY A 781 21.25 16.35 55.42
C GLY A 781 22.20 17.55 55.38
N GLY A 782 21.65 18.76 55.41
CA GLY A 782 22.43 19.99 55.52
C GLY A 782 22.59 20.45 56.97
N GLY A 783 23.74 21.04 57.31
CA GLY A 783 24.03 21.50 58.67
C GLY A 783 24.11 20.35 59.67
N GLN A 784 23.15 20.28 60.59
CA GLN A 784 23.00 19.18 61.57
C GLN A 784 21.84 18.23 61.23
N GLY A 785 21.23 18.37 60.04
CA GLY A 785 20.20 17.45 59.55
C GLY A 785 20.77 16.05 59.31
N LEU A 786 19.95 15.02 59.53
CA LEU A 786 20.33 13.63 59.30
C LEU A 786 20.23 13.27 57.80
N PRO A 787 21.08 12.35 57.30
CA PRO A 787 20.94 11.79 55.97
C PRO A 787 19.73 10.85 55.88
N GLY A 788 19.13 10.77 54.70
CA GLY A 788 18.07 9.79 54.42
C GLY A 788 18.58 8.35 54.43
N LYS A 789 17.66 7.39 54.57
CA LYS A 789 17.97 5.96 54.45
C LYS A 789 18.00 5.52 52.99
N ASN A 790 18.71 4.43 52.74
CA ASN A 790 18.77 3.79 51.42
C ASN A 790 17.39 3.20 51.05
N GLY A 791 17.13 3.17 49.76
CA GLY A 791 15.96 2.57 49.13
C GLY A 791 16.09 1.06 48.91
N SER A 792 15.16 0.51 48.12
CA SER A 792 15.02 -0.93 47.90
C SER A 792 15.33 -1.35 46.46
N ILE A 793 15.99 -2.51 46.30
CA ILE A 793 16.21 -3.20 45.01
C ILE A 793 15.57 -4.60 45.11
N SER A 794 14.57 -4.89 44.29
CA SER A 794 13.84 -6.16 44.28
C SER A 794 13.74 -6.76 42.86
N GLY A 795 13.40 -8.04 42.76
CA GLY A 795 13.19 -8.71 41.46
C GLY A 795 12.26 -9.92 41.59
N THR A 796 11.81 -10.49 40.46
CA THR A 796 10.84 -11.60 40.46
C THR A 796 11.38 -12.89 41.10
N ALA A 797 10.47 -13.72 41.61
CA ALA A 797 10.81 -15.02 42.19
C ALA A 797 11.33 -15.99 41.11
N CYS A 798 12.58 -16.43 41.25
CA CYS A 798 13.18 -17.32 40.26
C CYS A 798 12.53 -18.73 40.25
N PRO A 799 12.39 -19.35 39.06
CA PRO A 799 11.79 -20.67 38.92
C PRO A 799 12.68 -21.78 39.51
N ARG A 800 12.21 -23.03 39.39
CA ARG A 800 12.96 -24.23 39.80
C ARG A 800 14.31 -24.29 39.08
N GLY A 801 15.38 -24.59 39.82
CA GLY A 801 16.76 -24.65 39.28
C GLY A 801 17.55 -23.33 39.29
N LEU A 802 16.94 -22.16 39.52
CA LEU A 802 17.59 -20.83 39.47
C LEU A 802 17.49 -20.05 40.80
N TYR A 803 18.41 -19.13 41.10
CA TYR A 803 18.39 -18.30 42.33
C TYR A 803 18.97 -16.87 42.13
N GLY A 804 18.76 -15.96 43.10
CA GLY A 804 19.27 -14.57 43.08
C GLY A 804 18.31 -13.54 42.44
N ILE A 805 18.70 -12.26 42.41
CA ILE A 805 17.90 -11.18 41.77
C ILE A 805 17.91 -11.31 40.23
N PHE A 806 18.97 -11.91 39.67
CA PHE A 806 19.16 -12.09 38.22
C PHE A 806 18.90 -13.53 37.73
N CYS A 807 18.37 -14.42 38.59
CA CYS A 807 18.09 -15.83 38.30
C CYS A 807 19.25 -16.62 37.66
N GLU A 808 20.35 -16.76 38.41
CA GLU A 808 21.53 -17.57 38.06
C GLU A 808 21.30 -19.08 38.28
N GLU A 809 22.00 -19.94 37.54
CA GLU A 809 21.90 -21.40 37.67
C GLU A 809 22.34 -21.92 39.06
N CYS A 810 21.58 -22.87 39.63
CA CYS A 810 22.04 -23.63 40.78
C CYS A 810 23.34 -24.41 40.44
N PRO A 811 24.26 -24.61 41.39
CA PRO A 811 25.52 -25.33 41.17
C PRO A 811 25.35 -26.76 40.61
N VAL A 812 26.31 -27.25 39.81
CA VAL A 812 26.31 -28.62 39.26
C VAL A 812 26.18 -29.68 40.37
N GLY A 813 25.30 -30.66 40.15
CA GLY A 813 25.00 -31.71 41.14
C GLY A 813 23.90 -31.34 42.14
N THR A 814 23.41 -30.10 42.11
CA THR A 814 22.28 -29.64 42.92
C THR A 814 21.02 -29.44 42.07
N TYR A 815 19.84 -29.57 42.70
CA TYR A 815 18.51 -29.33 42.18
C TYR A 815 17.71 -28.41 43.12
N LYS A 816 16.80 -27.61 42.56
CA LYS A 816 15.89 -26.73 43.31
C LYS A 816 14.46 -26.96 42.86
N ASN A 817 13.61 -27.47 43.74
CA ASN A 817 12.23 -27.85 43.45
C ASN A 817 11.18 -26.79 43.82
N VAL A 818 11.56 -25.70 44.51
CA VAL A 818 10.67 -24.60 44.92
C VAL A 818 11.00 -23.31 44.17
N SER A 819 9.98 -22.49 43.86
CA SER A 819 10.15 -21.14 43.34
C SER A 819 10.60 -20.17 44.45
N GLY A 820 11.51 -19.26 44.13
CA GLY A 820 12.07 -18.30 45.08
C GLY A 820 13.50 -17.91 44.75
N SER A 821 13.91 -16.71 45.14
CA SER A 821 15.22 -16.13 44.76
C SER A 821 16.32 -16.35 45.80
N ASP A 822 16.01 -16.99 46.94
CA ASP A 822 17.01 -17.29 47.98
C ASP A 822 17.94 -18.44 47.55
N ARG A 823 19.25 -18.25 47.78
CA ARG A 823 20.30 -19.24 47.53
C ARG A 823 20.14 -20.49 48.38
N ALA A 824 19.48 -20.40 49.53
CA ALA A 824 19.26 -21.55 50.43
C ALA A 824 18.37 -22.66 49.82
N LEU A 825 17.78 -22.47 48.65
CA LEU A 825 16.82 -23.38 48.02
C LEU A 825 17.43 -24.45 47.07
N CYS A 826 18.74 -24.51 46.83
CA CYS A 826 19.39 -25.56 45.99
C CYS A 826 19.88 -26.78 46.84
N HIS A 827 19.52 -28.02 46.49
CA HIS A 827 19.77 -29.30 47.21
C HIS A 827 20.51 -30.37 46.38
N ASP A 828 21.22 -31.37 46.92
CA ASP A 828 22.01 -32.36 46.13
C ASP A 828 21.21 -33.55 45.50
N CYS A 829 21.62 -34.09 44.33
CA CYS A 829 20.95 -35.19 43.59
C CYS A 829 21.31 -36.65 44.02
N PRO A 830 20.37 -37.63 43.97
CA PRO A 830 20.58 -39.04 44.36
C PRO A 830 21.10 -39.98 43.24
N SER A 831 21.93 -40.97 43.59
CA SER A 831 22.80 -41.79 42.70
C SER A 831 22.19 -43.00 41.97
N ASP A 832 20.98 -43.47 42.32
CA ASP A 832 20.55 -44.85 42.04
C ASP A 832 19.84 -45.06 40.68
N LYS A 833 19.64 -44.00 39.89
CA LYS A 833 18.77 -43.94 38.69
C LYS A 833 19.52 -43.89 37.34
N LEU A 834 20.76 -44.38 37.26
CA LEU A 834 21.60 -44.28 36.06
C LEU A 834 21.68 -45.64 35.29
N PRO A 835 21.17 -45.77 34.03
CA PRO A 835 21.17 -47.03 33.25
C PRO A 835 22.53 -47.42 32.69
N HIS A 836 22.67 -48.68 32.25
CA HIS A 836 23.91 -49.18 31.67
C HIS A 836 24.24 -48.44 30.36
N ARG A 837 25.31 -47.63 30.41
CA ARG A 837 25.91 -46.72 29.40
C ARG A 837 25.66 -45.18 29.62
N ALA A 838 25.68 -44.60 30.86
CA ALA A 838 25.36 -43.16 31.15
C ALA A 838 26.27 -42.33 32.14
N ILE A 839 26.22 -40.96 32.16
CA ILE A 839 26.93 -39.97 33.06
C ILE A 839 26.16 -38.64 33.34
N TYR A 840 26.29 -37.97 34.53
CA TYR A 840 25.65 -36.66 34.84
C TYR A 840 26.30 -35.45 34.14
N ILE A 841 25.49 -34.47 33.74
CA ILE A 841 25.91 -33.29 32.96
C ILE A 841 25.42 -31.98 33.60
N SER A 842 26.13 -30.86 33.36
CA SER A 842 25.59 -29.53 33.59
C SER A 842 24.42 -29.31 32.64
N VAL A 843 23.28 -28.92 33.18
CA VAL A 843 22.09 -28.61 32.41
C VAL A 843 21.97 -27.11 32.38
N ARG A 844 21.74 -26.57 31.18
CA ARG A 844 21.27 -25.20 31.06
C ARG A 844 20.02 -25.04 31.93
N GLY A 845 19.94 -23.94 32.67
CA GLY A 845 18.77 -23.58 33.48
C GLY A 845 18.72 -24.23 34.86
N GLY A 846 19.77 -24.94 35.26
CA GLY A 846 19.83 -25.64 36.53
C GLY A 846 18.87 -26.84 36.62
N VAL A 847 19.04 -27.66 37.66
CA VAL A 847 18.23 -28.88 37.82
C VAL A 847 16.98 -28.57 38.65
N ALA A 848 15.79 -28.84 38.12
CA ALA A 848 14.53 -28.60 38.81
C ALA A 848 14.09 -29.76 39.72
N GLU A 849 14.30 -31.01 39.28
CA GLU A 849 13.80 -32.22 39.93
C GLU A 849 14.79 -33.38 39.77
N THR A 850 14.68 -34.38 40.64
CA THR A 850 15.45 -35.62 40.54
C THR A 850 14.74 -36.64 39.63
N PRO A 851 15.44 -37.41 38.78
CA PRO A 851 16.89 -37.57 38.68
C PRO A 851 17.58 -36.48 37.85
N CYS A 852 18.78 -36.07 38.28
CA CYS A 852 19.68 -35.26 37.46
C CYS A 852 19.96 -35.94 36.11
N PRO A 853 19.99 -35.21 34.98
CA PRO A 853 20.06 -35.82 33.64
C PRO A 853 21.44 -36.40 33.30
N TYR A 854 21.42 -37.36 32.38
CA TYR A 854 22.57 -38.11 31.89
C TYR A 854 22.46 -38.49 30.40
N LYS A 855 23.55 -38.93 29.71
CA LYS A 855 23.56 -39.31 28.26
C LYS A 855 24.08 -40.74 27.96
N CYS A 856 23.51 -41.49 26.97
CA CYS A 856 24.06 -42.75 26.40
C CYS A 856 25.46 -42.52 25.72
N ILE A 857 26.30 -43.57 25.61
CA ILE A 857 27.66 -43.45 25.03
C ILE A 857 27.68 -43.16 23.49
N SER A 858 26.65 -43.54 22.69
CA SER A 858 26.61 -43.41 21.21
C SER A 858 25.21 -43.14 20.64
N ASP A 859 25.14 -42.39 19.52
CA ASP A 859 23.91 -41.78 18.98
C ASP A 859 23.02 -42.71 18.13
N ARG A 860 23.43 -43.95 17.84
CA ARG A 860 22.59 -44.92 17.10
C ARG A 860 21.42 -45.45 17.94
N TYR A 861 21.54 -45.32 19.25
CA TYR A 861 20.69 -45.99 20.22
C TYR A 861 19.88 -44.94 20.98
N HIS A 862 18.56 -45.00 20.81
CA HIS A 862 17.60 -44.07 21.40
C HIS A 862 17.33 -44.38 22.87
N MET A 863 17.57 -43.41 23.74
CA MET A 863 17.13 -43.39 25.14
C MET A 863 15.61 -43.64 25.24
N PRO A 864 15.08 -44.24 26.33
CA PRO A 864 15.74 -44.44 27.63
C PRO A 864 16.56 -45.72 27.75
N ASN A 865 16.23 -46.75 26.96
CA ASN A 865 16.90 -48.06 27.01
C ASN A 865 18.09 -48.18 26.03
N CYS A 866 18.28 -47.18 25.16
CA CYS A 866 19.22 -47.19 24.03
C CYS A 866 18.79 -48.25 22.91
N HIS A 867 17.64 -48.10 22.20
CA HIS A 867 17.06 -48.96 21.08
C HIS A 867 16.98 -48.27 19.66
N THR A 868 16.44 -48.90 18.57
CA THR A 868 16.28 -48.28 17.22
C THR A 868 14.85 -47.78 16.87
N ALA A 869 14.72 -46.83 15.93
CA ALA A 869 13.48 -46.07 15.69
C ALA A 869 12.27 -46.85 15.11
N PHE A 870 12.47 -47.82 14.19
CA PHE A 870 11.35 -48.64 13.69
C PHE A 870 10.94 -49.70 14.72
N GLU A 871 11.91 -50.27 15.45
CA GLU A 871 11.64 -51.19 16.55
C GLU A 871 10.85 -50.51 17.67
N GLU A 872 11.23 -49.30 18.05
CA GLU A 872 10.50 -48.50 19.03
C GLU A 872 9.03 -48.32 18.61
N LEU A 873 8.76 -48.02 17.34
CA LEU A 873 7.39 -47.89 16.83
C LEU A 873 6.61 -49.21 16.88
N VAL A 874 7.23 -50.33 16.49
CA VAL A 874 6.52 -51.62 16.48
C VAL A 874 6.28 -52.14 17.90
N TYR A 875 7.26 -52.00 18.80
CA TYR A 875 7.16 -52.51 20.17
C TYR A 875 6.31 -51.62 21.09
N THR A 876 6.23 -50.31 20.85
CA THR A 876 5.31 -49.42 21.59
C THR A 876 3.85 -49.85 21.46
N PHE A 877 3.44 -50.35 20.29
CA PHE A 877 2.07 -50.82 20.03
C PHE A 877 1.83 -52.31 20.32
N GLY A 878 2.70 -52.93 21.13
CA GLY A 878 2.53 -54.33 21.54
C GLY A 878 3.04 -55.35 20.51
N GLY A 879 3.82 -54.91 19.53
CA GLY A 879 4.44 -55.77 18.52
C GLY A 879 3.77 -55.69 17.14
N PRO A 880 4.35 -56.36 16.13
CA PRO A 880 4.01 -56.17 14.70
C PRO A 880 2.53 -56.43 14.36
N TRP A 881 1.93 -57.43 14.99
CA TRP A 881 0.56 -57.86 14.70
C TRP A 881 -0.51 -56.91 15.24
N LEU A 882 -0.33 -56.44 16.49
CA LEU A 882 -1.25 -55.47 17.10
C LEU A 882 -1.17 -54.13 16.36
N PHE A 883 0.03 -53.71 15.99
CA PHE A 883 0.24 -52.51 15.19
C PHE A 883 -0.52 -52.57 13.85
N GLY A 884 -0.44 -53.67 13.11
CA GLY A 884 -1.14 -53.82 11.81
C GLY A 884 -2.67 -53.76 11.91
N LEU A 885 -3.26 -54.40 12.92
CA LEU A 885 -4.72 -54.38 13.14
C LEU A 885 -5.21 -53.00 13.58
N LEU A 886 -4.46 -52.32 14.47
CA LEU A 886 -4.78 -50.96 14.90
C LEU A 886 -4.71 -49.97 13.74
N LEU A 887 -3.71 -50.11 12.85
CA LEU A 887 -3.56 -49.26 11.68
C LEU A 887 -4.75 -49.38 10.72
N LEU A 888 -5.23 -50.60 10.47
CA LEU A 888 -6.41 -50.84 9.63
C LEU A 888 -7.69 -50.25 10.25
N GLY A 889 -7.90 -50.45 11.55
CA GLY A 889 -9.03 -49.87 12.27
C GLY A 889 -9.03 -48.34 12.26
N LEU A 890 -7.85 -47.73 12.46
CA LEU A 890 -7.65 -46.29 12.40
C LEU A 890 -7.97 -45.73 11.01
N LEU A 891 -7.53 -46.40 9.94
CA LEU A 891 -7.80 -45.98 8.56
C LEU A 891 -9.30 -45.90 8.27
N VAL A 892 -10.07 -46.92 8.67
CA VAL A 892 -11.52 -46.96 8.45
C VAL A 892 -12.22 -45.86 9.27
N LEU A 893 -11.81 -45.66 10.52
CA LEU A 893 -12.35 -44.61 11.39
C LEU A 893 -12.08 -43.22 10.82
N LEU A 894 -10.83 -42.92 10.45
CA LEU A 894 -10.44 -41.62 9.90
C LEU A 894 -11.15 -41.34 8.57
N ALA A 895 -11.32 -42.36 7.73
CA ALA A 895 -12.03 -42.19 6.48
C ALA A 895 -13.53 -41.90 6.69
N LEU A 896 -14.17 -42.55 7.68
CA LEU A 896 -15.54 -42.23 8.08
C LEU A 896 -15.64 -40.79 8.62
N VAL A 897 -14.69 -40.36 9.46
CA VAL A 897 -14.65 -39.00 9.99
C VAL A 897 -14.47 -37.97 8.87
N LEU A 898 -13.53 -38.18 7.94
CA LEU A 898 -13.35 -37.31 6.78
C LEU A 898 -14.61 -37.27 5.90
N SER A 899 -15.29 -38.40 5.72
CA SER A 899 -16.54 -38.44 4.96
C SER A 899 -17.66 -37.67 5.66
N VAL A 900 -17.79 -37.79 6.98
CA VAL A 900 -18.77 -37.03 7.78
C VAL A 900 -18.41 -35.55 7.79
N ALA A 901 -17.13 -35.21 7.91
CA ALA A 901 -16.65 -33.84 7.84
C ALA A 901 -16.98 -33.23 6.48
N ARG A 902 -16.70 -33.95 5.38
CA ARG A 902 -17.09 -33.51 4.05
C ARG A 902 -18.60 -33.30 3.95
N MET A 903 -19.43 -34.23 4.43
CA MET A 903 -20.88 -34.06 4.46
C MET A 903 -21.26 -32.79 5.23
N LYS A 904 -20.65 -32.53 6.39
CA LYS A 904 -21.00 -31.37 7.23
C LYS A 904 -20.50 -30.03 6.67
N TYR A 905 -19.28 -29.98 6.12
CA TYR A 905 -18.67 -28.76 5.61
C TYR A 905 -19.10 -28.41 4.18
N VAL A 906 -19.39 -29.41 3.35
CA VAL A 906 -19.85 -29.20 1.97
C VAL A 906 -21.38 -29.05 1.91
N ALA A 907 -22.15 -29.82 2.69
CA ALA A 907 -23.62 -29.68 2.71
C ALA A 907 -24.13 -28.64 3.73
N GLY A 908 -23.23 -28.01 4.49
CA GLY A 908 -23.54 -27.12 5.61
C GLY A 908 -24.38 -25.88 5.28
N ASP A 909 -24.51 -25.50 4.00
CA ASP A 909 -25.31 -24.35 3.57
C ASP A 909 -26.57 -24.71 2.76
N ASP A 910 -26.76 -25.97 2.35
CA ASP A 910 -27.96 -26.41 1.62
C ASP A 910 -28.90 -27.22 2.53
N LEU A 911 -29.19 -26.72 3.74
CA LEU A 911 -30.38 -27.13 4.51
C LEU A 911 -31.52 -26.17 4.17
N PRO A 912 -32.43 -26.50 3.22
CA PRO A 912 -33.62 -25.71 3.01
C PRO A 912 -34.50 -25.84 4.26
N ALA A 913 -35.12 -24.73 4.65
CA ALA A 913 -36.02 -24.65 5.79
C ALA A 913 -36.98 -25.85 5.84
N VAL A 914 -36.93 -26.56 6.97
CA VAL A 914 -37.78 -27.70 7.32
C VAL A 914 -39.25 -27.27 7.20
N THR A 915 -39.88 -27.61 6.07
CA THR A 915 -41.32 -27.78 5.92
C THR A 915 -41.58 -29.15 5.30
N PRO A 916 -42.55 -29.93 5.80
CA PRO A 916 -42.48 -31.39 5.72
C PRO A 916 -42.71 -31.92 4.30
N ALA A 917 -41.90 -32.93 3.97
CA ALA A 917 -41.79 -33.61 2.67
C ALA A 917 -43.16 -33.93 2.04
N ARG A 918 -43.57 -33.09 1.09
CA ARG A 918 -44.60 -33.43 0.12
C ARG A 918 -43.91 -33.71 -1.21
N ASN A 919 -44.02 -34.97 -1.63
CA ASN A 919 -43.68 -35.44 -2.97
C ASN A 919 -44.33 -34.55 -4.03
N ASP A 920 -43.60 -34.36 -5.13
CA ASP A 920 -43.93 -33.62 -6.36
C ASP A 920 -43.48 -32.15 -6.40
N THR A 921 -42.23 -31.94 -6.86
CA THR A 921 -41.87 -31.05 -7.99
C THR A 921 -40.35 -31.12 -8.24
N ARG A 922 -39.92 -31.96 -9.19
CA ARG A 922 -38.55 -32.03 -9.75
C ARG A 922 -38.16 -30.77 -10.59
N LEU A 923 -38.75 -29.61 -10.30
CA LEU A 923 -38.46 -28.33 -10.94
C LEU A 923 -37.38 -27.51 -10.20
N ASN A 924 -36.95 -27.94 -9.01
CA ASN A 924 -36.02 -27.17 -8.18
C ASN A 924 -34.53 -27.49 -8.37
N HIS A 925 -34.15 -28.22 -9.43
CA HIS A 925 -32.74 -28.34 -9.83
C HIS A 925 -32.36 -27.44 -11.02
N SER A 926 -33.31 -26.64 -11.52
CA SER A 926 -32.92 -25.33 -12.02
C SER A 926 -32.63 -24.50 -10.77
N PHE A 927 -31.36 -24.43 -10.34
CA PHE A 927 -30.97 -23.26 -9.57
C PHE A 927 -31.43 -22.09 -10.44
N PRO A 928 -32.35 -21.21 -9.98
CA PRO A 928 -32.37 -19.89 -10.58
C PRO A 928 -30.91 -19.45 -10.48
N PHE A 929 -30.29 -19.14 -11.62
CA PHE A 929 -29.02 -18.45 -11.63
C PHE A 929 -29.36 -17.10 -10.99
N LEU A 930 -29.40 -17.08 -9.65
CA LEU A 930 -29.40 -15.88 -8.84
C LEU A 930 -27.97 -15.39 -9.02
N GLU A 931 -27.77 -14.78 -10.19
CA GLU A 931 -26.68 -13.88 -10.47
C GLU A 931 -26.52 -13.06 -9.21
N SER A 932 -25.32 -13.12 -8.66
CA SER A 932 -24.97 -12.32 -7.50
C SER A 932 -25.52 -10.91 -7.71
N LEU A 933 -25.95 -10.23 -6.64
CA LEU A 933 -26.37 -8.83 -6.76
C LEU A 933 -25.31 -7.97 -7.48
N ASN A 934 -24.06 -8.44 -7.46
CA ASN A 934 -22.90 -7.89 -8.18
C ASN A 934 -22.89 -8.14 -9.70
N GLU A 935 -23.41 -9.28 -10.20
CA GLU A 935 -23.69 -9.49 -11.64
C GLU A 935 -25.01 -8.83 -12.06
N ILE A 936 -25.99 -8.72 -11.16
CA ILE A 936 -27.21 -7.92 -11.40
C ILE A 936 -26.85 -6.43 -11.47
N MET A 937 -25.87 -5.95 -10.72
CA MET A 937 -25.30 -4.60 -10.92
C MET A 937 -24.63 -4.45 -12.29
N GLU A 938 -24.16 -5.54 -12.91
CA GLU A 938 -23.72 -5.53 -14.32
C GLU A 938 -24.87 -5.55 -15.34
N THR A 939 -26.13 -5.78 -14.95
CA THR A 939 -27.29 -5.68 -15.88
C THR A 939 -27.52 -4.24 -16.39
N ASN A 940 -26.91 -3.24 -15.75
CA ASN A 940 -26.82 -1.87 -16.27
C ASN A 940 -25.96 -1.75 -17.55
N ARG A 941 -25.23 -2.80 -17.97
CA ARG A 941 -24.51 -2.85 -19.26
C ARG A 941 -25.30 -3.48 -20.41
N SER A 942 -26.60 -3.71 -20.24
CA SER A 942 -27.51 -4.12 -21.33
C SER A 942 -27.53 -3.16 -22.54
N GLU A 943 -26.92 -1.97 -22.42
CA GLU A 943 -26.72 -1.03 -23.53
C GLU A 943 -25.52 -1.35 -24.46
N GLU A 944 -24.58 -2.24 -24.09
CA GLU A 944 -23.37 -2.49 -24.91
C GLU A 944 -23.63 -3.45 -26.10
N SER A 945 -24.51 -4.45 -25.94
CA SER A 945 -24.78 -5.46 -26.99
C SER A 945 -25.32 -4.90 -28.32
N PRO A 946 -26.19 -3.86 -28.38
CA PRO A 946 -26.68 -3.33 -29.65
C PRO A 946 -25.61 -2.59 -30.46
N SER A 947 -24.44 -2.28 -29.89
CA SER A 947 -23.34 -1.60 -30.61
C SER A 947 -22.25 -2.56 -31.12
N HIS A 948 -22.29 -3.84 -30.76
CA HIS A 948 -21.25 -4.80 -31.14
C HIS A 948 -21.23 -5.09 -32.65
N VAL A 949 -20.10 -4.88 -33.31
CA VAL A 949 -19.90 -5.06 -34.76
C VAL A 949 -19.34 -6.45 -35.06
N HIS A 950 -18.13 -6.75 -34.60
CA HIS A 950 -17.41 -7.98 -34.95
C HIS A 950 -16.45 -8.41 -33.84
N ARG A 951 -16.26 -9.73 -33.70
CA ARG A 951 -15.32 -10.37 -32.76
C ARG A 951 -14.14 -10.95 -33.53
N LEU A 952 -12.96 -10.38 -33.32
CA LEU A 952 -11.72 -10.82 -33.93
C LEU A 952 -10.97 -11.76 -32.98
N TYR A 953 -10.73 -13.01 -33.40
CA TYR A 953 -10.01 -13.98 -32.57
C TYR A 953 -8.49 -13.88 -32.74
N PHE A 954 -7.75 -14.01 -31.64
CA PHE A 954 -6.30 -14.14 -31.67
C PHE A 954 -5.89 -15.50 -32.24
N GLN A 955 -4.84 -15.49 -33.06
CA GLN A 955 -4.24 -16.67 -33.66
C GLN A 955 -3.14 -17.23 -32.75
N GLY A 956 -3.00 -18.55 -32.71
CA GLY A 956 -1.98 -19.27 -31.94
C GLY A 956 -2.50 -19.88 -30.62
N PRO A 957 -1.81 -20.92 -30.09
CA PRO A 957 -2.24 -21.68 -28.91
C PRO A 957 -1.83 -21.06 -27.55
N ASN A 958 -1.33 -19.82 -27.53
CA ASN A 958 -0.78 -19.16 -26.34
C ASN A 958 0.35 -19.95 -25.63
N THR A 959 1.34 -20.38 -26.39
CA THR A 959 2.52 -21.08 -25.86
C THR A 959 3.75 -20.18 -25.93
N PHE A 960 4.79 -20.44 -25.15
CA PHE A 960 6.01 -19.62 -25.18
C PHE A 960 6.66 -19.55 -26.57
N SER A 961 6.53 -20.61 -27.38
CA SER A 961 7.01 -20.65 -28.76
C SER A 961 6.06 -19.99 -29.77
N GLU A 962 4.76 -20.01 -29.50
CA GLU A 962 3.72 -19.44 -30.35
C GLU A 962 2.76 -18.61 -29.49
N PRO A 963 3.10 -17.32 -29.23
CA PRO A 963 2.24 -16.41 -28.51
C PRO A 963 1.00 -16.08 -29.34
N TRP A 964 0.02 -15.45 -28.68
CA TRP A 964 -1.11 -14.87 -29.39
C TRP A 964 -0.66 -13.78 -30.35
N HIS A 965 -1.22 -13.78 -31.55
CA HIS A 965 -1.00 -12.73 -32.54
C HIS A 965 -2.28 -12.46 -33.32
N LEU A 966 -2.45 -11.22 -33.78
CA LEU A 966 -3.50 -10.80 -34.69
C LEU A 966 -2.96 -10.73 -36.12
N PRO A 967 -3.78 -11.08 -37.13
CA PRO A 967 -3.41 -10.87 -38.52
C PRO A 967 -3.38 -9.38 -38.86
N HIS A 968 -2.42 -8.94 -39.68
CA HIS A 968 -2.31 -7.53 -40.08
C HIS A 968 -3.51 -7.05 -40.93
N CYS A 969 -4.10 -7.90 -41.76
CA CYS A 969 -5.25 -7.49 -42.58
C CYS A 969 -6.53 -7.42 -41.73
N PRO A 970 -7.21 -6.25 -41.67
CA PRO A 970 -8.50 -6.17 -40.99
C PRO A 970 -9.57 -7.01 -41.71
N PRO A 971 -10.49 -7.67 -40.99
CA PRO A 971 -11.58 -8.43 -41.60
C PRO A 971 -12.54 -7.51 -42.37
N GLU A 972 -13.18 -8.03 -43.42
CA GLU A 972 -14.07 -7.25 -44.30
C GLU A 972 -15.18 -6.52 -43.54
N GLN A 973 -15.68 -7.11 -42.45
CA GLN A 973 -16.74 -6.53 -41.61
C GLN A 973 -16.29 -5.32 -40.77
N VAL A 974 -14.98 -5.14 -40.57
CA VAL A 974 -14.39 -4.08 -39.74
C VAL A 974 -13.67 -3.02 -40.60
N LYS A 975 -13.36 -3.33 -41.86
CA LYS A 975 -12.66 -2.45 -42.79
C LYS A 975 -13.32 -1.07 -42.95
N ASP A 976 -14.63 -0.97 -42.78
CA ASP A 976 -15.37 0.29 -42.90
C ASP A 976 -15.30 1.18 -41.66
N ILE A 977 -15.07 0.60 -40.48
CA ILE A 977 -14.97 1.33 -39.19
C ILE A 977 -13.53 1.63 -38.79
N VAL A 978 -12.55 1.07 -39.52
CA VAL A 978 -11.14 1.15 -39.17
C VAL A 978 -10.28 1.75 -40.30
N TYR A 979 -9.23 2.48 -39.92
CA TYR A 979 -8.15 2.89 -40.82
C TYR A 979 -7.13 1.75 -40.94
N GLU A 980 -6.92 1.21 -42.16
CA GLU A 980 -6.06 0.04 -42.39
C GLU A 980 -4.61 0.25 -41.89
N ASP A 981 -4.01 1.41 -42.17
CA ASP A 981 -2.63 1.69 -41.75
C ASP A 981 -2.46 1.84 -40.23
N ALA A 982 -3.47 2.38 -39.55
CA ALA A 982 -3.46 2.51 -38.10
C ALA A 982 -3.77 1.17 -37.42
N PHE A 983 -4.61 0.35 -38.05
CA PHE A 983 -4.86 -1.03 -37.63
C PHE A 983 -3.59 -1.89 -37.71
N ASN A 984 -2.82 -1.76 -38.79
CA ASN A 984 -1.55 -2.48 -38.92
C ASN A 984 -0.59 -2.17 -37.77
N ARG A 985 -0.45 -0.88 -37.42
CA ARG A 985 0.38 -0.43 -36.28
C ARG A 985 -0.15 -0.96 -34.94
N PHE A 986 -1.45 -0.87 -34.73
CA PHE A 986 -2.10 -1.44 -33.55
C PHE A 986 -1.86 -2.94 -33.41
N VAL A 987 -1.91 -3.67 -34.54
CA VAL A 987 -1.59 -5.10 -34.58
C VAL A 987 -0.12 -5.36 -34.28
N ASP A 988 0.81 -4.54 -34.77
CA ASP A 988 2.24 -4.62 -34.41
C ASP A 988 2.45 -4.47 -32.90
N ASP A 989 1.82 -3.45 -32.29
CA ASP A 989 1.92 -3.18 -30.87
C ASP A 989 1.33 -4.33 -30.03
N ILE A 990 0.13 -4.81 -30.37
CA ILE A 990 -0.48 -5.96 -29.70
C ILE A 990 0.37 -7.22 -29.85
N ASN A 991 0.86 -7.51 -31.06
CA ASN A 991 1.69 -8.68 -31.32
C ASN A 991 3.00 -8.61 -30.53
N SER A 992 3.59 -7.41 -30.39
CA SER A 992 4.78 -7.18 -29.57
C SER A 992 4.50 -7.45 -28.08
N LEU A 993 3.39 -6.93 -27.55
CA LEU A 993 2.99 -7.09 -26.13
C LEU A 993 2.65 -8.55 -25.78
N ALA A 994 2.06 -9.28 -26.73
CA ALA A 994 1.70 -10.68 -26.58
C ALA A 994 2.92 -11.63 -26.59
N THR A 995 4.08 -11.21 -27.09
CA THR A 995 5.29 -12.05 -27.08
C THR A 995 5.77 -12.37 -25.67
N TYR A 996 6.21 -13.61 -25.44
CA TYR A 996 6.81 -14.02 -24.17
C TYR A 996 8.32 -13.75 -24.17
N HIS A 997 8.88 -13.45 -23.00
CA HIS A 997 10.32 -13.35 -22.86
C HIS A 997 10.96 -14.75 -22.83
N TRP A 998 12.18 -14.86 -23.34
CA TRP A 998 12.90 -16.15 -23.41
C TRP A 998 13.08 -16.81 -22.03
N TRP A 999 13.31 -16.02 -20.99
CA TRP A 999 13.52 -16.52 -19.62
C TRP A 999 12.22 -17.06 -19.01
N GLU A 1000 11.05 -16.49 -19.34
CA GLU A 1000 9.74 -16.98 -18.88
C GLU A 1000 9.51 -18.43 -19.34
N GLY A 1001 9.88 -18.71 -20.60
CA GLY A 1001 9.86 -20.05 -21.17
C GLY A 1001 10.95 -20.98 -20.61
N SER A 1002 12.14 -20.45 -20.28
CA SER A 1002 13.21 -21.23 -19.64
C SER A 1002 12.82 -21.71 -18.25
N ILE A 1003 12.20 -20.85 -17.43
CA ILE A 1003 11.68 -21.22 -16.10
C ILE A 1003 10.63 -22.32 -16.23
N TYR A 1004 9.69 -22.16 -17.17
CA TYR A 1004 8.71 -23.20 -17.46
C TYR A 1004 9.37 -24.54 -17.84
N SER A 1005 10.41 -24.53 -18.68
CA SER A 1005 11.12 -25.74 -19.07
C SER A 1005 11.83 -26.42 -17.87
N ILE A 1006 12.42 -25.63 -16.97
CA ILE A 1006 13.07 -26.14 -15.75
C ILE A 1006 12.01 -26.73 -14.80
N LEU A 1007 10.92 -26.00 -14.57
CA LEU A 1007 9.81 -26.47 -13.73
C LEU A 1007 9.14 -27.70 -14.31
N CYS A 1008 9.03 -27.85 -15.63
CA CYS A 1008 8.46 -29.05 -16.26
C CYS A 1008 9.25 -30.33 -15.90
N ILE A 1009 10.56 -30.22 -15.70
CA ILE A 1009 11.42 -31.34 -15.30
C ILE A 1009 11.29 -31.60 -13.80
N ILE A 1010 11.29 -30.54 -12.98
CA ILE A 1010 11.34 -30.64 -11.50
C ILE A 1010 9.96 -30.94 -10.90
N ALA A 1011 8.92 -30.24 -11.35
CA ALA A 1011 7.56 -30.31 -10.83
C ALA A 1011 6.55 -29.79 -11.86
N TYR A 1012 6.03 -30.68 -12.70
CA TYR A 1012 5.05 -30.35 -13.75
C TYR A 1012 3.81 -29.55 -13.27
N PRO A 1013 3.18 -29.84 -12.09
CA PRO A 1013 2.06 -29.04 -11.61
C PRO A 1013 2.41 -27.56 -11.36
N LEU A 1014 3.62 -27.31 -10.85
CA LEU A 1014 4.13 -25.94 -10.66
C LEU A 1014 4.44 -25.28 -12.00
N ALA A 1015 4.97 -26.04 -12.96
CA ALA A 1015 5.17 -25.54 -14.32
C ALA A 1015 3.83 -25.11 -14.98
N TRP A 1016 2.77 -25.89 -14.79
CA TRP A 1016 1.44 -25.55 -15.28
C TRP A 1016 0.88 -24.30 -14.60
N SER A 1017 1.01 -24.19 -13.27
CA SER A 1017 0.62 -22.99 -12.53
C SER A 1017 1.39 -21.75 -12.99
N TRP A 1018 2.71 -21.87 -13.17
CA TRP A 1018 3.57 -20.82 -13.71
C TRP A 1018 3.13 -20.37 -15.11
N LEU A 1019 2.82 -21.32 -16.00
CA LEU A 1019 2.31 -21.02 -17.33
C LEU A 1019 0.98 -20.25 -17.25
N GLN A 1020 0.05 -20.68 -16.41
CA GLN A 1020 -1.23 -19.99 -16.23
C GLN A 1020 -1.07 -18.59 -15.66
N MET A 1021 -0.17 -18.42 -14.70
CA MET A 1021 0.17 -17.10 -14.15
C MET A 1021 0.74 -16.17 -15.23
N CYS A 1022 1.69 -16.66 -16.05
CA CYS A 1022 2.24 -15.89 -17.16
C CYS A 1022 1.15 -15.50 -18.17
N ARG A 1023 0.25 -16.42 -18.51
CA ARG A 1023 -0.88 -16.16 -19.41
C ARG A 1023 -1.84 -15.11 -18.86
N ARG A 1024 -2.18 -15.17 -17.57
CA ARG A 1024 -3.01 -14.16 -16.89
C ARG A 1024 -2.36 -12.78 -16.96
N LYS A 1025 -1.08 -12.70 -16.63
CA LYS A 1025 -0.31 -11.45 -16.67
C LYS A 1025 -0.28 -10.85 -18.08
N LYS A 1026 -0.15 -11.69 -19.12
CA LYS A 1026 -0.19 -11.24 -20.52
C LYS A 1026 -1.57 -10.73 -20.93
N LEU A 1027 -2.63 -11.44 -20.58
CA LEU A 1027 -4.00 -10.98 -20.85
C LEU A 1027 -4.29 -9.65 -20.15
N GLN A 1028 -3.86 -9.50 -18.90
CA GLN A 1028 -4.05 -8.26 -18.14
C GLN A 1028 -3.33 -7.09 -18.83
N LYS A 1029 -2.07 -7.26 -19.23
CA LYS A 1029 -1.34 -6.24 -20.01
C LYS A 1029 -2.05 -5.88 -21.31
N LEU A 1030 -2.58 -6.86 -22.04
CA LEU A 1030 -3.34 -6.61 -23.27
C LEU A 1030 -4.63 -5.83 -22.99
N ARG A 1031 -5.34 -6.11 -21.90
CA ARG A 1031 -6.54 -5.38 -21.49
C ARG A 1031 -6.20 -3.95 -21.08
N GLU A 1032 -5.16 -3.75 -20.27
CA GLU A 1032 -4.69 -2.44 -19.84
C GLU A 1032 -4.24 -1.60 -21.02
N PHE A 1033 -3.49 -2.19 -21.96
CA PHE A 1033 -3.06 -1.53 -23.19
C PHE A 1033 -4.26 -1.01 -23.98
N VAL A 1034 -5.23 -1.87 -24.28
CA VAL A 1034 -6.41 -1.47 -25.07
C VAL A 1034 -7.31 -0.49 -24.31
N ARG A 1035 -7.41 -0.60 -22.97
CA ARG A 1035 -8.29 0.25 -22.17
C ARG A 1035 -7.72 1.65 -21.90
N SER A 1036 -6.41 1.76 -21.68
CA SER A 1036 -5.81 2.96 -21.07
C SER A 1036 -4.63 3.54 -21.83
N GLU A 1037 -3.87 2.73 -22.56
CA GLU A 1037 -2.64 3.17 -23.22
C GLU A 1037 -2.86 3.50 -24.70
N TYR A 1038 -3.70 2.71 -25.38
CA TYR A 1038 -4.00 2.88 -26.80
C TYR A 1038 -5.17 3.85 -27.01
N ASP A 1039 -4.96 4.87 -27.83
CA ASP A 1039 -5.90 5.97 -28.14
C ASP A 1039 -7.06 5.59 -29.07
N HIS A 1040 -7.23 4.30 -29.36
CA HIS A 1040 -8.18 3.77 -30.33
C HIS A 1040 -8.06 4.42 -31.73
N ALA A 1041 -6.89 4.96 -32.11
CA ALA A 1041 -6.69 5.70 -33.36
C ALA A 1041 -7.03 4.90 -34.63
N CYS A 1042 -7.04 3.58 -34.56
CA CYS A 1042 -7.47 2.73 -35.65
C CYS A 1042 -8.96 2.88 -35.97
N LEU A 1043 -9.81 3.29 -35.03
CA LEU A 1043 -11.24 3.51 -35.27
C LEU A 1043 -11.51 4.86 -35.96
N ARG A 1044 -12.43 4.87 -36.92
CA ARG A 1044 -12.84 6.09 -37.64
C ARG A 1044 -13.72 7.00 -36.78
N SER A 1045 -14.63 6.41 -36.01
CA SER A 1045 -15.50 7.10 -35.05
C SER A 1045 -14.70 8.02 -34.15
N CYS A 1046 -15.08 9.30 -34.11
CA CYS A 1046 -14.50 10.24 -33.17
C CYS A 1046 -15.01 9.96 -31.75
N ARG A 1047 -16.28 9.54 -31.63
CA ARG A 1047 -16.89 9.23 -30.34
C ARG A 1047 -16.25 8.01 -29.67
N SER A 1048 -16.06 6.90 -30.40
CA SER A 1048 -15.43 5.69 -29.85
C SER A 1048 -13.99 5.94 -29.41
N ARG A 1049 -13.27 6.84 -30.09
CA ARG A 1049 -11.94 7.29 -29.69
C ARG A 1049 -11.97 8.14 -28.42
N ALA A 1050 -12.88 9.11 -28.36
CA ALA A 1050 -13.00 10.00 -27.21
C ALA A 1050 -13.43 9.28 -25.92
N LEU A 1051 -14.28 8.26 -26.04
CA LEU A 1051 -14.82 7.53 -24.89
C LEU A 1051 -14.04 6.25 -24.55
N TYR A 1052 -13.06 5.84 -25.34
CA TYR A 1052 -12.35 4.56 -25.18
C TYR A 1052 -13.31 3.33 -25.16
N GLU A 1053 -14.44 3.43 -25.87
CA GLU A 1053 -15.52 2.41 -25.87
C GLU A 1053 -15.50 1.50 -27.09
N GLY A 1054 -14.62 1.73 -28.07
CA GLY A 1054 -14.72 1.04 -29.36
C GLY A 1054 -14.02 -0.33 -29.46
N LEU A 1055 -13.15 -0.68 -28.50
CA LEU A 1055 -12.39 -1.95 -28.50
C LEU A 1055 -12.39 -2.58 -27.11
N LYS A 1056 -12.55 -3.90 -27.03
CA LYS A 1056 -12.47 -4.65 -25.76
C LYS A 1056 -11.78 -5.99 -25.94
N VAL A 1057 -10.88 -6.34 -25.02
CA VAL A 1057 -10.16 -7.63 -25.05
C VAL A 1057 -10.77 -8.61 -24.06
N GLY A 1058 -11.35 -9.68 -24.59
CA GLY A 1058 -11.86 -10.83 -23.86
C GLY A 1058 -10.97 -12.06 -24.03
N ALA A 1059 -11.13 -13.03 -23.13
CA ALA A 1059 -10.48 -14.33 -23.27
C ALA A 1059 -11.28 -15.40 -22.53
N THR A 1060 -11.11 -16.64 -22.97
CA THR A 1060 -11.72 -17.81 -22.34
C THR A 1060 -11.06 -18.10 -20.99
N SER A 1061 -11.80 -18.77 -20.09
CA SER A 1061 -11.34 -19.06 -18.71
C SER A 1061 -10.04 -19.88 -18.61
N ASP A 1062 -9.72 -20.65 -19.64
CA ASP A 1062 -8.51 -21.47 -19.77
C ASP A 1062 -7.32 -20.71 -20.38
N LEU A 1063 -7.54 -19.46 -20.82
CA LEU A 1063 -6.54 -18.54 -21.37
C LEU A 1063 -5.80 -19.10 -22.59
N MET A 1064 -6.45 -19.99 -23.34
CA MET A 1064 -5.93 -20.49 -24.61
C MET A 1064 -6.42 -19.65 -25.81
N LEU A 1065 -7.61 -19.07 -25.70
CA LEU A 1065 -8.23 -18.24 -26.73
C LEU A 1065 -8.50 -16.84 -26.18
N ALA A 1066 -7.96 -15.82 -26.85
CA ALA A 1066 -8.32 -14.43 -26.64
C ALA A 1066 -9.08 -13.90 -27.86
N TYR A 1067 -9.88 -12.87 -27.66
CA TYR A 1067 -10.61 -12.19 -28.71
C TYR A 1067 -10.70 -10.69 -28.45
N LEU A 1068 -10.78 -9.92 -29.53
CA LEU A 1068 -10.94 -8.47 -29.55
C LEU A 1068 -12.31 -8.14 -30.14
N ASP A 1069 -13.18 -7.53 -29.35
CA ASP A 1069 -14.52 -7.11 -29.74
C ASP A 1069 -14.50 -5.65 -30.21
N PHE A 1070 -15.11 -5.39 -31.36
CA PHE A 1070 -15.27 -4.05 -31.95
C PHE A 1070 -16.68 -3.53 -31.72
N PHE A 1071 -16.80 -2.30 -31.21
CA PHE A 1071 -18.06 -1.63 -30.96
C PHE A 1071 -18.20 -0.37 -31.82
N LEU A 1072 -19.43 -0.12 -32.28
CA LEU A 1072 -19.78 1.00 -33.12
C LEU A 1072 -19.96 2.27 -32.28
N GLY A 1073 -19.35 3.36 -32.70
CA GLY A 1073 -19.59 4.66 -32.10
C GLY A 1073 -21.00 5.19 -32.40
N GLY A 1074 -21.55 5.99 -31.51
CA GLY A 1074 -22.86 6.62 -31.72
C GLY A 1074 -22.95 7.51 -32.98
N ASP A 1075 -21.82 8.06 -33.43
CA ASP A 1075 -21.64 8.85 -34.66
C ASP A 1075 -21.58 8.01 -35.94
N GLU A 1076 -21.31 6.71 -35.83
CA GLU A 1076 -21.24 5.78 -36.95
C GLU A 1076 -22.50 4.92 -37.12
N LYS A 1077 -23.56 5.14 -36.32
CA LYS A 1077 -24.83 4.40 -36.42
C LYS A 1077 -25.42 4.56 -37.81
N ARG A 1078 -25.37 3.48 -38.61
CA ARG A 1078 -25.96 3.39 -39.96
C ARG A 1078 -27.00 2.27 -39.98
N PRO A 1079 -28.01 2.30 -40.86
CA PRO A 1079 -29.03 1.26 -40.90
C PRO A 1079 -28.49 -0.15 -41.24
N ASP A 1080 -27.33 -0.23 -41.87
CA ASP A 1080 -26.57 -1.45 -42.20
C ASP A 1080 -25.61 -1.92 -41.09
N LEU A 1081 -25.27 -1.06 -40.12
CA LEU A 1081 -24.30 -1.33 -39.05
C LEU A 1081 -24.90 -0.96 -37.66
N PRO A 1082 -24.98 -1.90 -36.70
CA PRO A 1082 -24.35 -3.22 -36.71
C PRO A 1082 -25.15 -4.29 -37.47
N PRO A 1083 -24.48 -5.28 -38.06
CA PRO A 1083 -25.14 -6.30 -38.87
C PRO A 1083 -26.06 -7.16 -38.02
N ARG A 1084 -27.28 -7.42 -38.53
CA ARG A 1084 -28.21 -8.38 -37.92
C ARG A 1084 -27.65 -9.80 -37.99
N LEU A 1085 -28.10 -10.70 -37.11
CA LEU A 1085 -27.56 -12.07 -37.02
C LEU A 1085 -27.39 -12.76 -38.38
N TYR A 1086 -28.42 -12.76 -39.24
CA TYR A 1086 -28.36 -13.40 -40.57
C TYR A 1086 -27.33 -12.78 -41.53
N GLN A 1087 -27.02 -11.49 -41.39
CA GLN A 1087 -25.98 -10.82 -42.19
C GLN A 1087 -24.56 -11.20 -41.73
N ARG A 1088 -24.42 -11.74 -40.52
CA ARG A 1088 -23.14 -12.23 -39.97
C ARG A 1088 -22.84 -13.67 -40.39
N PHE A 1089 -23.78 -14.37 -41.02
CA PHE A 1089 -23.58 -15.76 -41.44
C PHE A 1089 -22.76 -15.84 -42.75
N PRO A 1090 -21.82 -16.81 -42.87
CA PRO A 1090 -21.45 -17.81 -41.87
C PRO A 1090 -20.58 -17.22 -40.74
N MET A 1091 -21.00 -17.40 -39.49
CA MET A 1091 -20.31 -16.93 -38.30
C MET A 1091 -19.47 -18.06 -37.71
N SER A 1092 -18.18 -17.83 -37.47
CA SER A 1092 -17.31 -18.79 -36.77
C SER A 1092 -17.26 -18.51 -35.27
N ILE A 1093 -17.46 -19.55 -34.47
CA ILE A 1093 -17.33 -19.49 -33.01
C ILE A 1093 -16.29 -20.52 -32.60
N ILE A 1094 -15.14 -20.05 -32.15
CA ILE A 1094 -13.99 -20.89 -31.86
C ILE A 1094 -14.10 -21.46 -30.44
N PHE A 1095 -13.75 -22.72 -30.27
CA PHE A 1095 -13.66 -23.33 -28.95
C PHE A 1095 -12.38 -22.87 -28.24
N GLY A 1096 -12.51 -22.55 -26.95
CA GLY A 1096 -11.38 -22.54 -26.04
C GLY A 1096 -10.89 -23.96 -25.78
N GLY A 1097 -9.66 -24.09 -25.29
CA GLY A 1097 -9.02 -25.37 -24.98
C GLY A 1097 -8.28 -26.00 -26.15
N ASP A 1098 -7.42 -26.96 -25.81
CA ASP A 1098 -6.62 -27.75 -26.76
C ASP A 1098 -6.97 -29.25 -26.71
N GLY A 1099 -7.98 -29.62 -25.92
CA GLY A 1099 -8.37 -31.01 -25.68
C GLY A 1099 -7.40 -31.77 -24.78
N SER A 1100 -6.53 -31.07 -24.05
CA SER A 1100 -5.74 -31.67 -22.97
C SER A 1100 -6.61 -31.89 -21.74
N TYR A 1101 -6.08 -32.67 -20.79
CA TYR A 1101 -6.78 -32.92 -19.53
C TYR A 1101 -7.05 -31.64 -18.72
N MET A 1102 -6.13 -30.67 -18.76
CA MET A 1102 -6.24 -29.40 -18.02
C MET A 1102 -7.17 -28.39 -18.70
N SER A 1103 -7.18 -28.36 -20.03
CA SER A 1103 -7.98 -27.45 -20.84
C SER A 1103 -8.78 -28.23 -21.89
N PRO A 1104 -9.90 -28.85 -21.49
CA PRO A 1104 -10.82 -29.50 -22.43
C PRO A 1104 -11.36 -28.47 -23.41
N PHE A 1105 -11.85 -28.93 -24.56
CA PHE A 1105 -12.54 -28.04 -25.48
C PHE A 1105 -13.82 -27.50 -24.84
N SER A 1106 -14.03 -26.19 -24.93
CA SER A 1106 -15.24 -25.54 -24.42
C SER A 1106 -15.65 -24.37 -25.31
N LEU A 1107 -16.94 -24.28 -25.61
CA LEU A 1107 -17.60 -23.12 -26.17
C LEU A 1107 -17.92 -22.13 -25.05
N HIS A 1108 -17.29 -20.95 -25.08
CA HIS A 1108 -17.56 -19.87 -24.13
C HIS A 1108 -18.71 -18.99 -24.65
N SER A 1109 -19.81 -18.92 -23.88
CA SER A 1109 -20.96 -18.07 -24.19
C SER A 1109 -20.96 -16.82 -23.32
N ASP A 1110 -20.48 -15.70 -23.88
CA ASP A 1110 -20.56 -14.39 -23.24
C ASP A 1110 -21.96 -13.78 -23.42
N ASN A 1111 -22.28 -12.77 -22.61
CA ASN A 1111 -23.51 -11.99 -22.75
C ASN A 1111 -23.67 -11.38 -24.16
N ILE A 1112 -22.56 -10.99 -24.81
CA ILE A 1112 -22.56 -10.48 -26.20
C ILE A 1112 -22.99 -11.58 -27.17
N LEU A 1113 -22.38 -12.77 -27.10
CA LEU A 1113 -22.70 -13.88 -27.99
C LEU A 1113 -24.13 -14.36 -27.77
N THR A 1114 -24.56 -14.48 -26.51
CA THR A 1114 -25.95 -14.82 -26.16
C THR A 1114 -26.93 -13.77 -26.68
N SER A 1115 -26.63 -12.47 -26.54
CA SER A 1115 -27.47 -11.38 -27.04
C SER A 1115 -27.54 -11.32 -28.56
N ILE A 1116 -26.49 -11.76 -29.26
CA ILE A 1116 -26.50 -11.86 -30.72
C ILE A 1116 -27.36 -13.05 -31.16
N MET A 1117 -27.21 -14.21 -30.50
CA MET A 1117 -28.02 -15.40 -30.78
C MET A 1117 -29.48 -15.22 -30.39
N SER A 1118 -29.79 -14.40 -29.36
CA SER A 1118 -31.15 -14.10 -28.93
C SER A 1118 -32.01 -13.40 -29.98
N GLN A 1119 -31.41 -12.91 -31.07
CA GLN A 1119 -32.14 -12.36 -32.21
C GLN A 1119 -32.93 -13.43 -32.99
N SER A 1120 -32.55 -14.72 -32.90
CA SER A 1120 -33.29 -15.83 -33.53
C SER A 1120 -33.57 -16.99 -32.58
N VAL A 1121 -32.63 -17.36 -31.72
CA VAL A 1121 -32.73 -18.49 -30.79
C VAL A 1121 -32.95 -17.97 -29.37
N PRO A 1122 -34.02 -18.37 -28.67
CA PRO A 1122 -34.25 -17.98 -27.28
C PRO A 1122 -33.01 -18.22 -26.39
N PRO A 1123 -32.64 -17.27 -25.50
CA PRO A 1123 -31.45 -17.41 -24.65
C PRO A 1123 -31.41 -18.72 -23.85
N THR A 1124 -32.56 -19.18 -23.36
CA THR A 1124 -32.68 -20.46 -22.63
C THR A 1124 -32.25 -21.66 -23.47
N ILE A 1125 -32.67 -21.71 -24.73
CA ILE A 1125 -32.31 -22.76 -25.69
C ILE A 1125 -30.83 -22.65 -26.05
N TRP A 1126 -30.32 -21.44 -26.26
CA TRP A 1126 -28.90 -21.22 -26.54
C TRP A 1126 -28.02 -21.68 -25.37
N TYR A 1127 -28.32 -21.26 -24.14
CA TYR A 1127 -27.59 -21.70 -22.95
C TYR A 1127 -27.64 -23.22 -22.78
N ARG A 1128 -28.80 -23.85 -23.02
CA ARG A 1128 -28.95 -25.30 -22.97
C ARG A 1128 -28.09 -26.01 -24.03
N LEU A 1129 -28.07 -25.47 -25.25
CA LEU A 1129 -27.23 -25.98 -26.33
C LEU A 1129 -25.74 -25.88 -25.99
N VAL A 1130 -25.28 -24.73 -25.47
CA VAL A 1130 -23.89 -24.52 -25.07
C VAL A 1130 -23.51 -25.49 -23.94
N ALA A 1131 -24.37 -25.67 -22.94
CA ALA A 1131 -24.16 -26.62 -21.86
C ALA A 1131 -24.06 -28.07 -22.37
N GLY A 1132 -24.98 -28.48 -23.25
CA GLY A 1132 -24.96 -29.80 -23.89
C GLY A 1132 -23.73 -30.04 -24.74
N LEU A 1133 -23.33 -29.05 -25.54
CA LEU A 1133 -22.14 -29.14 -26.37
C LEU A 1133 -20.87 -29.21 -25.52
N ASN A 1134 -20.74 -28.37 -24.49
CA ASN A 1134 -19.60 -28.40 -23.56
C ASN A 1134 -19.48 -29.75 -22.84
N ALA A 1135 -20.61 -30.39 -22.51
CA ALA A 1135 -20.63 -31.74 -21.96
C ALA A 1135 -20.07 -32.79 -22.94
N GLN A 1136 -20.31 -32.64 -24.25
CA GLN A 1136 -19.74 -33.53 -25.27
C GLN A 1136 -18.27 -33.20 -25.57
N LEU A 1137 -17.92 -31.91 -25.72
CA LEU A 1137 -16.57 -31.44 -26.01
C LEU A 1137 -15.57 -31.81 -24.91
N ARG A 1138 -16.02 -31.89 -23.66
CA ARG A 1138 -15.22 -32.37 -22.53
C ARG A 1138 -14.62 -33.77 -22.74
N LEU A 1139 -15.30 -34.63 -23.49
CA LEU A 1139 -14.86 -36.00 -23.78
C LEU A 1139 -13.86 -36.07 -24.95
N VAL A 1140 -13.65 -34.96 -25.67
CA VAL A 1140 -12.75 -34.88 -26.81
C VAL A 1140 -11.29 -34.83 -26.32
N ARG A 1141 -10.45 -35.73 -26.85
CA ARG A 1141 -9.08 -35.91 -26.38
C ARG A 1141 -8.05 -35.62 -27.46
N ARG A 1142 -7.05 -34.82 -27.10
CA ARG A 1142 -5.86 -34.62 -27.92
C ARG A 1142 -5.12 -35.94 -28.15
N GLY A 1143 -4.95 -36.33 -29.41
CA GLY A 1143 -4.33 -37.60 -29.82
C GLY A 1143 -5.30 -38.73 -30.17
N HIS A 1144 -6.61 -38.55 -29.92
CA HIS A 1144 -7.68 -39.45 -30.37
C HIS A 1144 -8.88 -38.64 -30.93
N LEU A 1145 -8.61 -37.48 -31.52
CA LEU A 1145 -9.62 -36.53 -32.01
C LEU A 1145 -10.55 -37.20 -33.03
N LYS A 1146 -10.00 -38.08 -33.88
CA LYS A 1146 -10.79 -38.84 -34.87
C LYS A 1146 -11.89 -39.70 -34.26
N ILE A 1147 -11.68 -40.24 -33.07
CA ILE A 1147 -12.65 -41.12 -32.42
C ILE A 1147 -13.61 -40.27 -31.57
N THR A 1148 -13.07 -39.27 -30.88
CA THR A 1148 -13.85 -38.52 -29.90
C THR A 1148 -14.72 -37.41 -30.48
N PHE A 1149 -14.39 -36.86 -31.66
CA PHE A 1149 -15.26 -35.89 -32.34
C PHE A 1149 -16.45 -36.54 -33.04
N GLY A 1150 -16.41 -37.84 -33.36
CA GLY A 1150 -17.53 -38.56 -33.98
C GLY A 1150 -18.84 -38.43 -33.18
N PRO A 1151 -18.83 -38.70 -31.85
CA PRO A 1151 -19.99 -38.45 -30.98
C PRO A 1151 -20.48 -37.00 -30.96
N VAL A 1152 -19.57 -36.01 -31.04
CA VAL A 1152 -19.94 -34.59 -31.04
C VAL A 1152 -20.69 -34.23 -32.33
N ILE A 1153 -20.19 -34.67 -33.48
CA ILE A 1153 -20.86 -34.46 -34.78
C ILE A 1153 -22.23 -35.13 -34.77
N SER A 1154 -22.31 -36.39 -34.32
CA SER A 1154 -23.58 -37.10 -34.20
C SER A 1154 -24.56 -36.41 -33.24
N TRP A 1155 -24.07 -35.78 -32.16
CA TRP A 1155 -24.92 -35.06 -31.22
C TRP A 1155 -25.45 -33.75 -31.82
N LEU A 1156 -24.60 -33.01 -32.56
CA LEU A 1156 -25.01 -31.82 -33.28
C LEU A 1156 -26.09 -32.13 -34.33
N ASP A 1157 -25.91 -33.21 -35.09
CA ASP A 1157 -26.86 -33.64 -36.13
C ASP A 1157 -28.21 -34.11 -35.56
N VAL A 1158 -28.22 -34.79 -34.41
CA VAL A 1158 -29.43 -35.41 -33.83
C VAL A 1158 -30.18 -34.50 -32.85
N TYR A 1159 -29.46 -33.72 -32.04
CA TYR A 1159 -30.06 -32.90 -30.97
C TYR A 1159 -30.13 -31.42 -31.32
N ALA A 1160 -29.01 -30.84 -31.79
CA ALA A 1160 -28.89 -29.40 -31.97
C ALA A 1160 -29.55 -28.91 -33.27
N ASN A 1161 -29.12 -29.43 -34.42
CA ASN A 1161 -29.56 -28.98 -35.75
C ASN A 1161 -31.09 -29.12 -35.96
N PRO A 1162 -31.77 -30.20 -35.55
CA PRO A 1162 -33.22 -30.31 -35.70
C PRO A 1162 -33.99 -29.25 -34.90
N LYS A 1163 -33.48 -28.87 -33.72
CA LYS A 1163 -34.10 -27.82 -32.89
C LYS A 1163 -33.78 -26.43 -33.44
N LEU A 1164 -32.53 -26.17 -33.82
CA LEU A 1164 -32.11 -24.88 -34.37
C LEU A 1164 -32.70 -24.59 -35.74
N ALA A 1165 -32.97 -25.62 -36.54
CA ALA A 1165 -33.66 -25.48 -37.82
C ALA A 1165 -35.04 -24.83 -37.67
N THR A 1166 -35.73 -25.01 -36.53
CA THR A 1166 -37.01 -24.32 -36.26
C THR A 1166 -36.86 -22.79 -36.12
N TYR A 1167 -35.64 -22.31 -35.86
CA TYR A 1167 -35.27 -20.90 -35.78
C TYR A 1167 -34.47 -20.43 -37.03
N GLY A 1168 -34.37 -21.27 -38.08
CA GLY A 1168 -33.65 -20.97 -39.32
C GLY A 1168 -32.14 -20.88 -39.17
N VAL A 1169 -31.57 -21.54 -38.16
CA VAL A 1169 -30.12 -21.59 -37.91
C VAL A 1169 -29.63 -23.03 -37.98
N CYS A 1170 -28.49 -23.27 -38.62
CA CYS A 1170 -27.80 -24.56 -38.63
C CYS A 1170 -26.36 -24.38 -38.11
N VAL A 1171 -25.84 -25.40 -37.43
CA VAL A 1171 -24.55 -25.34 -36.75
C VAL A 1171 -23.75 -26.60 -37.06
N ASP A 1172 -22.59 -26.40 -37.68
CA ASP A 1172 -21.66 -27.49 -38.01
C ASP A 1172 -20.32 -27.31 -37.32
N LEU A 1173 -19.70 -28.44 -36.95
CA LEU A 1173 -18.34 -28.47 -36.45
C LEU A 1173 -17.35 -28.17 -37.58
N ALA A 1174 -16.41 -27.26 -37.37
CA ALA A 1174 -15.36 -26.93 -38.32
C ALA A 1174 -13.98 -26.86 -37.66
N TRP A 1175 -12.95 -27.01 -38.48
CA TRP A 1175 -11.57 -26.70 -38.11
C TRP A 1175 -11.10 -25.47 -38.86
N PHE A 1176 -10.26 -24.67 -38.20
CA PHE A 1176 -9.61 -23.48 -38.71
C PHE A 1176 -8.11 -23.64 -38.50
N GLN A 1177 -7.31 -23.49 -39.55
CA GLN A 1177 -5.85 -23.49 -39.45
C GLN A 1177 -5.34 -22.06 -39.66
N PRO A 1178 -5.12 -21.31 -38.56
CA PRO A 1178 -4.61 -19.95 -38.64
C PRO A 1178 -3.10 -19.90 -38.94
N THR A 1179 -2.32 -20.89 -38.50
CA THR A 1179 -0.85 -20.85 -38.56
C THR A 1179 -0.23 -21.90 -39.49
N ALA A 1180 0.95 -21.56 -40.04
CA ALA A 1180 1.76 -22.47 -40.85
C ALA A 1180 2.35 -23.65 -40.05
N SER A 1181 2.35 -23.58 -38.71
CA SER A 1181 2.94 -24.61 -37.83
C SER A 1181 2.13 -25.91 -37.75
N GLY A 1182 0.94 -25.94 -38.36
CA GLY A 1182 0.05 -27.10 -38.37
C GLY A 1182 -0.86 -27.22 -37.14
N TYR A 1183 -0.99 -26.14 -36.35
CA TYR A 1183 -1.98 -26.06 -35.28
C TYR A 1183 -3.37 -25.78 -35.87
N CYS A 1184 -4.36 -26.62 -35.51
CA CYS A 1184 -5.75 -26.45 -35.91
C CYS A 1184 -6.57 -26.01 -34.69
N GLN A 1185 -7.28 -24.89 -34.82
CA GLN A 1185 -8.35 -24.48 -33.92
C GLN A 1185 -9.65 -25.17 -34.35
N PHE A 1186 -10.46 -25.59 -33.39
CA PHE A 1186 -11.78 -26.18 -33.65
C PHE A 1186 -12.87 -25.22 -33.19
N GLY A 1187 -14.01 -25.25 -33.87
CA GLY A 1187 -15.13 -24.38 -33.52
C GLY A 1187 -16.40 -24.79 -34.25
N LEU A 1188 -17.43 -23.97 -34.11
CA LEU A 1188 -18.67 -24.09 -34.85
C LEU A 1188 -18.72 -23.06 -35.97
N VAL A 1189 -19.31 -23.44 -37.09
CA VAL A 1189 -19.77 -22.52 -38.12
C VAL A 1189 -21.28 -22.47 -38.05
N VAL A 1190 -21.81 -21.28 -37.78
CA VAL A 1190 -23.24 -21.01 -37.71
C VAL A 1190 -23.66 -20.36 -39.02
N TYR A 1191 -24.62 -20.95 -39.72
CA TYR A 1191 -25.14 -20.45 -40.99
C TYR A 1191 -26.66 -20.57 -41.06
N ALA A 1192 -27.29 -19.82 -41.97
CA ALA A 1192 -28.73 -19.90 -42.17
C ALA A 1192 -29.12 -21.24 -42.79
N THR A 1193 -30.23 -21.83 -42.35
CA THR A 1193 -30.78 -23.02 -42.99
C THR A 1193 -31.30 -22.64 -44.38
N GLU A 1194 -30.70 -23.16 -45.46
CA GLU A 1194 -31.20 -22.93 -46.83
C GLU A 1194 -32.56 -23.62 -47.02
N ASN A 1195 -33.58 -22.85 -47.41
CA ASN A 1195 -34.90 -23.37 -47.79
C ASN A 1195 -34.77 -24.30 -49.01
N GLU A 1196 -35.41 -25.47 -49.00
CA GLU A 1196 -35.42 -26.50 -50.05
C GLU A 1196 -36.05 -26.07 -51.41
N SER A 1197 -35.77 -24.87 -51.93
CA SER A 1197 -36.09 -24.47 -53.29
C SER A 1197 -34.89 -23.85 -54.02
N MET A 1198 -33.77 -24.59 -54.06
CA MET A 1198 -32.74 -24.52 -55.11
C MET A 1198 -32.14 -25.92 -55.26
N SER A 1199 -32.49 -26.54 -56.37
CA SER A 1199 -32.26 -27.94 -56.75
C SER A 1199 -30.80 -28.40 -56.74
N SER A 1200 -30.61 -29.64 -56.30
CA SER A 1200 -29.60 -30.61 -56.76
C SER A 1200 -28.70 -30.15 -57.92
N SER A 1201 -27.50 -29.67 -57.61
CA SER A 1201 -26.39 -29.57 -58.57
C SER A 1201 -25.04 -29.64 -57.85
N CYS A 1202 -24.79 -30.78 -57.24
CA CYS A 1202 -23.44 -31.33 -57.24
C CYS A 1202 -23.58 -32.85 -57.33
N GLU A 1203 -23.90 -33.25 -58.55
CA GLU A 1203 -23.72 -34.59 -59.08
C GLU A 1203 -22.30 -35.11 -58.79
N GLY A 1204 -22.23 -36.43 -58.71
CA GLY A 1204 -21.08 -37.16 -58.21
C GLY A 1204 -19.78 -36.84 -58.95
N TYR A 1205 -18.70 -36.84 -58.17
CA TYR A 1205 -17.45 -37.39 -58.64
C TYR A 1205 -17.03 -38.48 -57.66
N ASP A 1206 -17.34 -39.69 -58.11
CA ASP A 1206 -16.75 -40.94 -57.71
C ASP A 1206 -15.22 -40.90 -57.81
N ASP A 1207 -14.66 -41.92 -57.19
CA ASP A 1207 -13.32 -42.44 -57.37
C ASP A 1207 -12.18 -41.87 -56.51
N SER A 1208 -11.95 -42.63 -55.44
CA SER A 1208 -10.71 -43.35 -55.20
C SER A 1208 -9.56 -43.11 -56.20
N ARG A 1209 -8.33 -43.08 -55.65
CA ARG A 1209 -7.03 -42.95 -56.32
C ARG A 1209 -6.59 -41.51 -56.55
N ILE A 1210 -5.97 -40.94 -55.52
CA ILE A 1210 -4.53 -40.60 -55.56
C ILE A 1210 -4.05 -40.74 -54.11
N THR A 1211 -3.74 -41.99 -53.80
CA THR A 1211 -2.45 -42.42 -53.29
C THR A 1211 -1.43 -41.29 -53.11
N GLU A 1212 -0.87 -41.24 -51.92
CA GLU A 1212 0.53 -40.92 -51.67
C GLU A 1212 1.42 -41.22 -52.89
N LYS A 1213 1.83 -40.19 -53.64
CA LYS A 1213 3.09 -40.15 -54.38
C LYS A 1213 3.31 -38.77 -55.01
N GLN A 1214 4.30 -38.08 -54.44
CA GLN A 1214 5.33 -37.31 -55.12
C GLN A 1214 4.91 -36.13 -56.02
N THR A 1215 5.33 -34.93 -55.61
CA THR A 1215 6.07 -33.91 -56.39
C THR A 1215 6.41 -32.78 -55.40
N CYS A 1216 7.64 -32.31 -55.14
CA CYS A 1216 8.91 -32.38 -55.85
C CYS A 1216 8.79 -32.19 -57.36
N LEU A 1217 8.42 -30.97 -57.77
CA LEU A 1217 8.89 -30.31 -58.99
C LEU A 1217 9.10 -28.82 -58.62
N LEU A 1218 10.33 -28.40 -58.37
CA LEU A 1218 11.30 -27.85 -59.34
C LEU A 1218 10.85 -26.51 -59.97
N SER A 1219 11.68 -25.50 -59.66
CA SER A 1219 12.16 -24.43 -60.54
C SER A 1219 11.41 -24.16 -61.86
N SER A 1220 10.93 -22.93 -62.04
CA SER A 1220 11.47 -22.00 -63.04
C SER A 1220 10.66 -20.68 -63.03
N PRO A 1221 11.29 -19.50 -63.15
CA PRO A 1221 10.59 -18.22 -63.20
C PRO A 1221 10.32 -17.78 -64.65
N ARG A 1222 9.08 -17.38 -64.96
CA ARG A 1222 8.72 -16.34 -65.96
C ARG A 1222 7.19 -16.15 -66.08
N ASN A 1223 6.79 -14.87 -66.17
CA ASN A 1223 5.67 -14.21 -66.89
C ASN A 1223 4.84 -15.09 -67.85
N PRO A 1224 3.55 -14.78 -68.19
CA PRO A 1224 3.06 -13.42 -68.46
C PRO A 1224 1.57 -13.09 -68.19
N VAL A 1225 1.28 -11.80 -68.37
CA VAL A 1225 0.03 -11.15 -68.78
C VAL A 1225 -0.93 -12.03 -69.60
N HIS A 1226 -2.20 -12.15 -69.18
CA HIS A 1226 -3.36 -11.94 -70.06
C HIS A 1226 -4.67 -11.77 -69.27
N HIS A 1227 -5.37 -10.69 -69.64
CA HIS A 1227 -6.78 -10.40 -69.37
C HIS A 1227 -7.71 -11.59 -69.61
N ILE A 1228 -8.80 -11.67 -68.82
CA ILE A 1228 -10.17 -11.80 -69.32
C ILE A 1228 -11.14 -11.25 -68.26
N ARG A 1229 -11.93 -10.26 -68.71
CA ARG A 1229 -13.19 -9.77 -68.14
C ARG A 1229 -14.24 -10.88 -68.25
N SER A 1230 -15.06 -11.05 -67.21
CA SER A 1230 -16.52 -11.28 -67.24
C SER A 1230 -16.97 -12.24 -66.14
N ASN A 1231 -18.12 -11.90 -65.55
CA ASN A 1231 -18.97 -12.67 -64.64
C ASN A 1231 -18.66 -12.55 -63.14
N GLU A 1232 -19.30 -11.53 -62.57
CA GLU A 1232 -20.40 -11.71 -61.61
C GLU A 1232 -20.79 -13.17 -61.28
N HIS A 1233 -20.96 -13.38 -59.98
CA HIS A 1233 -21.51 -14.54 -59.25
C HIS A 1233 -20.47 -15.37 -58.48
N LEU A 1234 -20.55 -15.24 -57.16
CA LEU A 1234 -19.93 -16.10 -56.14
C LEU A 1234 -18.40 -16.10 -56.12
N MET A 1235 -17.78 -14.92 -55.99
CA MET A 1235 -16.48 -14.85 -55.30
C MET A 1235 -16.71 -15.16 -53.81
N MET A 1236 -16.85 -16.45 -53.51
CA MET A 1236 -16.65 -16.98 -52.16
C MET A 1236 -15.34 -16.38 -51.62
N PRO A 1237 -15.37 -15.70 -50.46
CA PRO A 1237 -14.22 -14.99 -49.92
C PRO A 1237 -13.04 -15.95 -49.81
N ARG A 1238 -11.82 -15.46 -50.09
CA ARG A 1238 -10.55 -16.17 -49.87
C ARG A 1238 -10.62 -16.89 -48.52
N ARG A 1239 -10.96 -18.18 -48.58
CA ARG A 1239 -11.44 -18.96 -47.45
C ARG A 1239 -10.40 -18.89 -46.34
N MET A 1240 -10.81 -18.55 -45.11
CA MET A 1240 -10.10 -19.05 -43.92
C MET A 1240 -9.75 -20.51 -44.23
N SER A 1241 -8.48 -20.87 -44.16
CA SER A 1241 -7.99 -22.23 -44.36
C SER A 1241 -8.62 -23.12 -43.30
N GLY A 1242 -9.85 -23.54 -43.55
CA GLY A 1242 -10.70 -24.22 -42.61
C GLY A 1242 -11.78 -24.98 -43.36
N GLY A 1243 -12.20 -26.08 -42.78
CA GLY A 1243 -13.14 -27.00 -43.41
C GLY A 1243 -14.19 -27.47 -42.41
N ILE A 1244 -15.40 -27.69 -42.91
CA ILE A 1244 -16.47 -28.32 -42.13
C ILE A 1244 -16.10 -29.80 -41.91
N LEU A 1245 -16.14 -30.23 -40.65
CA LEU A 1245 -15.87 -31.60 -40.22
C LEU A 1245 -17.15 -32.42 -40.29
N HIS A 1246 -17.38 -33.06 -41.43
CA HIS A 1246 -18.33 -34.17 -41.50
C HIS A 1246 -17.67 -35.49 -41.08
N ALA A 1247 -18.50 -36.50 -40.75
CA ALA A 1247 -18.03 -37.84 -40.37
C ALA A 1247 -17.05 -38.47 -41.38
N LYS A 1248 -17.16 -38.11 -42.68
CA LYS A 1248 -16.21 -38.52 -43.74
C LYS A 1248 -14.90 -37.73 -43.68
N SER A 1249 -14.97 -36.40 -43.58
CA SER A 1249 -13.82 -35.49 -43.50
C SER A 1249 -12.98 -35.72 -42.24
N LEU A 1250 -13.58 -36.20 -41.15
CA LEU A 1250 -12.88 -36.48 -39.89
C LEU A 1250 -11.74 -37.53 -40.06
N ARG A 1251 -11.85 -38.44 -41.03
CA ARG A 1251 -10.83 -39.49 -41.27
C ARG A 1251 -9.51 -38.92 -41.82
N THR A 1252 -9.55 -37.79 -42.54
CA THR A 1252 -8.37 -37.18 -43.18
C THR A 1252 -7.54 -36.30 -42.25
N LEU A 1253 -8.02 -36.01 -41.03
CA LEU A 1253 -7.32 -35.17 -40.06
C LEU A 1253 -5.95 -35.78 -39.67
N LYS A 1254 -4.86 -35.01 -39.70
CA LYS A 1254 -3.52 -35.48 -39.27
C LYS A 1254 -3.36 -35.24 -37.76
N GLU A 1255 -2.97 -36.27 -37.02
CA GLU A 1255 -2.72 -36.18 -35.57
C GLU A 1255 -1.23 -36.33 -35.28
N LYS A 1256 -0.70 -35.48 -34.38
CA LYS A 1256 0.68 -35.56 -33.89
C LYS A 1256 0.68 -36.29 -32.54
N LYS A 1257 1.31 -37.47 -32.47
CA LYS A 1257 1.48 -38.22 -31.20
C LYS A 1257 2.54 -37.52 -30.34
N THR A 1258 2.21 -37.16 -29.10
CA THR A 1258 3.12 -36.49 -28.14
C THR A 1258 3.76 -37.49 -27.18
N SER A 1259 4.90 -37.13 -26.57
CA SER A 1259 5.64 -37.95 -25.59
C SER A 1259 4.85 -38.29 -24.33
N TYR A 1260 3.78 -37.56 -24.04
CA TYR A 1260 2.90 -37.75 -22.89
C TYR A 1260 1.81 -38.82 -23.10
N TYR A 1261 1.85 -39.56 -24.22
CA TYR A 1261 0.89 -40.62 -24.54
C TYR A 1261 0.69 -41.69 -23.44
N PRO A 1262 1.71 -42.23 -22.75
CA PRO A 1262 1.48 -43.23 -21.70
C PRO A 1262 0.70 -42.68 -20.51
N PHE A 1263 0.84 -41.40 -20.19
CA PHE A 1263 0.11 -40.76 -19.09
C PHE A 1263 -1.37 -40.52 -19.42
N ALA A 1264 -1.70 -40.36 -20.71
CA ALA A 1264 -3.09 -40.27 -21.15
C ALA A 1264 -3.88 -41.57 -20.92
N PHE A 1265 -3.19 -42.71 -20.69
CA PHE A 1265 -3.86 -43.91 -20.21
C PHE A 1265 -4.24 -43.81 -18.74
N ILE A 1266 -3.50 -43.06 -17.91
CA ILE A 1266 -3.75 -42.95 -16.47
C ILE A 1266 -4.80 -41.87 -16.18
N ILE A 1267 -4.72 -40.73 -16.88
CA ILE A 1267 -5.56 -39.56 -16.66
C ILE A 1267 -6.31 -39.19 -17.95
N TYR A 1268 -7.64 -39.14 -17.89
CA TYR A 1268 -8.47 -38.65 -18.99
C TYR A 1268 -9.84 -38.12 -18.54
N ASN A 1269 -10.43 -37.22 -19.33
CA ASN A 1269 -11.78 -36.73 -19.07
C ASN A 1269 -12.84 -37.83 -19.32
N THR A 1270 -13.67 -38.08 -18.30
CA THR A 1270 -14.75 -39.10 -18.24
C THR A 1270 -16.13 -38.46 -18.20
N LYS A 1271 -17.19 -39.25 -18.49
CA LYS A 1271 -18.58 -38.86 -18.20
C LYS A 1271 -18.86 -38.88 -16.68
N PRO A 1272 -19.79 -38.05 -16.19
CA PRO A 1272 -20.24 -38.12 -14.79
C PRO A 1272 -20.96 -39.44 -14.51
N ILE A 1273 -20.79 -39.97 -13.30
CA ILE A 1273 -21.41 -41.22 -12.81
C ILE A 1273 -22.66 -40.89 -11.95
N GLY A 1274 -22.81 -39.64 -11.49
CA GLY A 1274 -23.97 -39.18 -10.72
C GLY A 1274 -23.92 -39.51 -9.22
N HIS A 1275 -22.92 -40.24 -8.73
CA HIS A 1275 -22.74 -40.56 -7.31
C HIS A 1275 -21.60 -39.76 -6.67
N GLN A 1276 -21.82 -38.46 -6.45
CA GLN A 1276 -20.79 -37.54 -5.90
C GLN A 1276 -20.32 -37.92 -4.49
N ASP A 1277 -21.22 -38.43 -3.64
CA ASP A 1277 -20.90 -38.71 -2.24
C ASP A 1277 -20.08 -39.99 -2.09
N LEU A 1278 -20.52 -41.08 -2.74
CA LEU A 1278 -19.83 -42.37 -2.74
C LEU A 1278 -18.41 -42.25 -3.30
N VAL A 1279 -18.25 -41.56 -4.44
CA VAL A 1279 -16.93 -41.38 -5.07
C VAL A 1279 -16.00 -40.61 -4.14
N GLY A 1280 -16.46 -39.53 -3.50
CA GLY A 1280 -15.61 -38.78 -2.57
C GLY A 1280 -15.31 -39.53 -1.27
N LEU A 1281 -16.19 -40.40 -0.78
CA LEU A 1281 -15.90 -41.31 0.35
C LEU A 1281 -14.77 -42.29 -0.01
N VAL A 1282 -14.85 -42.92 -1.20
CA VAL A 1282 -13.82 -43.85 -1.67
C VAL A 1282 -12.49 -43.13 -1.86
N ILE A 1283 -12.49 -41.91 -2.42
CA ILE A 1283 -11.27 -41.08 -2.53
C ILE A 1283 -10.69 -40.78 -1.14
N SER A 1284 -11.52 -40.49 -0.15
CA SER A 1284 -11.08 -40.21 1.23
C SER A 1284 -10.38 -41.42 1.87
N ILE A 1285 -10.92 -42.64 1.70
CA ILE A 1285 -10.30 -43.88 2.19
C ILE A 1285 -8.92 -44.08 1.56
N ILE A 1286 -8.85 -43.97 0.22
CA ILE A 1286 -7.63 -44.29 -0.52
C ILE A 1286 -6.57 -43.20 -0.29
N LEU A 1287 -6.96 -41.94 -0.12
CA LEU A 1287 -6.05 -40.82 0.17
C LEU A 1287 -5.37 -40.97 1.54
N LEU A 1288 -6.11 -41.38 2.56
CA LEU A 1288 -5.53 -41.73 3.87
C LEU A 1288 -4.61 -42.95 3.77
N GLY A 1289 -5.02 -43.98 3.03
CA GLY A 1289 -4.20 -45.17 2.80
C GLY A 1289 -2.87 -44.86 2.12
N ASP A 1290 -2.87 -44.02 1.09
CA ASP A 1290 -1.66 -43.55 0.40
C ASP A 1290 -0.73 -42.81 1.37
N PHE A 1291 -1.27 -41.87 2.15
CA PHE A 1291 -0.47 -41.10 3.11
C PHE A 1291 0.26 -41.97 4.15
N ILE A 1292 -0.43 -42.95 4.73
CA ILE A 1292 0.18 -43.87 5.69
C ILE A 1292 1.27 -44.73 5.04
N LEU A 1293 1.01 -45.26 3.84
CA LEU A 1293 2.00 -46.05 3.10
C LEU A 1293 3.23 -45.19 2.74
N VAL A 1294 3.05 -43.91 2.42
CA VAL A 1294 4.14 -42.96 2.17
C VAL A 1294 4.96 -42.72 3.45
N LEU A 1295 4.31 -42.50 4.58
CA LEU A 1295 5.02 -42.29 5.85
C LEU A 1295 5.82 -43.53 6.27
N LEU A 1296 5.23 -44.72 6.12
CA LEU A 1296 5.91 -45.98 6.45
C LEU A 1296 7.09 -46.25 5.51
N THR A 1297 6.95 -45.99 4.21
CA THR A 1297 8.10 -46.10 3.28
C THR A 1297 9.20 -45.11 3.65
N LEU A 1298 8.88 -43.86 3.97
CA LEU A 1298 9.87 -42.87 4.36
C LEU A 1298 10.57 -43.21 5.69
N LEU A 1299 9.83 -43.68 6.69
CA LEU A 1299 10.39 -44.12 7.97
C LEU A 1299 11.34 -45.32 7.78
N GLN A 1300 10.96 -46.26 6.91
CA GLN A 1300 11.82 -47.38 6.52
C GLN A 1300 13.08 -46.90 5.80
N MET A 1301 12.97 -45.94 4.88
CA MET A 1301 14.16 -45.40 4.21
C MET A 1301 15.05 -44.59 5.17
N TYR A 1302 14.47 -43.89 6.15
CA TYR A 1302 15.19 -43.14 7.18
C TYR A 1302 15.98 -44.07 8.12
N SER A 1303 15.36 -45.16 8.59
CA SER A 1303 16.04 -46.15 9.42
C SER A 1303 17.19 -46.85 8.68
N LEU A 1304 17.09 -46.99 7.35
CA LEU A 1304 18.12 -47.55 6.49
C LEU A 1304 19.27 -46.57 6.23
N SER A 1305 18.98 -45.38 5.71
CA SER A 1305 19.93 -44.27 5.63
C SER A 1305 19.26 -42.94 5.34
N LEU A 1306 19.80 -41.87 5.93
CA LEU A 1306 19.39 -40.51 5.63
C LEU A 1306 19.51 -40.18 4.13
N LEU A 1307 20.52 -40.73 3.44
CA LEU A 1307 20.70 -40.55 1.99
C LEU A 1307 19.55 -41.14 1.18
N SER A 1308 19.10 -42.35 1.53
CA SER A 1308 17.98 -42.99 0.83
C SER A 1308 16.66 -42.28 1.08
N PHE A 1309 16.43 -41.81 2.31
CA PHE A 1309 15.31 -40.93 2.62
C PHE A 1309 15.30 -39.69 1.71
N PHE A 1310 16.46 -39.03 1.58
CA PHE A 1310 16.60 -37.86 0.72
C PHE A 1310 16.44 -38.16 -0.77
N LEU A 1311 16.91 -39.30 -1.28
CA LEU A 1311 16.73 -39.65 -2.69
C LEU A 1311 15.26 -39.83 -3.06
N VAL A 1312 14.48 -40.55 -2.24
CA VAL A 1312 13.04 -40.74 -2.47
C VAL A 1312 12.27 -39.43 -2.33
N LEU A 1313 12.72 -38.54 -1.43
CA LEU A 1313 12.09 -37.25 -1.21
C LEU A 1313 12.43 -36.21 -2.29
N PHE A 1314 13.65 -36.23 -2.87
CA PHE A 1314 14.19 -35.12 -3.66
C PHE A 1314 14.39 -35.38 -5.16
N VAL A 1315 14.33 -36.61 -5.67
CA VAL A 1315 14.40 -36.84 -7.14
C VAL A 1315 13.25 -36.13 -7.88
N LEU A 1316 12.08 -36.04 -7.26
CA LEU A 1316 11.08 -35.00 -7.52
C LEU A 1316 10.66 -34.42 -6.16
N PRO A 1317 11.14 -33.22 -5.79
CA PRO A 1317 11.08 -32.71 -4.42
C PRO A 1317 9.65 -32.75 -3.88
N LEU A 1318 9.48 -33.51 -2.79
CA LEU A 1318 8.22 -33.68 -2.05
C LEU A 1318 7.06 -34.23 -2.89
N GLY A 1319 7.31 -34.70 -4.11
CA GLY A 1319 6.29 -35.20 -5.02
C GLY A 1319 5.51 -36.40 -4.47
N VAL A 1320 6.09 -37.17 -3.53
CA VAL A 1320 5.37 -38.27 -2.84
C VAL A 1320 4.34 -37.73 -1.84
N LEU A 1321 4.60 -36.58 -1.22
CA LEU A 1321 3.80 -36.04 -0.12
C LEU A 1321 2.67 -35.13 -0.60
N PHE A 1322 2.84 -34.41 -1.71
CA PHE A 1322 1.83 -33.47 -2.24
C PHE A 1322 0.48 -34.06 -2.69
N PRO A 1323 0.33 -35.35 -3.09
CA PRO A 1323 -0.98 -35.92 -3.40
C PRO A 1323 -1.98 -35.82 -2.25
N PHE A 1324 -1.55 -35.98 -0.99
CA PHE A 1324 -2.43 -35.93 0.17
C PHE A 1324 -3.06 -34.53 0.41
N PRO A 1325 -2.28 -33.43 0.59
CA PRO A 1325 -2.86 -32.10 0.80
C PRO A 1325 -3.61 -31.61 -0.44
N SER A 1326 -3.13 -31.90 -1.65
CA SER A 1326 -3.85 -31.52 -2.87
C SER A 1326 -5.19 -32.25 -2.99
N GLY A 1327 -5.25 -33.55 -2.66
CA GLY A 1327 -6.50 -34.29 -2.68
C GLY A 1327 -7.49 -33.89 -1.57
N ILE A 1328 -7.01 -33.52 -0.37
CA ILE A 1328 -7.86 -32.90 0.66
C ILE A 1328 -8.40 -31.56 0.17
N SER A 1329 -7.54 -30.68 -0.38
CA SER A 1329 -7.98 -29.38 -0.89
C SER A 1329 -9.07 -29.52 -1.96
N ALA A 1330 -8.93 -30.52 -2.84
CA ALA A 1330 -9.93 -30.83 -3.86
C ALA A 1330 -11.25 -31.37 -3.27
N LEU A 1331 -11.18 -32.17 -2.20
CA LEU A 1331 -12.35 -32.75 -1.53
C LEU A 1331 -13.17 -31.72 -0.74
N PHE A 1332 -12.51 -30.71 -0.14
CA PHE A 1332 -13.14 -29.71 0.73
C PHE A 1332 -13.40 -28.36 0.06
N SER A 1333 -12.89 -28.11 -1.14
CA SER A 1333 -13.16 -26.86 -1.86
C SER A 1333 -14.63 -26.69 -2.23
N GLN A 1334 -15.16 -25.49 -1.96
CA GLN A 1334 -16.52 -25.08 -2.33
C GLN A 1334 -16.58 -24.53 -3.76
N GLY A 1335 -17.69 -24.79 -4.44
CA GLY A 1335 -17.99 -24.28 -5.77
C GLY A 1335 -17.48 -25.19 -6.91
N PRO A 1336 -18.37 -25.62 -7.83
CA PRO A 1336 -18.09 -26.70 -8.79
C PRO A 1336 -16.87 -26.44 -9.69
N ARG A 1337 -16.65 -25.19 -10.11
CA ARG A 1337 -15.52 -24.85 -11.00
C ARG A 1337 -14.19 -24.75 -10.26
N ARG A 1338 -14.17 -24.16 -9.05
CA ARG A 1338 -12.95 -24.05 -8.23
C ARG A 1338 -12.50 -25.43 -7.77
N SER A 1339 -13.45 -26.27 -7.34
CA SER A 1339 -13.17 -27.64 -6.92
C SER A 1339 -12.65 -28.52 -8.05
N ALA A 1340 -13.22 -28.40 -9.25
CA ALA A 1340 -12.76 -29.15 -10.41
C ALA A 1340 -11.31 -28.79 -10.80
N GLY A 1341 -10.96 -27.50 -10.72
CA GLY A 1341 -9.58 -27.04 -10.98
C GLY A 1341 -8.56 -27.60 -9.98
N LEU A 1342 -8.91 -27.63 -8.69
CA LEU A 1342 -8.05 -28.21 -7.64
C LEU A 1342 -7.97 -29.74 -7.75
N ALA A 1343 -9.07 -30.41 -8.08
CA ALA A 1343 -9.09 -31.86 -8.32
C ALA A 1343 -8.20 -32.27 -9.51
N ARG A 1344 -8.16 -31.44 -10.56
CA ARG A 1344 -7.21 -31.62 -11.68
C ARG A 1344 -5.75 -31.51 -11.23
N LEU A 1345 -5.42 -30.54 -10.37
CA LEU A 1345 -4.07 -30.40 -9.81
C LEU A 1345 -3.69 -31.60 -8.94
N TYR A 1346 -4.62 -32.12 -8.13
CA TYR A 1346 -4.43 -33.35 -7.37
C TYR A 1346 -4.08 -34.54 -8.29
N ALA A 1347 -4.79 -34.70 -9.41
CA ALA A 1347 -4.48 -35.76 -10.38
C ALA A 1347 -3.04 -35.65 -10.93
N LEU A 1348 -2.54 -34.44 -11.19
CA LEU A 1348 -1.17 -34.23 -11.66
C LEU A 1348 -0.12 -34.55 -10.59
N TRP A 1349 -0.36 -34.17 -9.34
CA TRP A 1349 0.55 -34.53 -8.24
C TRP A 1349 0.59 -36.04 -8.02
N ASN A 1350 -0.56 -36.70 -8.06
CA ASN A 1350 -0.62 -38.15 -7.97
C ASN A 1350 0.18 -38.83 -9.11
N LEU A 1351 0.10 -38.30 -10.33
CA LEU A 1351 0.90 -38.79 -11.47
C LEU A 1351 2.42 -38.64 -11.24
N MET A 1352 2.87 -37.46 -10.79
CA MET A 1352 4.30 -37.21 -10.52
C MET A 1352 4.83 -38.10 -9.40
N SER A 1353 3.99 -38.42 -8.40
CA SER A 1353 4.38 -39.26 -7.28
C SER A 1353 4.74 -40.70 -7.68
N LEU A 1354 4.25 -41.21 -8.83
CA LEU A 1354 4.62 -42.54 -9.35
C LEU A 1354 6.12 -42.65 -9.67
N VAL A 1355 6.76 -41.56 -10.10
CA VAL A 1355 8.20 -41.55 -10.39
C VAL A 1355 9.02 -41.72 -9.12
N ASN A 1356 8.61 -41.10 -8.01
CA ASN A 1356 9.29 -41.27 -6.73
C ASN A 1356 9.10 -42.68 -6.13
N VAL A 1357 7.95 -43.32 -6.38
CA VAL A 1357 7.76 -44.74 -6.03
C VAL A 1357 8.76 -45.63 -6.78
N VAL A 1358 9.04 -45.34 -8.05
CA VAL A 1358 10.09 -46.04 -8.83
C VAL A 1358 11.49 -45.81 -8.20
N VAL A 1359 11.79 -44.61 -7.71
CA VAL A 1359 13.06 -44.31 -7.01
C VAL A 1359 13.19 -45.08 -5.68
N ALA A 1360 12.10 -45.21 -4.93
CA ALA A 1360 12.08 -45.99 -3.69
C ALA A 1360 12.44 -47.47 -3.94
N PHE A 1361 11.94 -48.05 -5.04
CA PHE A 1361 12.34 -49.39 -5.47
C PHE A 1361 13.84 -49.49 -5.75
N PHE A 1362 14.44 -48.50 -6.43
CA PHE A 1362 15.89 -48.49 -6.69
C PHE A 1362 16.73 -48.31 -5.42
N CYS A 1363 16.34 -47.44 -4.49
CA CYS A 1363 17.10 -47.19 -3.26
C CYS A 1363 17.11 -48.42 -2.33
N GLY A 1364 15.95 -49.07 -2.18
CA GLY A 1364 15.85 -50.31 -1.41
C GLY A 1364 16.71 -51.43 -2.01
N PHE A 1365 16.73 -51.53 -3.34
CA PHE A 1365 17.56 -52.49 -4.07
C PHE A 1365 19.08 -52.26 -3.87
N ILE A 1366 19.54 -51.00 -3.85
CA ILE A 1366 20.95 -50.65 -3.63
C ILE A 1366 21.39 -50.96 -2.19
N HIS A 1367 20.59 -50.64 -1.17
CA HIS A 1367 20.96 -50.93 0.21
C HIS A 1367 21.01 -52.42 0.53
N TYR A 1368 20.08 -53.18 -0.03
CA TYR A 1368 20.07 -54.64 0.05
C TYR A 1368 21.36 -55.25 -0.54
N THR A 1369 21.83 -54.74 -1.68
CA THR A 1369 23.06 -55.21 -2.33
C THR A 1369 24.35 -54.71 -1.65
N ALA A 1370 24.36 -53.51 -1.05
CA ALA A 1370 25.56 -52.94 -0.42
C ALA A 1370 25.94 -53.60 0.92
N ARG A 1371 24.98 -54.14 1.67
CA ARG A 1371 25.22 -54.73 2.99
C ARG A 1371 25.61 -56.21 2.92
N SER A 1372 25.13 -56.95 1.92
CA SER A 1372 25.56 -58.33 1.64
C SER A 1372 27.07 -58.45 1.37
N HIS A 1373 27.72 -57.38 0.90
CA HIS A 1373 29.17 -57.33 0.69
C HIS A 1373 30.00 -57.03 1.96
N LYS A 1374 29.42 -56.52 3.05
CA LYS A 1374 30.17 -56.03 4.23
C LYS A 1374 30.25 -57.02 5.40
N LEU A 1375 29.48 -58.10 5.42
CA LEU A 1375 29.62 -59.16 6.42
C LEU A 1375 30.47 -60.33 5.90
N SER A 1376 31.79 -60.11 5.82
CA SER A 1376 32.79 -61.19 5.83
C SER A 1376 33.66 -61.06 7.08
N ASN A 1377 33.07 -61.29 8.25
CA ASN A 1377 33.70 -61.69 9.53
C ASN A 1377 32.73 -61.35 10.66
N PHE A 1378 31.76 -62.22 10.89
CA PHE A 1378 31.37 -62.72 12.22
C PHE A 1378 30.28 -63.77 12.00
N GLN A 1379 30.66 -65.02 12.24
CA GLN A 1379 29.77 -66.17 12.28
C GLN A 1379 28.78 -66.01 13.43
N SER A 1380 27.52 -65.78 13.08
CA SER A 1380 26.41 -66.57 13.60
C SER A 1380 25.28 -66.46 12.59
N TRP A 1381 25.09 -67.52 11.81
CA TRP A 1381 23.85 -67.75 11.07
C TRP A 1381 22.70 -67.89 12.07
N ASN A 1382 22.22 -66.77 12.59
CA ASN A 1382 20.87 -66.66 13.11
C ASN A 1382 20.13 -65.77 12.12
N PHE A 1383 19.20 -66.36 11.39
CA PHE A 1383 18.16 -65.65 10.66
C PHE A 1383 17.39 -64.77 11.67
N SER A 1384 17.88 -63.56 11.98
CA SER A 1384 17.06 -62.55 12.64
C SER A 1384 16.10 -62.02 11.58
N MET A 1385 14.81 -62.15 11.85
CA MET A 1385 13.68 -62.01 10.93
C MET A 1385 13.50 -60.62 10.29
N ASP A 1386 14.43 -59.67 10.50
CA ASP A 1386 14.21 -58.24 10.26
C ASP A 1386 14.86 -57.66 8.99
N GLU A 1387 15.65 -58.41 8.21
CA GLU A 1387 16.45 -57.80 7.10
C GLU A 1387 15.92 -57.99 5.65
N SER A 1388 14.86 -58.78 5.37
CA SER A 1388 14.45 -59.14 3.97
C SER A 1388 13.13 -58.56 3.40
N GLU A 1389 12.37 -57.75 4.13
CA GLU A 1389 11.00 -57.33 3.74
C GLU A 1389 10.86 -55.90 3.13
N TRP A 1390 11.93 -55.33 2.57
CA TRP A 1390 11.96 -53.91 2.17
C TRP A 1390 11.07 -53.49 0.98
N TRP A 1391 10.67 -54.42 0.10
CA TRP A 1391 9.97 -54.10 -1.16
C TRP A 1391 8.43 -54.06 -1.06
N ILE A 1392 7.84 -54.48 0.07
CA ILE A 1392 6.39 -54.58 0.25
C ILE A 1392 5.72 -53.20 0.19
N LEU A 1393 6.22 -52.23 0.95
CA LEU A 1393 5.61 -50.90 1.06
C LEU A 1393 5.64 -50.09 -0.27
N PRO A 1394 6.73 -50.05 -1.05
CA PRO A 1394 6.74 -49.39 -2.37
C PRO A 1394 5.76 -49.99 -3.38
N SER A 1395 5.55 -51.31 -3.37
CA SER A 1395 4.62 -51.98 -4.28
C SER A 1395 3.15 -51.64 -4.00
N GLY A 1396 2.77 -51.55 -2.72
CA GLY A 1396 1.45 -51.13 -2.29
C GLY A 1396 1.13 -49.69 -2.71
N LEU A 1397 2.12 -48.79 -2.63
CA LEU A 1397 1.97 -47.40 -3.08
C LEU A 1397 1.68 -47.29 -4.58
N ALA A 1398 2.36 -48.05 -5.42
CA ALA A 1398 2.15 -48.01 -6.87
C ALA A 1398 0.70 -48.37 -7.27
N LEU A 1399 0.15 -49.41 -6.64
CA LEU A 1399 -1.23 -49.85 -6.89
C LEU A 1399 -2.26 -48.82 -6.42
N CYS A 1400 -2.05 -48.24 -5.23
CA CYS A 1400 -2.92 -47.23 -4.65
C CYS A 1400 -3.09 -46.01 -5.57
N LYS A 1401 -1.96 -45.49 -6.08
CA LYS A 1401 -1.91 -44.29 -6.93
C LYS A 1401 -2.62 -44.45 -8.27
N ILE A 1402 -2.55 -45.62 -8.90
CA ILE A 1402 -3.27 -45.90 -10.17
C ILE A 1402 -4.79 -45.87 -9.97
N ILE A 1403 -5.28 -46.42 -8.85
CA ILE A 1403 -6.71 -46.43 -8.51
C ILE A 1403 -7.18 -45.00 -8.20
N GLN A 1404 -6.40 -44.22 -7.46
CA GLN A 1404 -6.70 -42.81 -7.18
C GLN A 1404 -6.90 -41.99 -8.45
N ALA A 1405 -6.01 -42.13 -9.44
CA ALA A 1405 -6.10 -41.34 -10.69
C ALA A 1405 -7.46 -41.54 -11.40
N ARG A 1406 -7.97 -42.77 -11.43
CA ARG A 1406 -9.28 -43.10 -12.04
C ARG A 1406 -10.46 -42.49 -11.32
N LEU A 1407 -10.43 -42.50 -10.00
CA LEU A 1407 -11.52 -41.98 -9.18
C LEU A 1407 -11.57 -40.45 -9.23
N VAL A 1408 -10.41 -39.79 -9.27
CA VAL A 1408 -10.31 -38.33 -9.41
C VAL A 1408 -10.92 -37.85 -10.72
N ASP A 1409 -10.66 -38.55 -11.84
CA ASP A 1409 -11.27 -38.21 -13.13
C ASP A 1409 -12.81 -38.25 -13.07
N CYS A 1410 -13.37 -39.26 -12.41
CA CYS A 1410 -14.81 -39.37 -12.19
C CYS A 1410 -15.35 -38.28 -11.25
N HIS A 1411 -14.56 -37.87 -10.26
CA HIS A 1411 -14.92 -36.80 -9.33
C HIS A 1411 -14.97 -35.44 -10.00
N VAL A 1412 -13.93 -35.10 -10.79
CA VAL A 1412 -13.89 -33.90 -11.64
C VAL A 1412 -15.13 -33.87 -12.55
N ALA A 1413 -15.53 -35.02 -13.09
CA ALA A 1413 -16.71 -35.12 -13.94
C ALA A 1413 -18.04 -34.79 -13.26
N ASN A 1414 -18.24 -35.29 -12.05
CA ASN A 1414 -19.45 -34.99 -11.29
C ASN A 1414 -19.52 -33.52 -10.86
N GLN A 1415 -18.37 -32.86 -10.62
CA GLN A 1415 -18.34 -31.46 -10.21
C GLN A 1415 -18.57 -30.49 -11.38
N GLU A 1416 -17.98 -30.74 -12.54
CA GLU A 1416 -18.14 -29.85 -13.71
C GLU A 1416 -19.54 -29.95 -14.34
N ILE A 1417 -20.17 -31.13 -14.28
CA ILE A 1417 -21.48 -31.39 -14.89
C ILE A 1417 -22.42 -31.92 -13.82
N GLN A 1418 -23.21 -31.01 -13.24
CA GLN A 1418 -24.19 -31.36 -12.21
C GLN A 1418 -25.53 -31.83 -12.77
N ASP A 1419 -25.89 -31.38 -13.98
CA ASP A 1419 -27.15 -31.78 -14.60
C ASP A 1419 -26.98 -33.08 -15.41
N PRO A 1420 -27.54 -34.22 -14.94
CA PRO A 1420 -27.44 -35.49 -15.65
C PRO A 1420 -28.25 -35.50 -16.95
N SER A 1421 -29.25 -34.62 -17.11
CA SER A 1421 -30.11 -34.60 -18.30
C SER A 1421 -29.37 -34.11 -19.55
N LEU A 1422 -28.20 -33.46 -19.41
CA LEU A 1422 -27.31 -33.12 -20.52
C LEU A 1422 -26.77 -34.35 -21.28
N TYR A 1423 -26.73 -35.52 -20.63
CA TYR A 1423 -26.37 -36.80 -21.26
C TYR A 1423 -27.59 -37.70 -21.53
N SER A 1424 -28.81 -37.16 -21.43
CA SER A 1424 -30.04 -37.90 -21.75
C SER A 1424 -30.02 -38.38 -23.21
N SER A 1425 -30.39 -39.64 -23.43
CA SER A 1425 -30.62 -40.17 -24.77
C SER A 1425 -31.92 -39.66 -25.40
N ASP A 1426 -32.87 -39.15 -24.61
CA ASP A 1426 -34.14 -38.61 -25.12
C ASP A 1426 -34.02 -37.10 -25.39
N THR A 1427 -34.31 -36.68 -26.62
CA THR A 1427 -34.26 -35.29 -27.08
C THR A 1427 -35.27 -34.41 -26.36
N ASN A 1428 -36.44 -34.94 -26.00
CA ASN A 1428 -37.47 -34.16 -25.30
C ASN A 1428 -37.05 -33.88 -23.85
N VAL A 1429 -36.44 -34.85 -23.19
CA VAL A 1429 -35.94 -34.68 -21.82
C VAL A 1429 -34.80 -33.66 -21.80
N PHE A 1430 -33.92 -33.68 -22.80
CA PHE A 1430 -32.81 -32.71 -22.90
C PHE A 1430 -33.28 -31.25 -23.02
N TRP A 1431 -34.32 -30.99 -23.83
CA TRP A 1431 -34.84 -29.64 -24.06
C TRP A 1431 -35.89 -29.16 -23.04
N ASN A 1432 -36.59 -30.08 -22.35
CA ASN A 1432 -37.64 -29.72 -21.38
C ASN A 1432 -37.10 -29.39 -19.97
N SER A 1433 -35.89 -29.83 -19.64
CA SER A 1433 -35.15 -29.46 -18.43
C SER A 1433 -34.54 -28.08 -18.58
#